data_AF-A0A484CNT9-F1
#
_entry.id   AF-A0A484CNT9-F1
#
_cell.length_a   1.000
_cell.length_b   1.000
_cell.length_c   1.000
_cell.angle_alpha   90.00
_cell.angle_beta   90.00
_cell.angle_gamma   90.00
#
_symmetry.space_group_name_H-M   'P 1'
#
loop_
_entity.id
_entity.type
_entity.pdbx_description
1 polymer ?
#
loop_
_entity_poly.entity_id
_entity_poly.type
_entity_poly.pdbx_seq_one_letter_code
_entity_poly.pdbx_strand_id
1 'polypeptide(L)'
;MDEDRSFPKRPWDTCREVPVIEDEQTPWKMIKLLKIITLCVVALIVFGLAVCSKTSFLLLITLSNEGTKTLPAEQKPVALLCIGCALIASSVLLLQKSLWMACYKSSKLPAKKTVALVLFFEFLVAMGVAILTIVAMPHLDIVTNVTILNGVAVLSALLQVITQCSAKERNRFLLPSIIALVLILLGYALFLYLYITKHPTDIKMIIWVGLAVGASFLVSFNWWEGYLRLISVNSSSVLLRELCRDTRKCQNMLNILTSLLRIAVTACVLGAYVPLAKMDWNIVTSIPSRETKIIAIIIGVQLISSALCHWFSLVACKMHALRRCFILPLYLASLAVMVLFVVPVIVYYQDYRTSLNGTAVNFTSYCSQVVDGRNPSLNGSVFPQLVLDVTHTLCFLDMSKIADIGLLTGSAVSWWLGLVLATLHLWYLSLYRIQRTQDLFMRRLYEGGFLEQSLLLNTRFDIQTTAKRKKFTPLDPVKVFLCATMWHETYDEMMKILISIFRLDKYRPKKEGETSDVNFEAHIYFDDAFRDVPGSQGRHVNKYAEMLVEIIREVYGIFINIDKGLFEKQQQIPDQKIMTTPYGGRLVVTMPHGNSITVHFKDKELIRNKKRWSQVMYLYYLLGWKVSTKCFKRWGKGGGKGESELYKEFEKEKHNTYILALDGDTDFQPAAVMLLIDRLKMYPRVGAACGRIHPTGSGPMVWYQKFEYAVSHWLQKTAEHVFGCVLCSPGCFSLFRAAALMDDNVMKRYTIKSSKAQHYIQYDQGEDRWLCTLLLKQGWRVEYNAASDAYTNAPEEFKEFYNQRRRWVPSTIANIVDLLGSATLISKRNPSMSRSYMVYQLFNLASSILTPSSVILMIAGSLTVLLDIQSNGALIMALIPPAIFLGISFKIKPDTQILIAAIMSTVYAFLMMIAAIVILCTIVKDQTILTPSSLFIITLASFYVVTALMHPQEIGLVWFGLLYILCIPSSYLLLSIYSMVNMNNVSWGTRETAPAAGAATQAARAPKTTAQKAKTTFTRFFSRGQCCRKLCWRGSAEELIVSRDIQTIEATEPDAQPQNTIVEDVRRMPEEERSSGQQEPAFTCPNQSWVTQLQSLSNDVRLREDTLDEDEEQFFRELTAKYLKPLSVSKTEQKNMANKLKEFRNKVTMCVLAKRFDDAVFESTFTLQLLSSPFFIQVPKVDINLHYTGEYITIEPIGFMFLLTFIFLVLIQFLAMLYHRICTLIHYVAFLDTESMSEKQKEQQALKQVQDNESDDGEDLVFSRVLNSHGDGTLV
;
A
#
# COMPACT_ATOMS: atom_id res chain seq x y z
N MET A 1 52.81 -2.70 28.63
CA MET A 1 52.89 -2.34 30.05
C MET A 1 51.62 -1.63 30.41
N ASP A 2 51.01 -2.16 31.46
CA ASP A 2 49.65 -1.97 31.95
C ASP A 2 49.27 -0.53 32.30
N GLU A 3 48.00 -0.16 32.13
CA GLU A 3 47.09 0.09 33.25
C GLU A 3 45.71 0.64 32.80
N ASP A 4 44.71 0.22 33.57
CA ASP A 4 43.27 0.50 33.49
C ASP A 4 42.86 1.97 33.29
N ARG A 5 41.86 2.21 32.42
CA ARG A 5 40.75 3.13 32.72
C ARG A 5 39.42 2.64 32.14
N SER A 6 38.62 2.12 33.06
CA SER A 6 37.18 1.91 32.96
C SER A 6 36.43 3.18 32.54
N PHE A 7 35.85 3.18 31.34
CA PHE A 7 34.85 4.19 30.99
C PHE A 7 33.53 3.86 31.70
N PRO A 8 32.95 4.77 32.49
CA PRO A 8 31.67 4.55 33.14
C PRO A 8 30.58 4.51 32.05
N LYS A 9 29.74 3.48 32.07
CA LYS A 9 28.45 3.47 31.35
C LYS A 9 27.63 4.66 31.87
N ARG A 10 27.63 5.76 31.11
CA ARG A 10 26.76 6.91 31.38
C ARG A 10 25.31 6.54 31.03
N PRO A 11 24.32 6.96 31.85
CA PRO A 11 22.91 6.86 31.48
C PRO A 11 22.61 7.70 30.23
N TRP A 12 21.66 7.24 29.43
CA TRP A 12 21.19 7.88 28.21
C TRP A 12 20.86 9.36 28.47
N ASP A 13 21.56 10.25 27.80
CA ASP A 13 21.39 11.70 27.86
C ASP A 13 20.42 12.11 26.74
N THR A 14 19.28 12.70 27.08
CA THR A 14 18.21 13.10 26.15
C THR A 14 18.52 14.39 25.38
N CYS A 15 19.63 15.07 25.69
CA CYS A 15 19.90 16.44 25.24
C CYS A 15 21.24 16.62 24.51
N ARG A 16 21.80 15.59 23.85
CA ARG A 16 22.95 15.79 22.95
C ARG A 16 22.65 15.41 21.51
N GLU A 17 22.82 16.41 20.66
CA GLU A 17 22.83 16.41 19.19
C GLU A 17 21.61 15.76 18.57
N VAL A 18 20.72 16.62 18.06
CA VAL A 18 19.98 16.33 16.83
C VAL A 18 21.01 15.64 15.93
N PRO A 19 20.87 14.36 15.55
CA PRO A 19 21.60 13.92 14.39
C PRO A 19 21.15 14.92 13.34
N VAL A 20 22.08 15.76 12.90
CA VAL A 20 22.00 16.31 11.56
C VAL A 20 21.95 15.05 10.72
N ILE A 21 20.73 14.55 10.51
CA ILE A 21 20.38 13.82 9.33
C ILE A 21 20.43 14.93 8.25
N GLU A 22 21.63 15.46 7.98
CA GLU A 22 22.12 15.50 6.60
C GLU A 22 21.70 14.15 6.09
N ASP A 23 20.60 14.08 5.31
CA ASP A 23 20.03 12.87 4.73
C ASP A 23 21.03 11.74 4.89
N GLU A 24 20.95 11.02 6.03
CA GLU A 24 22.05 10.13 6.39
C GLU A 24 21.96 9.12 5.28
N GLN A 25 22.95 9.21 4.39
CA GLN A 25 22.80 8.85 3.00
C GLN A 25 22.34 7.40 2.99
N THR A 26 21.04 7.14 2.92
CA THR A 26 20.55 5.81 2.59
C THR A 26 21.08 5.66 1.19
N PRO A 27 22.09 4.79 0.98
CA PRO A 27 23.24 5.21 0.21
C PRO A 27 22.72 5.52 -1.17
N TRP A 28 22.77 6.78 -1.60
CA TRP A 28 22.27 7.13 -2.93
C TRP A 28 22.92 6.20 -3.98
N LYS A 29 24.13 5.71 -3.66
CA LYS A 29 24.85 4.59 -4.29
C LYS A 29 24.12 3.23 -4.23
N MET A 30 23.66 2.75 -3.07
CA MET A 30 22.89 1.50 -2.93
C MET A 30 21.51 1.58 -3.57
N ILE A 31 20.85 2.73 -3.51
CA ILE A 31 19.56 2.94 -4.18
C ILE A 31 19.74 3.00 -5.70
N LYS A 32 20.77 3.70 -6.21
CA LYS A 32 21.18 3.64 -7.62
C LYS A 32 21.56 2.24 -8.05
N LEU A 33 22.29 1.50 -7.20
CA LEU A 33 22.68 0.11 -7.46
C LEU A 33 21.44 -0.78 -7.54
N LEU A 34 20.53 -0.69 -6.58
CA LEU A 34 19.26 -1.42 -6.57
C LEU A 34 18.43 -1.11 -7.82
N LYS A 35 18.40 0.16 -8.26
CA LYS A 35 17.76 0.56 -9.52
C LYS A 35 18.44 -0.07 -10.72
N ILE A 36 19.76 0.00 -10.84
CA ILE A 36 20.50 -0.61 -11.96
C ILE A 36 20.26 -2.12 -11.97
N ILE A 37 20.36 -2.79 -10.82
CA ILE A 37 20.07 -4.21 -10.66
C ILE A 37 18.63 -4.50 -11.11
N THR A 38 17.65 -3.74 -10.63
CA THR A 38 16.23 -3.97 -10.99
C THR A 38 16.00 -3.78 -12.49
N LEU A 39 16.58 -2.74 -13.10
CA LEU A 39 16.48 -2.50 -14.54
C LEU A 39 17.17 -3.60 -15.36
N CYS A 40 18.36 -4.04 -14.96
CA CYS A 40 19.09 -5.13 -15.61
C CYS A 40 18.33 -6.45 -15.48
N VAL A 41 17.83 -6.77 -14.29
CA VAL A 41 17.03 -7.98 -14.03
C VAL A 41 15.77 -7.98 -14.89
N VAL A 42 15.01 -6.88 -14.91
CA VAL A 42 13.80 -6.79 -15.76
C VAL A 42 14.15 -6.89 -17.24
N ALA A 43 15.23 -6.25 -17.71
CA ALA A 43 15.66 -6.33 -19.10
C ALA A 43 16.07 -7.76 -19.50
N LEU A 44 16.85 -8.45 -18.64
CA LEU A 44 17.26 -9.84 -18.85
C LEU A 44 16.08 -10.80 -18.82
N ILE A 45 15.12 -10.61 -17.91
CA ILE A 45 13.90 -11.41 -17.83
C ILE A 45 13.05 -11.21 -19.09
N VAL A 46 12.81 -9.96 -19.53
CA VAL A 46 12.03 -9.70 -20.75
C VAL A 46 12.72 -10.31 -21.97
N PHE A 47 14.03 -10.12 -22.11
CA PHE A 47 14.82 -10.70 -23.20
C PHE A 47 14.76 -12.23 -23.20
N GLY A 48 15.08 -12.86 -22.06
CA GLY A 48 15.08 -14.32 -21.92
C GLY A 48 13.71 -14.93 -22.17
N LEU A 49 12.64 -14.34 -21.62
CA LEU A 49 11.28 -14.83 -21.84
C LEU A 49 10.80 -14.63 -23.29
N ALA A 50 11.19 -13.54 -23.96
CA ALA A 50 10.89 -13.32 -25.38
C ALA A 50 11.58 -14.37 -26.26
N VAL A 51 12.86 -14.64 -26.01
CA VAL A 51 13.64 -15.68 -26.71
C VAL A 51 13.02 -17.06 -26.45
N CYS A 52 12.78 -17.42 -25.18
CA CYS A 52 12.17 -18.71 -24.83
C CYS A 52 10.81 -18.91 -25.51
N SER A 53 9.94 -17.89 -25.49
CA SER A 53 8.63 -17.99 -26.13
C SER A 53 8.78 -18.21 -27.64
N LYS A 54 9.58 -17.40 -28.33
CA LYS A 54 9.74 -17.51 -29.78
C LYS A 54 10.41 -18.82 -30.19
N THR A 55 11.45 -19.26 -29.49
CA THR A 55 12.11 -20.55 -29.71
C THR A 55 11.15 -21.71 -29.49
N SER A 56 10.39 -21.72 -28.39
CA SER A 56 9.45 -22.81 -28.10
C SER A 56 8.31 -22.90 -29.11
N PHE A 57 7.78 -21.76 -29.58
CA PHE A 57 6.76 -21.71 -30.62
C PHE A 57 7.29 -22.24 -31.98
N LEU A 58 8.49 -21.80 -32.38
CA LEU A 58 9.11 -22.24 -33.64
C LEU A 58 9.51 -23.71 -33.61
N LEU A 59 10.02 -24.21 -32.47
CA LEU A 59 10.29 -25.64 -32.30
C LEU A 59 9.01 -26.47 -32.46
N LEU A 60 7.88 -25.99 -31.94
CA LEU A 60 6.60 -26.68 -32.07
C LEU A 60 6.15 -26.76 -33.55
N ILE A 61 6.42 -25.71 -34.33
CA ILE A 61 6.21 -25.68 -35.79
C ILE A 61 7.19 -26.62 -36.51
N THR A 62 8.45 -26.66 -36.11
CA THR A 62 9.45 -27.57 -36.70
C THR A 62 9.05 -29.03 -36.47
N LEU A 63 8.55 -29.37 -35.28
CA LEU A 63 8.10 -30.73 -34.95
C LEU A 63 6.85 -31.18 -35.73
N SER A 64 6.07 -30.25 -36.29
CA SER A 64 4.93 -30.57 -37.15
C SER A 64 5.28 -30.72 -38.63
N ASN A 65 6.53 -30.43 -39.02
CA ASN A 65 7.01 -30.62 -40.40
C ASN A 65 7.00 -32.11 -40.79
N GLU A 66 6.61 -32.44 -42.02
CA GLU A 66 6.58 -33.83 -42.52
C GLU A 66 7.96 -34.52 -42.50
N GLY A 67 9.04 -33.78 -42.67
CA GLY A 67 10.41 -34.30 -42.75
C GLY A 67 11.12 -34.57 -41.42
N THR A 68 10.61 -34.09 -40.29
CA THR A 68 11.24 -34.33 -38.98
C THR A 68 10.96 -35.74 -38.46
N LYS A 69 11.98 -36.34 -37.85
CA LYS A 69 11.98 -37.74 -37.37
C LYS A 69 11.92 -37.87 -35.83
N THR A 70 12.06 -36.77 -35.09
CA THR A 70 11.97 -36.80 -33.60
C THR A 70 10.56 -37.09 -33.11
N LEU A 71 9.54 -36.70 -33.90
CA LEU A 71 8.15 -37.07 -33.66
C LEU A 71 7.70 -38.07 -34.75
N PRO A 72 7.15 -39.23 -34.38
CA PRO A 72 6.56 -40.15 -35.35
C PRO A 72 5.46 -39.45 -36.17
N ALA A 73 5.31 -39.84 -37.43
CA ALA A 73 4.30 -39.25 -38.33
C ALA A 73 2.88 -39.30 -37.73
N GLU A 74 2.58 -40.35 -36.97
CA GLU A 74 1.33 -40.57 -36.26
C GLU A 74 1.03 -39.48 -35.19
N GLN A 75 2.04 -38.88 -34.56
CA GLN A 75 1.84 -37.93 -33.45
C GLN A 75 1.88 -36.46 -33.85
N LYS A 76 2.16 -36.15 -35.12
CA LYS A 76 2.18 -34.78 -35.65
C LYS A 76 0.86 -33.99 -35.44
N PRO A 77 -0.34 -34.62 -35.42
CA PRO A 77 -1.58 -33.94 -35.04
C PRO A 77 -1.58 -33.34 -33.63
N VAL A 78 -0.86 -33.96 -32.68
CA VAL A 78 -0.75 -33.45 -31.30
C VAL A 78 0.06 -32.16 -31.27
N ALA A 79 1.15 -32.08 -32.05
CA ALA A 79 1.93 -30.86 -32.19
C ALA A 79 1.10 -29.72 -32.82
N LEU A 80 0.31 -30.01 -33.87
CA LEU A 80 -0.60 -29.04 -34.49
C LEU A 80 -1.69 -28.56 -33.51
N LEU A 81 -2.23 -29.45 -32.68
CA LEU A 81 -3.17 -29.10 -31.61
C LEU A 81 -2.52 -28.17 -30.59
N CYS A 82 -1.29 -28.44 -30.16
CA CYS A 82 -0.56 -27.57 -29.25
C CYS A 82 -0.26 -26.19 -29.85
N ILE A 83 0.03 -26.10 -31.16
CA ILE A 83 0.14 -24.80 -31.87
C ILE A 83 -1.19 -24.06 -31.77
N GLY A 84 -2.32 -24.73 -32.06
CA GLY A 84 -3.66 -24.18 -31.90
C GLY A 84 -3.92 -23.66 -30.48
N CYS A 85 -3.57 -24.43 -29.44
CA CYS A 85 -3.66 -24.03 -28.04
C CYS A 85 -2.83 -22.78 -27.72
N ALA A 86 -1.61 -22.67 -28.24
CA ALA A 86 -0.74 -21.50 -28.05
C ALA A 86 -1.35 -20.23 -28.65
N LEU A 87 -2.04 -20.32 -29.79
CA LEU A 87 -2.70 -19.19 -30.45
C LEU A 87 -3.91 -18.69 -29.64
N ILE A 88 -4.76 -19.60 -29.16
CA ILE A 88 -6.00 -19.25 -28.46
C ILE A 88 -5.79 -18.87 -26.99
N ALA A 89 -4.67 -19.26 -26.36
CA ALA A 89 -4.43 -19.04 -24.92
C ALA A 89 -4.62 -17.58 -24.49
N SER A 90 -4.09 -16.64 -25.25
CA SER A 90 -4.28 -15.20 -25.02
C SER A 90 -5.75 -14.76 -25.08
N SER A 91 -6.52 -15.34 -25.99
CA SER A 91 -7.94 -15.07 -26.18
C SER A 91 -8.78 -15.66 -25.03
N VAL A 92 -8.40 -16.83 -24.51
CA VAL A 92 -9.01 -17.44 -23.31
C VAL A 92 -8.80 -16.55 -22.08
N LEU A 93 -7.57 -16.06 -21.87
CA LEU A 93 -7.26 -15.13 -20.77
C LEU A 93 -8.05 -13.81 -20.92
N LEU A 94 -8.21 -13.32 -22.15
CA LEU A 94 -9.00 -12.12 -22.44
C LEU A 94 -10.50 -12.33 -22.16
N LEU A 95 -11.02 -13.48 -22.55
CA LEU A 95 -12.41 -13.90 -22.31
C LEU A 95 -12.68 -13.98 -20.81
N GLN A 96 -11.84 -14.67 -20.04
CA GLN A 96 -11.98 -14.80 -18.59
C GLN A 96 -11.98 -13.43 -17.90
N LYS A 97 -11.03 -12.55 -18.25
CA LYS A 97 -10.95 -11.20 -17.68
C LYS A 97 -12.14 -10.32 -18.07
N SER A 98 -12.64 -10.46 -19.30
CA SER A 98 -13.76 -9.65 -19.80
C SER A 98 -15.10 -10.14 -19.23
N LEU A 99 -15.29 -11.45 -19.06
CA LEU A 99 -16.42 -12.04 -18.34
C LEU A 99 -16.42 -11.59 -16.88
N TRP A 100 -15.28 -11.64 -16.20
CA TRP A 100 -15.14 -11.10 -14.84
C TRP A 100 -15.59 -9.64 -14.82
N MET A 101 -15.02 -8.78 -15.68
CA MET A 101 -15.41 -7.36 -15.71
C MET A 101 -16.88 -7.14 -16.07
N ALA A 102 -17.49 -7.98 -16.92
CA ALA A 102 -18.91 -7.88 -17.26
C ALA A 102 -19.82 -8.26 -16.08
N CYS A 103 -19.44 -9.27 -15.29
CA CYS A 103 -20.18 -9.68 -14.09
C CYS A 103 -20.14 -8.60 -12.98
N TYR A 104 -19.02 -7.87 -12.84
CA TYR A 104 -18.82 -6.92 -11.74
C TYR A 104 -19.04 -5.44 -12.11
N LYS A 105 -19.03 -5.09 -13.41
CA LYS A 105 -19.11 -3.69 -13.87
C LYS A 105 -20.21 -3.56 -14.93
N SER A 106 -21.07 -2.55 -14.81
CA SER A 106 -22.13 -2.29 -15.79
C SER A 106 -21.52 -2.07 -17.18
N SER A 107 -21.67 -3.05 -18.06
CA SER A 107 -21.16 -3.00 -19.44
C SER A 107 -22.33 -2.76 -20.38
N LYS A 108 -22.23 -1.73 -21.24
CA LYS A 108 -23.28 -1.42 -22.22
C LYS A 108 -23.13 -2.32 -23.46
N LEU A 109 -24.26 -2.64 -24.10
CA LEU A 109 -24.27 -3.37 -25.36
C LEU A 109 -23.78 -2.46 -26.51
N PRO A 110 -22.89 -2.95 -27.40
CA PRO A 110 -22.43 -2.21 -28.58
C PRO A 110 -23.49 -2.11 -29.68
N ALA A 111 -23.38 -1.12 -30.56
CA ALA A 111 -24.23 -1.03 -31.74
C ALA A 111 -23.93 -2.16 -32.75
N LYS A 112 -24.96 -2.64 -33.45
CA LYS A 112 -24.85 -3.76 -34.41
C LYS A 112 -23.80 -3.51 -35.51
N LYS A 113 -23.71 -2.28 -36.02
CA LYS A 113 -22.72 -1.88 -37.04
C LYS A 113 -21.29 -1.99 -36.52
N THR A 114 -21.05 -1.57 -35.27
CA THR A 114 -19.76 -1.66 -34.60
C THR A 114 -19.33 -3.12 -34.42
N VAL A 115 -20.27 -3.98 -33.98
CA VAL A 115 -20.01 -5.42 -33.81
C VAL A 115 -19.64 -6.08 -35.13
N ALA A 116 -20.41 -5.82 -36.20
CA ALA A 116 -20.16 -6.43 -37.51
C ALA A 116 -18.77 -6.07 -38.06
N LEU A 117 -18.36 -4.80 -37.99
CA LEU A 117 -17.06 -4.36 -38.48
C LEU A 117 -15.90 -4.96 -37.69
N VAL A 118 -15.99 -4.96 -36.35
CA VAL A 118 -14.93 -5.52 -35.49
C VAL A 118 -14.81 -7.02 -35.71
N LEU A 119 -15.93 -7.77 -35.74
CA LEU A 119 -15.90 -9.21 -35.99
C LEU A 119 -15.38 -9.55 -37.39
N PHE A 120 -15.63 -8.73 -38.40
CA PHE A 120 -15.07 -8.92 -39.74
C PHE A 120 -13.54 -8.86 -39.74
N PHE A 121 -12.95 -7.82 -39.17
CA PHE A 121 -11.48 -7.72 -39.08
C PHE A 121 -10.88 -8.82 -38.20
N GLU A 122 -11.53 -9.16 -37.09
CA GLU A 122 -11.07 -10.27 -36.24
C GLU A 122 -11.15 -11.63 -36.93
N PHE A 123 -12.16 -11.87 -37.76
CA PHE A 123 -12.25 -13.08 -38.57
C PHE A 123 -11.06 -13.19 -39.53
N LEU A 124 -10.75 -12.11 -40.27
CA LEU A 124 -9.62 -12.08 -41.19
C LEU A 124 -8.28 -12.33 -40.47
N VAL A 125 -8.09 -11.71 -39.31
CA VAL A 125 -6.88 -11.88 -38.50
C VAL A 125 -6.79 -13.30 -37.97
N ALA A 126 -7.86 -13.85 -37.39
CA ALA A 126 -7.87 -15.22 -36.85
C ALA A 126 -7.58 -16.26 -37.93
N MET A 127 -8.19 -16.09 -39.11
CA MET A 127 -7.98 -16.94 -40.27
C MET A 127 -6.53 -16.82 -40.78
N GLY A 128 -6.01 -15.59 -40.92
CA GLY A 128 -4.62 -15.35 -41.33
C GLY A 128 -3.60 -15.95 -40.37
N VAL A 129 -3.81 -15.79 -39.06
CA VAL A 129 -2.93 -16.38 -38.03
C VAL A 129 -2.94 -17.90 -38.12
N ALA A 130 -4.12 -18.53 -38.17
CA ALA A 130 -4.24 -19.97 -38.24
C ALA A 130 -3.63 -20.55 -39.53
N ILE A 131 -3.89 -19.94 -40.69
CA ILE A 131 -3.31 -20.38 -41.97
C ILE A 131 -1.79 -20.21 -41.97
N LEU A 132 -1.27 -19.08 -41.48
CA LEU A 132 0.17 -18.86 -41.44
C LEU A 132 0.87 -19.93 -40.59
N THR A 133 0.40 -20.18 -39.38
CA THR A 133 1.14 -21.00 -38.40
C THR A 133 0.84 -22.50 -38.47
N ILE A 134 -0.40 -22.91 -38.78
CA ILE A 134 -0.82 -24.32 -38.82
C ILE A 134 -0.60 -24.92 -40.21
N VAL A 135 -0.81 -24.12 -41.26
CA VAL A 135 -0.88 -24.59 -42.64
C VAL A 135 0.41 -24.30 -43.42
N ALA A 136 0.92 -23.06 -43.39
CA ALA A 136 2.07 -22.68 -44.22
C ALA A 136 3.44 -22.91 -43.55
N MET A 137 3.63 -22.43 -42.31
CA MET A 137 4.92 -22.47 -41.60
C MET A 137 5.53 -23.87 -41.42
N PRO A 138 4.78 -24.96 -41.18
CA PRO A 138 5.38 -26.30 -41.04
C PRO A 138 6.16 -26.77 -42.27
N HIS A 139 5.86 -26.21 -43.45
CA HIS A 139 6.52 -26.56 -44.72
C HIS A 139 7.69 -25.65 -45.09
N LEU A 140 7.91 -24.56 -44.34
CA LEU A 140 9.00 -23.61 -44.55
C LEU A 140 10.19 -23.92 -43.65
N ASP A 141 11.38 -23.45 -44.03
CA ASP A 141 12.56 -23.58 -43.19
C ASP A 141 12.48 -22.69 -41.95
N ILE A 142 13.22 -23.06 -40.92
CA ILE A 142 13.16 -22.37 -39.63
C ILE A 142 13.62 -20.91 -39.70
N VAL A 143 14.58 -20.57 -40.57
CA VAL A 143 15.12 -19.21 -40.72
C VAL A 143 14.07 -18.32 -41.39
N THR A 144 13.43 -18.81 -42.44
CA THR A 144 12.27 -18.19 -43.06
C THR A 144 11.14 -18.00 -42.06
N ASN A 145 10.83 -19.01 -41.24
CA ASN A 145 9.79 -18.91 -40.22
C ASN A 145 10.09 -17.85 -39.14
N VAL A 146 11.36 -17.67 -38.74
CA VAL A 146 11.74 -16.59 -37.81
C VAL A 146 11.56 -15.21 -38.45
N THR A 147 11.88 -15.09 -39.75
CA THR A 147 11.99 -13.81 -40.45
C THR A 147 10.65 -13.31 -40.99
N ILE A 148 9.78 -14.19 -41.48
CA ILE A 148 8.43 -13.84 -41.97
C ILE A 148 7.53 -13.24 -40.87
N LEU A 149 7.77 -13.62 -39.61
CA LEU A 149 7.08 -13.03 -38.45
C LEU A 149 7.29 -11.51 -38.36
N ASN A 150 8.45 -11.00 -38.81
CA ASN A 150 8.74 -9.56 -38.84
C ASN A 150 8.05 -8.84 -40.01
N GLY A 151 7.67 -9.56 -41.07
CA GLY A 151 6.96 -9.01 -42.24
C GLY A 151 5.52 -8.57 -41.96
N VAL A 152 4.91 -9.02 -40.86
CA VAL A 152 3.50 -8.77 -40.49
C VAL A 152 3.17 -7.28 -40.26
N ALA A 153 4.15 -6.38 -40.24
CA ALA A 153 3.96 -4.95 -40.01
C ALA A 153 3.44 -4.13 -41.22
N VAL A 154 3.23 -4.74 -42.42
CA VAL A 154 2.86 -4.02 -43.67
C VAL A 154 1.73 -3.01 -43.48
N LEU A 155 0.56 -3.45 -43.04
CA LEU A 155 -0.60 -2.57 -42.91
C LEU A 155 -0.41 -1.52 -41.81
N SER A 156 0.31 -1.87 -40.73
CA SER A 156 0.64 -0.90 -39.69
C SER A 156 1.53 0.22 -40.23
N ALA A 157 2.55 -0.11 -41.04
CA ALA A 157 3.40 0.89 -41.69
C ALA A 157 2.59 1.76 -42.68
N LEU A 158 1.71 1.15 -43.48
CA LEU A 158 0.82 1.88 -44.40
C LEU A 158 -0.11 2.85 -43.67
N LEU A 159 -0.79 2.38 -42.61
CA LEU A 159 -1.70 3.19 -41.81
C LEU A 159 -0.96 4.31 -41.05
N GLN A 160 0.30 4.10 -40.65
CA GLN A 160 1.14 5.16 -40.09
C GLN A 160 1.40 6.27 -41.11
N VAL A 161 1.76 5.92 -42.35
CA VAL A 161 1.95 6.91 -43.43
C VAL A 161 0.67 7.71 -43.66
N ILE A 162 -0.49 7.03 -43.79
CA ILE A 162 -1.80 7.70 -43.97
C ILE A 162 -2.11 8.64 -42.79
N THR A 163 -1.92 8.17 -41.55
CA THR A 163 -2.19 8.95 -40.34
C THR A 163 -1.33 10.22 -40.29
N GLN A 164 -0.06 10.10 -40.68
CA GLN A 164 0.88 11.21 -40.68
C GLN A 164 0.62 12.20 -41.82
N CYS A 165 0.21 11.74 -43.00
CA CYS A 165 -0.23 12.60 -44.10
C CYS A 165 -1.53 13.34 -43.78
N SER A 166 -2.43 12.73 -43.00
CA SER A 166 -3.68 13.37 -42.55
C SER A 166 -3.47 14.40 -41.43
N ALA A 167 -2.31 14.41 -40.77
CA ALA A 167 -2.02 15.36 -39.71
C ALA A 167 -1.58 16.71 -40.30
N LYS A 168 -2.15 17.82 -39.83
CA LYS A 168 -1.90 19.16 -40.36
C LYS A 168 -0.50 19.74 -40.08
N GLU A 169 0.34 19.06 -39.31
CA GLU A 169 1.69 19.52 -38.93
C GLU A 169 2.79 18.67 -39.58
N ARG A 170 3.96 19.29 -39.84
CA ARG A 170 5.13 18.63 -40.45
C ARG A 170 5.71 17.59 -39.49
N ASN A 171 5.47 16.30 -39.77
CA ASN A 171 5.80 15.20 -38.87
C ASN A 171 7.20 14.60 -39.12
N ARG A 172 8.04 14.58 -38.07
CA ARG A 172 9.40 13.98 -38.06
C ARG A 172 9.42 12.48 -38.37
N PHE A 173 8.30 11.78 -38.21
CA PHE A 173 8.21 10.32 -38.34
C PHE A 173 7.74 9.85 -39.73
N LEU A 174 7.53 10.75 -40.70
CA LEU A 174 6.94 10.38 -42.00
C LEU A 174 7.93 9.59 -42.84
N LEU A 175 9.16 10.11 -42.94
CA LEU A 175 10.24 9.50 -43.70
C LEU A 175 10.60 8.08 -43.16
N PRO A 176 10.77 7.86 -41.84
CA PRO A 176 10.94 6.52 -41.29
C PRO A 176 9.81 5.54 -41.64
N SER A 177 8.54 5.97 -41.58
CA SER A 177 7.39 5.10 -41.90
C SER A 177 7.33 4.74 -43.40
N ILE A 178 7.72 5.65 -44.30
CA ILE A 178 7.81 5.36 -45.74
C ILE A 178 8.93 4.35 -46.01
N ILE A 179 10.12 4.58 -45.43
CA ILE A 179 11.26 3.66 -45.58
C ILE A 179 10.91 2.28 -45.02
N ALA A 180 10.22 2.22 -43.88
CA ALA A 180 9.74 0.97 -43.30
C ALA A 180 8.83 0.20 -44.27
N LEU A 181 7.85 0.86 -44.90
CA LEU A 181 6.95 0.23 -45.87
C LEU A 181 7.72 -0.33 -47.07
N VAL A 182 8.66 0.45 -47.62
CA VAL A 182 9.49 0.04 -48.77
C VAL A 182 10.34 -1.18 -48.42
N LEU A 183 11.00 -1.19 -47.26
CA LEU A 183 11.82 -2.32 -46.81
C LEU A 183 10.99 -3.58 -46.57
N ILE A 184 9.78 -3.46 -46.02
CA ILE A 184 8.93 -4.63 -45.82
C ILE A 184 8.50 -5.23 -47.16
N LEU A 185 8.10 -4.39 -48.13
CA LEU A 185 7.75 -4.83 -49.49
C LEU A 185 8.95 -5.44 -50.23
N LEU A 186 10.13 -4.84 -50.08
CA LEU A 186 11.37 -5.39 -50.63
C LEU A 186 11.68 -6.78 -50.06
N GLY A 187 11.46 -6.99 -48.75
CA GLY A 187 11.61 -8.29 -48.12
C GLY A 187 10.70 -9.35 -48.73
N TYR A 188 9.43 -9.03 -48.99
CA TYR A 188 8.50 -9.94 -49.69
C TYR A 188 8.91 -10.23 -51.13
N ALA A 189 9.41 -9.23 -51.86
CA ALA A 189 9.88 -9.40 -53.24
C ALA A 189 11.11 -10.33 -53.31
N LEU A 190 12.10 -10.12 -52.43
CA LEU A 190 13.27 -10.99 -52.32
C LEU A 190 12.89 -12.42 -51.92
N PHE A 191 11.96 -12.55 -50.97
CA PHE A 191 11.44 -13.84 -50.53
C PHE A 191 10.76 -14.64 -51.65
N LEU A 192 9.85 -14.00 -52.39
CA LEU A 192 9.19 -14.62 -53.54
C LEU A 192 10.20 -15.01 -54.62
N TYR A 193 11.17 -14.14 -54.90
CA TYR A 193 12.22 -14.43 -55.88
C TYR A 193 13.06 -15.64 -55.50
N LEU A 194 13.46 -15.78 -54.22
CA LEU A 194 14.24 -16.91 -53.73
C LEU A 194 13.53 -18.26 -53.96
N TYR A 195 12.25 -18.35 -53.58
CA TYR A 195 11.52 -19.62 -53.66
C TYR A 195 11.09 -19.98 -55.08
N ILE A 196 10.77 -18.98 -55.93
CA ILE A 196 10.42 -19.22 -57.33
C ILE A 196 11.65 -19.65 -58.14
N THR A 197 12.83 -19.07 -57.88
CA THR A 197 14.05 -19.38 -58.65
C THR A 197 14.68 -20.71 -58.26
N LYS A 198 14.51 -21.16 -57.01
CA LYS A 198 15.17 -22.38 -56.50
C LYS A 198 14.58 -23.67 -57.09
N HIS A 199 13.26 -23.78 -57.18
CA HIS A 199 12.57 -24.92 -57.80
C HIS A 199 11.33 -24.48 -58.59
N PRO A 200 11.49 -24.04 -59.86
CA PRO A 200 10.38 -23.52 -60.66
C PRO A 200 9.32 -24.59 -60.99
N THR A 201 9.61 -25.88 -60.77
CA THR A 201 8.74 -27.02 -61.09
C THR A 201 7.93 -27.53 -59.89
N ASP A 202 8.20 -27.09 -58.65
CA ASP A 202 7.47 -27.54 -57.45
C ASP A 202 6.26 -26.64 -57.15
N ILE A 203 5.11 -27.03 -57.73
CA ILE A 203 3.84 -26.31 -57.57
C ILE A 203 3.39 -26.27 -56.10
N LYS A 204 3.72 -27.28 -55.27
CA LYS A 204 3.29 -27.33 -53.87
C LYS A 204 3.97 -26.24 -53.04
N MET A 205 5.28 -26.06 -53.22
CA MET A 205 6.04 -25.03 -52.51
C MET A 205 5.59 -23.62 -52.89
N ILE A 206 5.25 -23.38 -54.16
CA ILE A 206 4.71 -22.08 -54.61
C ILE A 206 3.37 -21.77 -53.91
N ILE A 207 2.50 -22.77 -53.74
CA ILE A 207 1.23 -22.61 -53.02
C ILE A 207 1.46 -22.29 -51.54
N TRP A 208 2.36 -23.01 -50.86
CA TRP A 208 2.67 -22.74 -49.44
C TRP A 208 3.27 -21.35 -49.22
N VAL A 209 4.19 -20.93 -50.09
CA VAL A 209 4.80 -19.59 -50.06
C VAL A 209 3.75 -18.50 -50.33
N GLY A 210 2.88 -18.70 -51.32
CA GLY A 210 1.76 -17.79 -51.60
C GLY A 210 0.78 -17.67 -50.43
N LEU A 211 0.45 -18.79 -49.80
CA LEU A 211 -0.37 -18.82 -48.58
C LEU A 211 0.33 -18.10 -47.42
N ALA A 212 1.64 -18.27 -47.23
CA ALA A 212 2.40 -17.60 -46.18
C ALA A 212 2.39 -16.07 -46.36
N VAL A 213 2.63 -15.58 -47.57
CA VAL A 213 2.59 -14.14 -47.89
C VAL A 213 1.18 -13.58 -47.68
N GLY A 214 0.15 -14.22 -48.26
CA GLY A 214 -1.23 -13.79 -48.12
C GLY A 214 -1.71 -13.81 -46.66
N ALA A 215 -1.38 -14.85 -45.91
CA ALA A 215 -1.72 -14.97 -44.51
C ALA A 215 -1.00 -13.91 -43.66
N SER A 216 0.29 -13.64 -43.91
CA SER A 216 1.03 -12.58 -43.20
C SER A 216 0.42 -11.18 -43.41
N PHE A 217 -0.13 -10.91 -44.60
CA PHE A 217 -0.88 -9.69 -44.87
C PHE A 217 -2.20 -9.64 -44.07
N LEU A 218 -2.94 -10.76 -43.98
CA LEU A 218 -4.14 -10.84 -43.15
C LEU A 218 -3.86 -10.62 -41.66
N VAL A 219 -2.75 -11.15 -41.13
CA VAL A 219 -2.35 -10.93 -39.73
C VAL A 219 -2.06 -9.44 -39.46
N SER A 220 -1.57 -8.68 -40.45
CA SER A 220 -1.25 -7.26 -40.29
C SER A 220 -2.46 -6.39 -39.93
N PHE A 221 -3.69 -6.87 -40.18
CA PHE A 221 -4.92 -6.21 -39.75
C PHE A 221 -5.05 -6.12 -38.24
N ASN A 222 -4.34 -6.91 -37.44
CA ASN A 222 -4.57 -7.02 -35.99
C ASN A 222 -4.51 -5.68 -35.22
N TRP A 223 -3.73 -4.71 -35.67
CA TRP A 223 -3.50 -3.42 -34.97
C TRP A 223 -4.21 -2.22 -35.62
N TRP A 224 -5.19 -2.47 -36.49
CA TRP A 224 -5.94 -1.44 -37.24
C TRP A 224 -6.62 -0.37 -36.35
N GLU A 225 -7.16 -0.76 -35.19
CA GLU A 225 -7.93 0.11 -34.29
C GLU A 225 -7.15 1.34 -33.84
N GLY A 226 -5.83 1.19 -33.66
CA GLY A 226 -4.95 2.25 -33.16
C GLY A 226 -4.91 3.42 -34.10
N TYR A 227 -4.64 3.14 -35.36
CA TYR A 227 -4.46 4.16 -36.40
C TYR A 227 -5.78 4.78 -36.83
N LEU A 228 -6.86 3.99 -36.96
CA LEU A 228 -8.18 4.53 -37.30
C LEU A 228 -8.69 5.54 -36.28
N ARG A 229 -8.30 5.41 -35.02
CA ARG A 229 -8.66 6.39 -34.00
C ARG A 229 -8.05 7.76 -34.29
N LEU A 230 -6.78 7.84 -34.65
CA LEU A 230 -6.15 9.13 -35.00
C LEU A 230 -6.75 9.71 -36.27
N ILE A 231 -6.99 8.85 -37.26
CA ILE A 231 -7.66 9.23 -38.50
C ILE A 231 -9.05 9.80 -38.20
N SER A 232 -9.84 9.21 -37.28
CA SER A 232 -11.18 9.70 -36.94
C SER A 232 -11.19 11.05 -36.23
N VAL A 233 -10.18 11.36 -35.43
CA VAL A 233 -10.06 12.66 -34.75
C VAL A 233 -9.78 13.77 -35.76
N ASN A 234 -8.96 13.48 -36.77
CA ASN A 234 -8.58 14.46 -37.80
C ASN A 234 -9.53 14.47 -39.01
N SER A 235 -10.36 13.44 -39.18
CA SER A 235 -11.32 13.31 -40.28
C SER A 235 -12.64 14.04 -39.99
N SER A 236 -13.26 14.58 -41.04
CA SER A 236 -14.62 15.15 -41.01
C SER A 236 -15.73 14.09 -40.84
N SER A 237 -15.42 12.80 -40.97
CA SER A 237 -16.42 11.72 -40.90
C SER A 237 -17.02 11.55 -39.50
N VAL A 238 -18.34 11.73 -39.40
CA VAL A 238 -19.13 11.50 -38.17
C VAL A 238 -19.20 10.01 -37.84
N LEU A 239 -19.36 9.16 -38.87
CA LEU A 239 -19.47 7.71 -38.73
C LEU A 239 -18.24 7.09 -38.06
N LEU A 240 -17.03 7.52 -38.49
CA LEU A 240 -15.78 7.00 -37.93
C LEU A 240 -15.61 7.40 -36.44
N ARG A 241 -16.01 8.63 -36.08
CA ARG A 241 -15.97 9.11 -34.70
C ARG A 241 -16.97 8.39 -33.79
N GLU A 242 -18.16 8.11 -34.30
CA GLU A 242 -19.18 7.37 -33.56
C GLU A 242 -18.73 5.93 -33.29
N LEU A 243 -18.16 5.27 -34.29
CA LEU A 243 -17.62 3.91 -34.19
C LEU A 243 -16.45 3.84 -33.18
N CYS A 244 -15.51 4.78 -33.23
CA CYS A 244 -14.41 4.88 -32.24
C CYS A 244 -14.90 5.20 -30.82
N ARG A 245 -16.01 5.93 -30.67
CA ARG A 245 -16.60 6.23 -29.36
C ARG A 245 -17.32 5.02 -28.78
N ASP A 246 -18.02 4.26 -29.62
CA ASP A 246 -18.81 3.08 -29.22
C ASP A 246 -17.91 1.90 -28.84
N THR A 247 -16.88 1.62 -29.63
CA THR A 247 -15.83 0.62 -29.32
C THR A 247 -15.19 0.85 -27.95
N ARG A 248 -14.93 2.11 -27.56
CA ARG A 248 -14.37 2.45 -26.25
C ARG A 248 -15.34 2.22 -25.09
N LYS A 249 -16.63 2.48 -25.28
CA LYS A 249 -17.66 2.30 -24.24
C LYS A 249 -17.97 0.82 -24.01
N CYS A 250 -17.95 0.03 -25.07
CA CYS A 250 -18.41 -1.36 -25.08
C CYS A 250 -17.26 -2.39 -25.16
N GLN A 251 -16.03 -1.97 -24.85
CA GLN A 251 -14.82 -2.78 -25.04
C GLN A 251 -14.87 -4.16 -24.38
N ASN A 252 -15.46 -4.28 -23.17
CA ASN A 252 -15.55 -5.57 -22.49
C ASN A 252 -16.45 -6.57 -23.25
N MET A 253 -17.58 -6.12 -23.78
CA MET A 253 -18.50 -6.97 -24.55
C MET A 253 -17.91 -7.35 -25.90
N LEU A 254 -17.27 -6.39 -26.59
CA LEU A 254 -16.58 -6.66 -27.84
C LEU A 254 -15.48 -7.71 -27.65
N ASN A 255 -14.66 -7.59 -26.60
CA ASN A 255 -13.63 -8.58 -26.29
C ASN A 255 -14.17 -9.99 -26.06
N ILE A 256 -15.38 -10.15 -25.47
CA ILE A 256 -16.01 -11.47 -25.30
C ILE A 256 -16.33 -12.07 -26.67
N LEU A 257 -17.00 -11.31 -27.54
CA LEU A 257 -17.39 -11.78 -28.87
C LEU A 257 -16.17 -12.08 -29.75
N THR A 258 -15.16 -11.23 -29.73
CA THR A 258 -13.94 -11.41 -30.54
C THR A 258 -13.10 -12.60 -30.06
N SER A 259 -13.03 -12.85 -28.75
CA SER A 259 -12.31 -14.01 -28.20
C SER A 259 -12.99 -15.32 -28.59
N LEU A 260 -14.33 -15.39 -28.53
CA LEU A 260 -15.09 -16.57 -28.96
C LEU A 260 -14.92 -16.84 -30.46
N LEU A 261 -14.95 -15.79 -31.29
CA LEU A 261 -14.73 -15.90 -32.73
C LEU A 261 -13.34 -16.46 -33.05
N ARG A 262 -12.29 -15.95 -32.39
CA ARG A 262 -10.91 -16.43 -32.58
C ARG A 262 -10.74 -17.90 -32.22
N ILE A 263 -11.35 -18.33 -31.12
CA ILE A 263 -11.33 -19.74 -30.70
C ILE A 263 -12.03 -20.61 -31.74
N ALA A 264 -13.23 -20.20 -32.20
CA ALA A 264 -13.99 -20.93 -33.20
C ALA A 264 -13.25 -21.05 -34.54
N VAL A 265 -12.72 -19.94 -35.08
CA VAL A 265 -12.00 -19.93 -36.36
C VAL A 265 -10.75 -20.79 -36.30
N THR A 266 -9.95 -20.69 -35.23
CA THR A 266 -8.73 -21.49 -35.08
C THR A 266 -9.06 -22.98 -34.99
N ALA A 267 -10.10 -23.35 -34.24
CA ALA A 267 -10.58 -24.73 -34.14
C ALA A 267 -11.09 -25.27 -35.48
N CYS A 268 -11.82 -24.46 -36.27
CA CYS A 268 -12.29 -24.84 -37.60
C CYS A 268 -11.13 -25.08 -38.57
N VAL A 269 -10.12 -24.20 -38.61
CA VAL A 269 -8.96 -24.36 -39.50
C VAL A 269 -8.17 -25.61 -39.12
N LEU A 270 -7.92 -25.83 -37.83
CA LEU A 270 -7.24 -27.03 -37.33
C LEU A 270 -8.03 -28.31 -37.66
N GLY A 271 -9.34 -28.29 -37.40
CA GLY A 271 -10.24 -29.42 -37.68
C GLY A 271 -10.37 -29.75 -39.17
N ALA A 272 -10.24 -28.76 -40.06
CA ALA A 272 -10.22 -28.98 -41.50
C ALA A 272 -8.85 -29.46 -42.00
N TYR A 273 -7.75 -28.90 -41.51
CA TYR A 273 -6.41 -29.18 -42.01
C TYR A 273 -5.94 -30.60 -41.71
N VAL A 274 -6.21 -31.13 -40.52
CA VAL A 274 -5.74 -32.48 -40.11
C VAL A 274 -6.28 -33.59 -41.04
N PRO A 275 -7.60 -33.64 -41.35
CA PRO A 275 -8.11 -34.57 -42.37
C PRO A 275 -7.59 -34.30 -43.79
N LEU A 276 -7.46 -33.03 -44.18
CA LEU A 276 -6.93 -32.63 -45.50
C LEU A 276 -5.48 -33.09 -45.71
N ALA A 277 -4.69 -33.13 -44.63
CA ALA A 277 -3.32 -33.63 -44.60
C ALA A 277 -3.23 -35.17 -44.44
N LYS A 278 -4.35 -35.90 -44.50
CA LYS A 278 -4.44 -37.37 -44.31
C LYS A 278 -3.91 -37.85 -42.95
N MET A 279 -4.15 -37.09 -41.89
CA MET A 279 -3.76 -37.45 -40.52
C MET A 279 -5.00 -37.82 -39.67
N ASP A 280 -4.83 -38.73 -38.70
CA ASP A 280 -5.93 -39.23 -37.85
C ASP A 280 -5.98 -38.58 -36.46
N TRP A 281 -7.19 -38.23 -36.02
CA TRP A 281 -7.44 -37.65 -34.69
C TRP A 281 -7.42 -38.66 -33.53
N ASN A 282 -7.58 -39.96 -33.83
CA ASN A 282 -7.68 -41.03 -32.82
C ASN A 282 -6.43 -41.14 -31.93
N ILE A 283 -5.30 -40.57 -32.38
CA ILE A 283 -4.01 -40.62 -31.69
C ILE A 283 -3.93 -39.58 -30.54
N VAL A 284 -4.80 -38.56 -30.52
CA VAL A 284 -4.88 -37.61 -29.39
C VAL A 284 -5.34 -38.31 -28.10
N THR A 285 -6.02 -39.45 -28.21
CA THR A 285 -6.46 -40.27 -27.07
C THR A 285 -5.48 -41.37 -26.66
N SER A 286 -4.50 -41.73 -27.49
CA SER A 286 -3.47 -42.70 -27.14
C SER A 286 -2.24 -41.97 -26.57
N ILE A 287 -1.69 -42.46 -25.45
CA ILE A 287 -0.59 -41.76 -24.74
C ILE A 287 0.72 -42.56 -24.82
N PRO A 288 1.63 -42.21 -25.75
CA PRO A 288 3.04 -42.60 -25.70
C PRO A 288 3.79 -41.70 -24.72
N SER A 289 4.46 -42.26 -23.70
CA SER A 289 4.86 -41.51 -22.50
C SER A 289 6.09 -40.60 -22.63
N ARG A 290 6.91 -40.68 -23.69
CA ARG A 290 8.13 -39.86 -23.86
C ARG A 290 7.93 -38.66 -24.79
N GLU A 291 7.36 -38.86 -25.96
CA GLU A 291 7.16 -37.82 -26.98
C GLU A 291 6.08 -36.82 -26.54
N THR A 292 5.01 -37.30 -25.92
CA THR A 292 3.97 -36.43 -25.31
C THR A 292 4.53 -35.57 -24.18
N LYS A 293 5.50 -36.06 -23.39
CA LYS A 293 6.19 -35.26 -22.36
C LYS A 293 7.01 -34.14 -22.98
N ILE A 294 7.71 -34.39 -24.09
CA ILE A 294 8.49 -33.36 -24.80
C ILE A 294 7.56 -32.24 -25.29
N ILE A 295 6.46 -32.60 -25.97
CA ILE A 295 5.47 -31.62 -26.45
C ILE A 295 4.84 -30.86 -25.27
N ALA A 296 4.44 -31.57 -24.20
CA ALA A 296 3.84 -30.97 -23.01
C ALA A 296 4.77 -29.95 -22.32
N ILE A 297 6.07 -30.24 -22.25
CA ILE A 297 7.07 -29.30 -21.72
C ILE A 297 7.18 -28.07 -22.64
N ILE A 298 7.27 -28.28 -23.96
CA ILE A 298 7.42 -27.16 -24.93
C ILE A 298 6.19 -26.24 -24.87
N ILE A 299 4.96 -26.77 -24.87
CA ILE A 299 3.76 -25.95 -24.76
C ILE A 299 3.65 -25.27 -23.40
N GLY A 300 4.03 -25.94 -22.31
CA GLY A 300 4.09 -25.34 -20.97
C GLY A 300 5.05 -24.15 -20.92
N VAL A 301 6.25 -24.32 -21.47
CA VAL A 301 7.24 -23.23 -21.61
C VAL A 301 6.68 -22.10 -22.47
N GLN A 302 6.03 -22.40 -23.59
CA GLN A 302 5.45 -21.37 -24.47
C GLN A 302 4.35 -20.55 -23.78
N LEU A 303 3.42 -21.21 -23.10
CA LEU A 303 2.30 -20.54 -22.42
C LEU A 303 2.79 -19.68 -21.25
N ILE A 304 3.71 -20.20 -20.44
CA ILE A 304 4.25 -19.49 -19.27
C ILE A 304 5.15 -18.33 -19.72
N SER A 305 6.08 -18.57 -20.64
CA SER A 305 7.03 -17.55 -21.08
C SER A 305 6.34 -16.39 -21.79
N SER A 306 5.35 -16.66 -22.65
CA SER A 306 4.59 -15.60 -23.32
C SER A 306 3.77 -14.74 -22.34
N ALA A 307 3.13 -15.36 -21.34
CA ALA A 307 2.34 -14.64 -20.34
C ALA A 307 3.22 -13.78 -19.42
N LEU A 308 4.34 -14.34 -18.94
CA LEU A 308 5.30 -13.63 -18.10
C LEU A 308 5.99 -12.50 -18.87
N CYS A 309 6.36 -12.71 -20.14
CA CYS A 309 6.99 -11.68 -20.97
C CYS A 309 6.07 -10.46 -21.13
N HIS A 310 4.77 -10.66 -21.35
CA HIS A 310 3.79 -9.58 -21.38
C HIS A 310 3.72 -8.83 -20.05
N TRP A 311 3.69 -9.55 -18.92
CA TRP A 311 3.63 -8.92 -17.59
C TRP A 311 4.88 -8.12 -17.26
N PHE A 312 6.07 -8.66 -17.49
CA PHE A 312 7.34 -7.96 -17.24
C PHE A 312 7.54 -6.78 -18.21
N SER A 313 7.07 -6.91 -19.45
CA SER A 313 7.01 -5.79 -20.40
C SER A 313 6.14 -4.63 -19.88
N LEU A 314 5.01 -4.93 -19.26
CA LEU A 314 4.16 -3.92 -18.61
C LEU A 314 4.85 -3.27 -17.40
N VAL A 315 5.61 -4.04 -16.63
CA VAL A 315 6.42 -3.54 -15.52
C VAL A 315 7.49 -2.57 -16.03
N ALA A 316 8.24 -2.95 -17.07
CA ALA A 316 9.23 -2.09 -17.72
C ALA A 316 8.64 -0.75 -18.19
N CYS A 317 7.43 -0.78 -18.77
CA CYS A 317 6.72 0.43 -19.17
C CYS A 317 6.34 1.32 -17.97
N LYS A 318 5.86 0.72 -16.88
CA LYS A 318 5.48 1.46 -15.65
C LYS A 318 6.68 2.06 -14.93
N MET A 319 7.85 1.45 -15.02
CA MET A 319 9.11 1.94 -14.47
C MET A 319 9.71 3.11 -15.27
N HIS A 320 9.08 3.57 -16.36
CA HIS A 320 9.64 4.56 -17.29
C HIS A 320 10.96 4.09 -17.96
N ALA A 321 11.20 2.78 -17.98
CA ALA A 321 12.39 2.13 -18.55
C ALA A 321 12.15 1.55 -19.95
N LEU A 322 11.23 2.16 -20.72
CA LEU A 322 10.74 1.65 -22.00
C LEU A 322 11.87 1.32 -22.98
N ARG A 323 12.88 2.19 -23.10
CA ARG A 323 13.97 2.02 -24.08
C ARG A 323 14.84 0.80 -23.78
N ARG A 324 15.26 0.66 -22.52
CA ARG A 324 16.26 -0.32 -22.09
C ARG A 324 15.66 -1.68 -21.73
N CYS A 325 14.48 -1.69 -21.13
CA CYS A 325 13.87 -2.91 -20.58
C CYS A 325 12.70 -3.45 -21.42
N PHE A 326 12.20 -2.70 -22.40
CA PHE A 326 11.09 -3.12 -23.26
C PHE A 326 11.49 -3.15 -24.74
N ILE A 327 11.88 -2.02 -25.33
CA ILE A 327 12.13 -1.92 -26.78
C ILE A 327 13.39 -2.71 -27.19
N LEU A 328 14.53 -2.43 -26.55
CA LEU A 328 15.81 -3.06 -26.91
C LEU A 328 15.79 -4.59 -26.77
N PRO A 329 15.30 -5.19 -25.65
CA PRO A 329 15.15 -6.64 -25.54
C PRO A 329 14.31 -7.26 -26.66
N LEU A 330 13.19 -6.63 -27.04
CA LEU A 330 12.29 -7.16 -28.07
C LEU A 330 12.89 -7.06 -29.48
N TYR A 331 13.66 -6.01 -29.79
CA TYR A 331 14.38 -5.90 -31.07
C TYR A 331 15.48 -6.95 -31.21
N LEU A 332 16.16 -7.29 -30.11
CA LEU A 332 17.25 -8.26 -30.09
C LEU A 332 16.76 -9.71 -30.05
N ALA A 333 15.55 -9.98 -29.55
CA ALA A 333 15.03 -11.34 -29.38
C ALA A 333 14.95 -12.13 -30.72
N SER A 334 14.46 -11.50 -31.79
CA SER A 334 14.48 -12.09 -33.14
C SER A 334 15.88 -12.51 -33.61
N LEU A 335 16.88 -11.65 -33.40
CA LEU A 335 18.27 -11.92 -33.79
C LEU A 335 18.89 -13.01 -32.92
N ALA A 336 18.60 -13.01 -31.63
CA ALA A 336 19.08 -14.03 -30.70
C ALA A 336 18.53 -15.42 -31.03
N VAL A 337 17.25 -15.51 -31.41
CA VAL A 337 16.63 -16.78 -31.84
C VAL A 337 17.25 -17.29 -33.13
N MET A 338 17.56 -16.41 -34.09
CA MET A 338 18.30 -16.78 -35.30
C MET A 338 19.67 -17.39 -34.96
N VAL A 339 20.44 -16.73 -34.10
CA VAL A 339 21.75 -17.23 -33.64
C VAL A 339 21.59 -18.57 -32.91
N LEU A 340 20.57 -18.70 -32.06
CA LEU A 340 20.31 -19.91 -31.27
C LEU A 340 20.03 -21.15 -32.14
N PHE A 341 19.37 -20.99 -33.30
CA PHE A 341 19.10 -22.10 -34.22
C PHE A 341 20.25 -22.35 -35.20
N VAL A 342 20.92 -21.31 -35.70
CA VAL A 342 21.95 -21.44 -36.74
C VAL A 342 23.31 -21.88 -36.18
N VAL A 343 23.72 -21.39 -35.01
CA VAL A 343 25.04 -21.71 -34.43
C VAL A 343 25.21 -23.20 -34.14
N PRO A 344 24.25 -23.90 -33.50
CA PRO A 344 24.38 -25.35 -33.29
C PRO A 344 24.51 -26.11 -34.60
N VAL A 345 23.78 -25.72 -35.65
CA VAL A 345 23.86 -26.37 -36.98
C VAL A 345 25.27 -26.21 -37.58
N ILE A 346 25.86 -25.01 -37.48
CA ILE A 346 27.23 -24.75 -37.94
C ILE A 346 28.24 -25.57 -37.15
N VAL A 347 28.12 -25.61 -35.82
CA VAL A 347 29.05 -26.37 -34.96
C VAL A 347 29.00 -27.86 -35.27
N TYR A 348 27.80 -28.45 -35.38
CA TYR A 348 27.65 -29.87 -35.71
C TYR A 348 28.14 -30.21 -37.13
N TYR A 349 27.95 -29.31 -38.08
CA TYR A 349 28.49 -29.47 -39.44
C TYR A 349 30.02 -29.37 -39.44
N GLN A 350 30.60 -28.43 -38.70
CA GLN A 350 32.05 -28.29 -38.55
C GLN A 350 32.68 -29.52 -37.88
N ASP A 351 32.07 -30.01 -36.80
CA ASP A 351 32.53 -31.19 -36.06
C ASP A 351 32.55 -32.44 -36.95
N TYR A 352 31.50 -32.63 -37.75
CA TYR A 352 31.45 -33.68 -38.77
C TYR A 352 32.55 -33.50 -39.84
N ARG A 353 32.74 -32.27 -40.34
CA ARG A 353 33.80 -31.98 -41.32
C ARG A 353 35.20 -32.26 -40.77
N THR A 354 35.45 -31.97 -39.48
CA THR A 354 36.73 -32.30 -38.81
C THR A 354 36.91 -33.80 -38.59
N SER A 355 35.82 -34.55 -38.31
CA SER A 355 35.89 -36.03 -38.17
C SER A 355 36.26 -36.75 -39.47
N LEU A 356 36.07 -36.11 -40.62
CA LEU A 356 36.32 -36.64 -41.96
C LEU A 356 37.72 -36.31 -42.54
N ASN A 357 38.67 -35.91 -41.67
CA ASN A 357 40.08 -35.67 -42.00
C ASN A 357 40.32 -34.75 -43.22
N GLY A 358 39.51 -33.69 -43.38
CA GLY A 358 39.77 -32.65 -44.38
C GLY A 358 39.30 -32.94 -45.81
N THR A 359 38.49 -33.98 -46.03
CA THR A 359 37.78 -34.13 -47.32
C THR A 359 36.76 -33.00 -47.51
N ALA A 360 36.69 -32.43 -48.72
CA ALA A 360 35.77 -31.34 -49.05
C ALA A 360 34.33 -31.88 -49.20
N VAL A 361 33.62 -32.05 -48.07
CA VAL A 361 32.23 -32.51 -48.05
C VAL A 361 31.28 -31.32 -48.07
N ASN A 362 30.49 -31.21 -49.14
CA ASN A 362 29.47 -30.17 -49.29
C ASN A 362 28.31 -30.38 -48.30
N PHE A 363 27.65 -29.29 -47.89
CA PHE A 363 26.52 -29.32 -46.96
C PHE A 363 25.39 -30.26 -47.41
N THR A 364 25.14 -30.36 -48.71
CA THR A 364 24.17 -31.28 -49.32
C THR A 364 24.48 -32.76 -49.03
N SER A 365 25.76 -33.12 -48.98
CA SER A 365 26.20 -34.49 -48.63
C SER A 365 26.05 -34.77 -47.14
N TYR A 366 26.21 -33.76 -46.28
CA TYR A 366 25.95 -33.89 -44.85
C TYR A 366 24.45 -34.10 -44.57
N CYS A 367 23.60 -33.37 -45.28
CA CYS A 367 22.14 -33.53 -45.20
C CYS A 367 21.70 -34.96 -45.57
N SER A 368 22.14 -35.49 -46.71
CA SER A 368 21.71 -36.83 -47.15
C SER A 368 22.27 -37.97 -46.29
N GLN A 369 23.51 -37.87 -45.82
CA GLN A 369 24.18 -38.97 -45.11
C GLN A 369 23.91 -38.97 -43.59
N VAL A 370 23.89 -37.80 -42.95
CA VAL A 370 23.83 -37.70 -41.48
C VAL A 370 22.44 -37.30 -41.00
N VAL A 371 21.78 -36.36 -41.68
CA VAL A 371 20.49 -35.81 -41.25
C VAL A 371 19.34 -36.72 -41.68
N ASP A 372 19.34 -37.12 -42.96
CA ASP A 372 18.31 -38.00 -43.53
C ASP A 372 18.58 -39.47 -43.19
N GLY A 373 19.85 -39.89 -43.11
CA GLY A 373 20.26 -41.25 -42.77
C GLY A 373 20.17 -41.62 -41.28
N ARG A 374 19.79 -40.69 -40.38
CA ARG A 374 19.80 -40.96 -38.93
C ARG A 374 18.79 -42.03 -38.50
N ASN A 375 19.26 -42.96 -37.68
CA ASN A 375 18.41 -43.87 -36.90
C ASN A 375 18.13 -43.27 -35.52
N PRO A 376 16.85 -43.18 -35.09
CA PRO A 376 16.53 -42.65 -33.76
C PRO A 376 17.07 -43.60 -32.69
N SER A 377 18.07 -43.16 -31.91
CA SER A 377 18.56 -43.94 -30.78
C SER A 377 17.64 -43.77 -29.57
N LEU A 378 17.19 -44.90 -29.00
CA LEU A 378 16.18 -44.95 -27.94
C LEU A 378 16.66 -44.45 -26.56
N ASN A 379 17.96 -44.21 -26.34
CA ASN A 379 18.51 -43.85 -25.01
C ASN A 379 19.30 -42.52 -24.97
N GLY A 380 19.31 -41.74 -26.06
CA GLY A 380 20.07 -40.47 -26.13
C GLY A 380 19.37 -39.25 -25.54
N SER A 381 20.13 -38.18 -25.32
CA SER A 381 19.59 -36.85 -24.98
C SER A 381 18.73 -36.30 -26.13
N VAL A 382 17.68 -35.53 -25.79
CA VAL A 382 16.69 -35.02 -26.77
C VAL A 382 17.25 -33.86 -27.62
N PHE A 383 18.22 -33.13 -27.07
CA PHE A 383 18.78 -31.92 -27.69
C PHE A 383 19.46 -32.16 -29.05
N PRO A 384 20.35 -33.16 -29.23
CA PRO A 384 20.95 -33.47 -30.53
C PRO A 384 19.91 -33.85 -31.61
N GLN A 385 18.82 -34.52 -31.23
CA GLN A 385 17.76 -34.90 -32.17
C GLN A 385 16.97 -33.68 -32.67
N LEU A 386 16.68 -32.72 -31.77
CA LEU A 386 16.09 -31.43 -32.13
C LEU A 386 17.02 -30.61 -33.04
N VAL A 387 18.33 -30.59 -32.77
CA VAL A 387 19.30 -29.89 -33.64
C VAL A 387 19.31 -30.49 -35.04
N LEU A 388 19.28 -31.83 -35.16
CA LEU A 388 19.20 -32.50 -36.45
C LEU A 388 17.87 -32.24 -37.19
N ASP A 389 16.74 -32.11 -36.48
CA ASP A 389 15.46 -31.68 -37.08
C ASP A 389 15.53 -30.24 -37.62
N VAL A 390 16.15 -29.34 -36.86
CA VAL A 390 16.42 -27.96 -37.29
C VAL A 390 17.30 -27.97 -38.53
N THR A 391 18.39 -28.75 -38.54
CA THR A 391 19.27 -28.95 -39.70
C THR A 391 18.49 -29.47 -40.90
N HIS A 392 17.59 -30.44 -40.72
CA HIS A 392 16.77 -31.00 -41.79
C HIS A 392 15.94 -29.91 -42.49
N THR A 393 15.32 -29.00 -41.73
CA THR A 393 14.57 -27.88 -42.34
C THR A 393 15.47 -26.92 -43.14
N LEU A 394 16.73 -26.77 -42.74
CA LEU A 394 17.72 -25.95 -43.43
C LEU A 394 18.35 -26.66 -44.63
N CYS A 395 18.29 -27.98 -44.73
CA CYS A 395 18.81 -28.74 -45.87
C CYS A 395 18.13 -28.39 -47.20
N PHE A 396 16.90 -27.88 -47.15
CA PHE A 396 16.24 -27.27 -48.31
C PHE A 396 17.04 -26.09 -48.88
N LEU A 397 17.64 -25.28 -48.00
CA LEU A 397 18.53 -24.19 -48.37
C LEU A 397 19.95 -24.75 -48.49
N ASP A 398 20.38 -25.06 -49.71
CA ASP A 398 21.80 -25.37 -49.98
C ASP A 398 22.74 -24.22 -49.54
N MET A 399 23.24 -24.30 -48.30
CA MET A 399 24.11 -23.32 -47.65
C MET A 399 25.51 -23.22 -48.29
N SER A 400 25.77 -23.94 -49.39
CA SER A 400 27.00 -23.80 -50.16
C SER A 400 26.97 -22.62 -51.13
N LYS A 401 25.78 -22.16 -51.55
CA LYS A 401 25.63 -21.04 -52.50
C LYS A 401 25.53 -19.70 -51.76
N ILE A 402 26.54 -18.85 -51.95
CA ILE A 402 26.61 -17.50 -51.36
C ILE A 402 25.41 -16.64 -51.80
N ALA A 403 24.90 -16.82 -53.02
CA ALA A 403 23.75 -16.07 -53.53
C ALA A 403 22.45 -16.34 -52.76
N ASP A 404 22.16 -17.61 -52.44
CA ASP A 404 20.95 -18.02 -51.72
C ASP A 404 20.98 -17.51 -50.28
N ILE A 405 22.15 -17.61 -49.63
CA ILE A 405 22.38 -17.04 -48.29
C ILE A 405 22.22 -15.51 -48.34
N GLY A 406 22.79 -14.85 -49.35
CA GLY A 406 22.69 -13.41 -49.54
C GLY A 406 21.26 -12.92 -49.71
N LEU A 407 20.42 -13.66 -50.45
CA LEU A 407 19.02 -13.31 -50.67
C LEU A 407 18.16 -13.51 -49.42
N LEU A 408 18.36 -14.61 -48.70
CA LEU A 408 17.64 -14.92 -47.46
C LEU A 408 18.05 -13.99 -46.31
N THR A 409 19.34 -13.68 -46.18
CA THR A 409 19.83 -12.69 -45.21
C THR A 409 19.35 -11.28 -45.59
N GLY A 410 19.31 -10.95 -46.88
CA GLY A 410 18.73 -9.72 -47.40
C GLY A 410 17.25 -9.55 -47.03
N SER A 411 16.42 -10.58 -47.24
CA SER A 411 15.01 -10.53 -46.85
C SER A 411 14.82 -10.43 -45.33
N ALA A 412 15.62 -11.18 -44.55
CA ALA A 412 15.63 -11.14 -43.09
C ALA A 412 15.97 -9.76 -42.52
N VAL A 413 17.04 -9.13 -43.02
CA VAL A 413 17.48 -7.79 -42.61
C VAL A 413 16.45 -6.74 -43.03
N SER A 414 15.87 -6.87 -44.24
CA SER A 414 14.86 -5.95 -44.73
C SER A 414 13.60 -5.95 -43.86
N TRP A 415 13.08 -7.12 -43.48
CA TRP A 415 11.93 -7.21 -42.58
C TRP A 415 12.24 -6.77 -41.15
N TRP A 416 13.41 -7.12 -40.61
CA TRP A 416 13.81 -6.68 -39.27
C TRP A 416 13.98 -5.16 -39.20
N LEU A 417 14.70 -4.56 -40.15
CA LEU A 417 14.90 -3.10 -40.21
C LEU A 417 13.57 -2.38 -40.48
N GLY A 418 12.71 -2.95 -41.34
CA GLY A 418 11.35 -2.45 -41.57
C GLY A 418 10.51 -2.40 -40.30
N LEU A 419 10.53 -3.46 -39.48
CA LEU A 419 9.83 -3.51 -38.19
C LEU A 419 10.39 -2.48 -37.19
N VAL A 420 11.72 -2.35 -37.09
CA VAL A 420 12.38 -1.37 -36.22
C VAL A 420 11.99 0.06 -36.61
N LEU A 421 12.02 0.39 -37.91
CA LEU A 421 11.65 1.72 -38.40
C LEU A 421 10.15 2.02 -38.21
N ALA A 422 9.27 1.03 -38.44
CA ALA A 422 7.84 1.18 -38.18
C ALA A 422 7.53 1.44 -36.69
N THR A 423 8.41 1.01 -35.79
CA THR A 423 8.24 1.14 -34.33
C THR A 423 9.17 2.19 -33.70
N LEU A 424 9.96 2.90 -34.50
CA LEU A 424 10.94 3.90 -34.03
C LEU A 424 10.32 5.03 -33.20
N HIS A 425 9.06 5.35 -33.48
CA HIS A 425 8.30 6.34 -32.72
C HIS A 425 8.23 6.02 -31.21
N LEU A 426 8.30 4.73 -30.83
CA LEU A 426 8.29 4.29 -29.43
C LEU A 426 9.53 4.73 -28.66
N TRP A 427 10.67 4.88 -29.34
CA TRP A 427 11.91 5.34 -28.71
C TRP A 427 11.77 6.78 -28.18
N TYR A 428 10.91 7.57 -28.83
CA TYR A 428 10.62 8.96 -28.49
C TYR A 428 9.37 9.14 -27.64
N LEU A 429 8.69 8.05 -27.26
CA LEU A 429 7.50 8.09 -26.43
C LEU A 429 7.86 8.54 -25.00
N SER A 430 7.31 9.68 -24.58
CA SER A 430 7.42 10.15 -23.19
C SER A 430 6.18 9.66 -22.42
N LEU A 431 6.39 8.73 -21.49
CA LEU A 431 5.30 8.18 -20.68
C LEU A 431 4.98 9.07 -19.48
N TYR A 432 3.70 9.16 -19.13
CA TYR A 432 3.32 9.74 -17.83
C TYR A 432 3.62 8.76 -16.70
N ARG A 433 3.91 9.29 -15.51
CA ARG A 433 4.14 8.50 -14.29
C ARG A 433 2.95 7.57 -14.03
N ILE A 434 3.18 6.24 -14.04
CA ILE A 434 2.18 5.21 -13.75
C ILE A 434 0.97 5.30 -14.70
N GLN A 435 1.23 5.42 -16.00
CA GLN A 435 0.18 5.38 -17.02
C GLN A 435 -0.52 4.01 -17.01
N ARG A 436 -1.85 4.00 -17.10
CA ARG A 436 -2.61 2.74 -17.08
C ARG A 436 -2.29 1.95 -18.35
N THR A 437 -2.28 0.62 -18.26
CA THR A 437 -2.05 -0.27 -19.41
C THR A 437 -3.01 0.02 -20.57
N GLN A 438 -4.27 0.34 -20.28
CA GLN A 438 -5.29 0.73 -21.26
C GLN A 438 -5.00 2.07 -21.98
N ASP A 439 -4.10 2.87 -21.45
CA ASP A 439 -3.69 4.14 -22.03
C ASP A 439 -2.41 3.99 -22.86
N LEU A 440 -1.66 2.90 -22.62
CA LEU A 440 -0.41 2.58 -23.31
C LEU A 440 -0.60 1.62 -24.48
N PHE A 441 -1.40 0.57 -24.30
CA PHE A 441 -1.70 -0.45 -25.31
C PHE A 441 -3.12 -0.28 -25.85
N MET A 442 -3.32 -0.53 -27.14
CA MET A 442 -4.65 -0.51 -27.76
C MET A 442 -5.49 -1.69 -27.26
N ARG A 443 -4.95 -2.89 -27.39
CA ARG A 443 -5.51 -4.16 -26.94
C ARG A 443 -4.94 -4.54 -25.59
N ARG A 444 -5.72 -5.26 -24.78
CA ARG A 444 -5.37 -5.55 -23.38
C ARG A 444 -4.36 -6.68 -23.20
N LEU A 445 -4.22 -7.57 -24.18
CA LEU A 445 -3.38 -8.76 -24.14
C LEU A 445 -2.58 -8.88 -25.44
N TYR A 446 -1.63 -9.82 -25.44
CA TYR A 446 -0.72 -10.13 -26.54
C TYR A 446 -1.30 -11.21 -27.46
N GLU A 447 -0.65 -11.45 -28.60
CA GLU A 447 -0.92 -12.61 -29.48
C GLU A 447 0.08 -13.72 -29.19
N GLY A 448 -0.39 -14.95 -28.95
CA GLY A 448 0.47 -16.06 -28.54
C GLY A 448 1.57 -16.43 -29.55
N GLY A 449 1.25 -16.41 -30.85
CA GLY A 449 2.21 -16.74 -31.92
C GLY A 449 3.13 -15.57 -32.34
N PHE A 450 2.79 -14.33 -31.98
CA PHE A 450 3.48 -13.12 -32.45
C PHE A 450 3.81 -12.18 -31.29
N LEU A 451 4.49 -12.68 -30.26
CA LEU A 451 4.68 -11.95 -29.01
C LEU A 451 5.39 -10.60 -29.20
N GLU A 452 6.53 -10.59 -29.91
CA GLU A 452 7.34 -9.38 -30.14
C GLU A 452 6.57 -8.31 -30.93
N GLN A 453 6.01 -8.71 -32.08
CA GLN A 453 5.25 -7.82 -32.96
C GLN A 453 3.97 -7.34 -32.27
N SER A 454 3.31 -8.23 -31.52
CA SER A 454 2.13 -7.88 -30.73
C SER A 454 2.45 -6.86 -29.66
N LEU A 455 3.55 -6.98 -28.92
CA LEU A 455 3.90 -5.98 -27.91
C LEU A 455 4.30 -4.63 -28.53
N LEU A 456 5.10 -4.64 -29.61
CA LEU A 456 5.60 -3.42 -30.24
C LEU A 456 4.55 -2.68 -31.08
N LEU A 457 3.69 -3.37 -31.84
CA LEU A 457 2.69 -2.72 -32.70
C LEU A 457 1.38 -2.40 -31.96
N ASN A 458 1.15 -3.01 -30.80
CA ASN A 458 -0.02 -2.73 -29.96
C ASN A 458 0.15 -1.48 -29.07
N THR A 459 1.36 -0.98 -28.88
CA THR A 459 1.58 0.31 -28.20
C THR A 459 0.98 1.45 -29.02
N ARG A 460 0.31 2.38 -28.35
CA ARG A 460 -0.42 3.46 -29.01
C ARG A 460 0.52 4.44 -29.71
N PHE A 461 0.27 4.63 -31.00
CA PHE A 461 0.85 5.70 -31.80
C PHE A 461 0.13 7.02 -31.47
N ASP A 462 0.61 7.82 -30.50
CA ASP A 462 0.01 9.12 -30.17
C ASP A 462 0.96 10.28 -30.47
N ILE A 463 0.73 10.97 -31.60
CA ILE A 463 1.49 12.16 -32.04
C ILE A 463 1.23 13.37 -31.11
N GLN A 464 0.10 13.42 -30.41
CA GLN A 464 -0.39 14.65 -29.75
C GLN A 464 -0.01 14.80 -28.27
N THR A 465 0.58 13.78 -27.64
CA THR A 465 0.93 13.81 -26.21
C THR A 465 1.91 14.94 -25.88
N THR A 466 2.81 15.27 -26.81
CA THR A 466 3.80 16.35 -26.67
C THR A 466 3.16 17.74 -26.70
N ALA A 467 2.09 17.94 -27.48
CA ALA A 467 1.35 19.21 -27.53
C ALA A 467 0.46 19.42 -26.31
N LYS A 468 -0.13 18.36 -25.75
CA LYS A 468 -0.82 18.41 -24.44
C LYS A 468 0.15 18.64 -23.27
N ARG A 469 1.43 18.30 -23.42
CA ARG A 469 2.50 18.54 -22.43
C ARG A 469 2.73 20.03 -22.15
N LYS A 470 2.56 20.90 -23.16
CA LYS A 470 2.63 22.38 -23.00
C LYS A 470 1.40 22.99 -22.32
N LYS A 471 0.33 22.22 -22.09
CA LYS A 471 -0.91 22.66 -21.41
C LYS A 471 -1.08 22.05 -20.01
N PHE A 472 -0.02 21.52 -19.40
CA PHE A 472 -0.03 21.36 -17.95
C PHE A 472 0.18 22.73 -17.34
N THR A 473 -0.91 23.27 -16.80
CA THR A 473 -0.97 24.49 -15.98
C THR A 473 0.17 24.52 -14.97
N PRO A 474 0.75 25.71 -14.67
CA PRO A 474 1.65 25.86 -13.53
C PRO A 474 0.98 25.23 -12.30
N LEU A 475 1.75 24.49 -11.51
CA LEU A 475 1.26 23.78 -10.33
C LEU A 475 0.49 24.76 -9.46
N ASP A 476 -0.83 24.60 -9.39
CA ASP A 476 -1.63 25.47 -8.55
C ASP A 476 -1.17 25.31 -7.09
N PRO A 477 -0.99 26.43 -6.36
CA PRO A 477 -0.51 26.39 -5.00
C PRO A 477 -1.48 25.59 -4.14
N VAL A 478 -0.93 24.66 -3.35
CA VAL A 478 -1.71 23.81 -2.44
C VAL A 478 -1.71 24.41 -1.04
N LYS A 479 -2.85 24.34 -0.35
CA LYS A 479 -2.98 24.81 1.04
C LYS A 479 -3.13 23.61 1.97
N VAL A 480 -2.32 23.53 3.00
CA VAL A 480 -2.36 22.44 3.99
C VAL A 480 -2.53 23.02 5.39
N PHE A 481 -3.63 22.65 6.04
CA PHE A 481 -3.88 22.97 7.43
C PHE A 481 -3.44 21.81 8.32
N LEU A 482 -2.48 22.04 9.21
CA LEU A 482 -2.10 21.06 10.24
C LEU A 482 -3.03 21.26 11.44
N CYS A 483 -3.70 20.20 11.88
CA CYS A 483 -4.68 20.25 12.96
C CYS A 483 -4.28 19.23 14.04
N ALA A 484 -3.63 19.71 15.10
CA ALA A 484 -3.30 18.90 16.27
C ALA A 484 -4.41 19.03 17.32
N THR A 485 -4.90 17.91 17.86
CA THR A 485 -5.82 17.91 19.01
C THR A 485 -5.07 17.49 20.27
N MET A 486 -5.19 18.30 21.31
CA MET A 486 -4.42 18.14 22.54
C MET A 486 -5.30 18.02 23.79
N TRP A 487 -4.93 17.12 24.72
CA TRP A 487 -5.61 17.00 26.01
C TRP A 487 -4.69 16.45 27.12
N HIS A 488 -4.26 17.33 28.03
CA HIS A 488 -3.39 17.01 29.16
C HIS A 488 -2.17 16.15 28.76
N GLU A 489 -1.46 16.57 27.72
CA GLU A 489 -0.21 15.94 27.30
C GLU A 489 0.95 16.18 28.25
N THR A 490 1.90 15.26 28.22
CA THR A 490 3.16 15.41 28.94
C THR A 490 4.06 16.43 28.25
N TYR A 491 5.06 16.93 28.96
CA TYR A 491 6.04 17.87 28.43
C TYR A 491 6.72 17.33 27.16
N ASP A 492 7.19 16.08 27.23
CA ASP A 492 7.90 15.42 26.12
C ASP A 492 7.01 15.20 24.89
N GLU A 493 5.72 14.92 25.08
CA GLU A 493 4.75 14.78 23.99
C GLU A 493 4.55 16.10 23.25
N MET A 494 4.22 17.17 23.97
CA MET A 494 4.02 18.50 23.39
C MET A 494 5.29 19.03 22.71
N MET A 495 6.47 18.74 23.28
CA MET A 495 7.75 19.09 22.69
C MET A 495 7.97 18.41 21.33
N LYS A 496 7.74 17.10 21.22
CA LYS A 496 7.94 16.35 19.96
C LYS A 496 7.09 16.87 18.80
N ILE A 497 5.80 17.14 19.05
CA ILE A 497 4.90 17.64 18.01
C ILE A 497 5.27 19.06 17.57
N LEU A 498 5.64 19.94 18.51
CA LEU A 498 6.09 21.30 18.19
C LEU A 498 7.39 21.28 17.39
N ILE A 499 8.39 20.48 17.78
CA ILE A 499 9.61 20.30 16.99
C ILE A 499 9.31 19.79 15.57
N SER A 500 8.30 18.92 15.39
CA SER A 500 7.86 18.45 14.07
C SER A 500 7.27 19.58 13.20
N ILE A 501 6.45 20.44 13.80
CA ILE A 501 5.86 21.60 13.11
C ILE A 501 6.95 22.62 12.71
N PHE A 502 7.90 22.91 13.60
CA PHE A 502 9.02 23.83 13.31
C PHE A 502 10.01 23.23 12.28
N ARG A 503 10.24 21.91 12.28
CA ARG A 503 10.99 21.24 11.21
C ARG A 503 10.33 21.44 9.83
N LEU A 504 9.01 21.38 9.77
CA LEU A 504 8.26 21.60 8.53
C LEU A 504 8.36 23.05 8.05
N ASP A 505 8.38 24.02 8.96
CA ASP A 505 8.60 25.44 8.65
C ASP A 505 9.96 25.66 7.98
N LYS A 506 11.03 25.09 8.55
CA LYS A 506 12.39 25.17 7.99
C LYS A 506 12.54 24.48 6.63
N TYR A 507 11.86 23.36 6.41
CA TYR A 507 12.00 22.57 5.17
C TYR A 507 11.53 23.29 3.90
N ARG A 508 10.59 24.25 4.00
CA ARG A 508 10.15 25.09 2.88
C ARG A 508 10.01 26.55 3.30
N PRO A 509 11.12 27.30 3.34
CA PRO A 509 11.07 28.70 3.72
C PRO A 509 10.28 29.50 2.68
N LYS A 510 9.38 30.37 3.13
CA LYS A 510 8.73 31.35 2.24
C LYS A 510 9.72 32.48 1.98
N LYS A 511 10.22 32.60 0.75
CA LYS A 511 10.98 33.77 0.31
C LYS A 511 10.03 34.87 -0.17
N GLU A 512 10.33 36.13 0.15
CA GLU A 512 9.58 37.26 -0.37
C GLU A 512 9.63 37.29 -1.91
N GLY A 513 8.46 37.32 -2.56
CA GLY A 513 8.33 37.41 -4.02
C GLY A 513 8.21 36.07 -4.77
N GLU A 514 8.53 34.92 -4.16
CA GLU A 514 8.35 33.59 -4.79
C GLU A 514 7.10 32.87 -4.26
N THR A 515 6.20 32.45 -5.15
CA THR A 515 5.03 31.65 -4.77
C THR A 515 5.45 30.20 -4.47
N SER A 516 5.50 29.82 -3.20
CA SER A 516 5.72 28.44 -2.79
C SER A 516 4.61 27.51 -3.32
N ASP A 517 4.97 26.35 -3.90
CA ASP A 517 4.00 25.36 -4.40
C ASP A 517 3.02 24.82 -3.32
N VAL A 518 3.38 24.97 -2.04
CA VAL A 518 2.59 24.50 -0.88
C VAL A 518 2.67 25.53 0.25
N ASN A 519 1.52 25.93 0.79
CA ASN A 519 1.38 26.82 1.92
C ASN A 519 0.91 26.04 3.16
N PHE A 520 1.64 26.17 4.27
CA PHE A 520 1.34 25.52 5.55
C PHE A 520 0.77 26.51 6.57
N GLU A 521 -0.26 26.07 7.29
CA GLU A 521 -0.79 26.77 8.46
C GLU A 521 -1.11 25.75 9.55
N ALA A 522 -0.56 25.95 10.75
CA ALA A 522 -0.74 25.02 11.87
C ALA A 522 -1.77 25.52 12.88
N HIS A 523 -2.62 24.62 13.34
CA HIS A 523 -3.69 24.84 14.31
C HIS A 523 -3.61 23.78 15.41
N ILE A 524 -3.51 24.23 16.65
CA ILE A 524 -3.49 23.37 17.85
C ILE A 524 -4.79 23.62 18.60
N TYR A 525 -5.58 22.57 18.84
CA TYR A 525 -6.85 22.63 19.58
C TYR A 525 -6.66 21.99 20.95
N PHE A 526 -6.54 22.83 21.98
CA PHE A 526 -6.31 22.39 23.34
C PHE A 526 -7.63 22.28 24.10
N ASP A 527 -8.04 21.05 24.43
CA ASP A 527 -9.27 20.76 25.17
C ASP A 527 -9.10 20.98 26.68
N ASP A 528 -10.13 21.56 27.33
CA ASP A 528 -10.19 21.80 28.79
C ASP A 528 -9.03 22.67 29.32
N ALA A 529 -8.76 23.80 28.66
CA ALA A 529 -7.60 24.65 28.95
C ALA A 529 -7.74 25.53 30.21
N PHE A 530 -8.94 25.64 30.80
CA PHE A 530 -9.24 26.62 31.85
C PHE A 530 -9.60 25.97 33.19
N ARG A 531 -9.28 26.66 34.29
CA ARG A 531 -9.58 26.30 35.68
C ARG A 531 -10.09 27.51 36.44
N ASP A 532 -10.88 27.24 37.48
CA ASP A 532 -11.37 28.27 38.39
C ASP A 532 -10.38 28.43 39.55
N VAL A 533 -10.00 29.67 39.85
CA VAL A 533 -9.12 30.00 40.96
C VAL A 533 -9.91 30.84 41.97
N PRO A 534 -10.10 30.36 43.21
CA PRO A 534 -10.85 31.08 44.23
C PRO A 534 -10.24 32.46 44.49
N GLY A 535 -11.05 33.52 44.42
CA GLY A 535 -10.61 34.90 44.70
C GLY A 535 -10.14 35.72 43.49
N SER A 536 -10.14 35.17 42.27
CA SER A 536 -9.81 35.90 41.03
C SER A 536 -11.07 36.36 40.27
N GLN A 537 -11.01 37.50 39.56
CA GLN A 537 -12.09 37.98 38.68
C GLN A 537 -12.00 37.38 37.25
N GLY A 538 -11.79 36.07 37.14
CA GLY A 538 -11.76 35.38 35.85
C GLY A 538 -11.31 33.92 35.94
N ARG A 539 -11.50 33.16 34.87
CA ARG A 539 -10.90 31.83 34.77
C ARG A 539 -9.43 31.94 34.40
N HIS A 540 -8.61 31.03 34.91
CA HIS A 540 -7.18 30.96 34.62
C HIS A 540 -6.88 29.80 33.67
N VAL A 541 -5.79 29.89 32.92
CA VAL A 541 -5.31 28.72 32.17
C VAL A 541 -4.79 27.65 33.14
N ASN A 542 -4.93 26.38 32.75
CA ASN A 542 -4.44 25.25 33.52
C ASN A 542 -2.91 25.07 33.35
N LYS A 543 -2.29 24.25 34.21
CA LYS A 543 -0.84 23.99 34.18
C LYS A 543 -0.34 23.45 32.84
N TYR A 544 -1.15 22.66 32.14
CA TYR A 544 -0.75 22.06 30.85
C TYR A 544 -0.76 23.09 29.70
N ALA A 545 -1.70 24.03 29.72
CA ALA A 545 -1.75 25.14 28.79
C ALA A 545 -0.61 26.14 29.05
N GLU A 546 -0.24 26.37 30.32
CA GLU A 546 0.98 27.11 30.69
C GLU A 546 2.23 26.42 30.11
N MET A 547 2.38 25.10 30.35
CA MET A 547 3.47 24.30 29.80
C MET A 547 3.56 24.37 28.27
N LEU A 548 2.42 24.35 27.55
CA LEU A 548 2.42 24.44 26.09
C LEU A 548 3.04 25.76 25.60
N VAL A 549 2.72 26.89 26.26
CA VAL A 549 3.26 28.20 25.89
C VAL A 549 4.76 28.28 26.21
N GLU A 550 5.19 27.70 27.32
CA GLU A 550 6.62 27.58 27.68
C GLU A 550 7.40 26.78 26.64
N ILE A 551 6.88 25.63 26.21
CA ILE A 551 7.52 24.78 25.19
C ILE A 551 7.59 25.50 23.84
N ILE A 552 6.52 26.20 23.43
CA ILE A 552 6.54 26.99 22.18
C ILE A 552 7.69 28.00 22.23
N ARG A 553 7.90 28.68 23.37
CA ARG A 553 9.01 29.62 23.56
C ARG A 553 10.37 28.92 23.45
N GLU A 554 10.56 27.78 24.11
CA GLU A 554 11.81 27.03 24.07
C GLU A 554 12.15 26.54 22.65
N VAL A 555 11.19 25.92 21.96
CA VAL A 555 11.36 25.44 20.58
C VAL A 555 11.66 26.61 19.64
N TYR A 556 10.97 27.74 19.81
CA TYR A 556 11.24 28.94 19.02
C TYR A 556 12.69 29.42 19.19
N GLY A 557 13.18 29.48 20.42
CA GLY A 557 14.58 29.83 20.72
C GLY A 557 15.59 28.85 20.10
N ILE A 558 15.31 27.55 20.14
CA ILE A 558 16.16 26.51 19.53
C ILE A 558 16.29 26.75 18.02
N PHE A 559 15.19 26.94 17.30
CA PHE A 559 15.22 27.07 15.85
C PHE A 559 15.80 28.40 15.35
N ILE A 560 15.78 29.47 16.15
CA ILE A 560 16.50 30.71 15.82
C ILE A 560 18.01 30.54 16.01
N ASN A 561 18.44 29.89 17.09
CA ASN A 561 19.86 29.79 17.44
C ASN A 561 20.63 28.77 16.56
N ILE A 562 19.94 27.81 15.93
CA ILE A 562 20.57 26.83 15.03
C ILE A 562 21.15 27.48 13.76
N ASP A 563 20.55 28.57 13.27
CA ASP A 563 20.93 29.15 11.97
C ASP A 563 22.06 30.19 12.06
N LYS A 564 22.61 30.46 13.25
CA LYS A 564 23.69 31.44 13.43
C LYS A 564 24.86 30.85 14.20
N GLY A 565 26.07 31.06 13.69
CA GLY A 565 27.31 30.66 14.36
C GLY A 565 27.36 31.23 15.78
N LEU A 566 28.09 30.52 16.66
CA LEU A 566 28.21 30.70 18.13
C LEU A 566 28.43 32.12 18.69
N PHE A 567 28.58 33.16 17.85
CA PHE A 567 29.01 34.50 18.21
C PHE A 567 28.13 35.68 17.73
N GLU A 568 26.94 35.46 17.17
CA GLU A 568 26.02 36.58 16.83
C GLU A 568 25.02 36.91 17.96
N LYS A 569 24.70 38.22 18.10
CA LYS A 569 23.75 38.75 19.09
C LYS A 569 22.39 38.04 19.00
N GLN A 570 21.84 37.64 20.16
CA GLN A 570 20.49 37.10 20.30
C GLN A 570 19.47 38.04 19.62
N GLN A 571 18.79 37.54 18.59
CA GLN A 571 17.71 38.26 17.93
C GLN A 571 16.49 38.25 18.84
N GLN A 572 15.90 39.43 19.07
CA GLN A 572 14.70 39.54 19.88
C GLN A 572 13.53 38.85 19.17
N ILE A 573 12.83 37.96 19.89
CA ILE A 573 11.67 37.24 19.37
C ILE A 573 10.59 38.26 19.00
N PRO A 574 10.03 38.22 17.77
CA PRO A 574 8.99 39.14 17.36
C PRO A 574 7.73 39.00 18.23
N ASP A 575 7.00 40.10 18.36
CA ASP A 575 5.77 40.18 19.15
C ASP A 575 4.72 39.18 18.62
N GLN A 576 4.12 38.41 19.52
CA GLN A 576 3.09 37.42 19.20
C GLN A 576 1.71 37.91 19.63
N LYS A 577 0.63 37.35 19.09
CA LYS A 577 -0.73 37.88 19.30
C LYS A 577 -1.57 36.98 20.20
N ILE A 578 -2.25 37.55 21.17
CA ILE A 578 -3.20 36.86 22.06
C ILE A 578 -4.59 37.50 21.93
N MET A 579 -5.64 36.67 21.85
CA MET A 579 -7.02 37.12 21.61
C MET A 579 -7.99 36.39 22.53
N THR A 580 -8.97 37.12 23.07
CA THR A 580 -10.15 36.54 23.76
C THR A 580 -11.18 36.13 22.72
N THR A 581 -11.74 34.93 22.84
CA THR A 581 -12.66 34.36 21.83
C THR A 581 -13.96 33.88 22.48
N PRO A 582 -15.08 33.76 21.73
CA PRO A 582 -16.34 33.23 22.26
C PRO A 582 -16.27 31.79 22.83
N TYR A 583 -15.19 31.05 22.54
CA TYR A 583 -14.98 29.67 22.99
C TYR A 583 -13.87 29.53 24.04
N GLY A 584 -13.25 30.64 24.49
CA GLY A 584 -12.10 30.65 25.38
C GLY A 584 -11.02 31.65 24.92
N GLY A 585 -9.83 31.16 24.57
CA GLY A 585 -8.68 31.98 24.16
C GLY A 585 -8.03 31.53 22.85
N ARG A 586 -7.28 32.43 22.21
CA ARG A 586 -6.47 32.13 21.03
C ARG A 586 -5.10 32.79 21.14
N LEU A 587 -4.05 32.03 20.82
CA LEU A 587 -2.68 32.52 20.69
C LEU A 587 -2.23 32.29 19.24
N VAL A 588 -1.75 33.34 18.57
CA VAL A 588 -1.23 33.26 17.21
C VAL A 588 0.27 33.55 17.26
N VAL A 589 1.05 32.56 16.83
CA VAL A 589 2.51 32.60 16.82
C VAL A 589 3.02 32.57 15.38
N THR A 590 3.83 33.54 14.98
CA THR A 590 4.52 33.54 13.67
C THR A 590 5.88 32.90 13.83
N MET A 591 6.11 31.77 13.16
CA MET A 591 7.36 31.00 13.19
C MET A 591 8.49 31.72 12.44
N PRO A 592 9.77 31.34 12.67
CA PRO A 592 10.93 32.05 12.09
C PRO A 592 10.93 32.16 10.56
N HIS A 593 10.40 31.17 9.82
CA HIS A 593 10.39 31.17 8.35
C HIS A 593 9.06 31.61 7.72
N GLY A 594 8.19 32.26 8.50
CA GLY A 594 6.99 32.96 8.01
C GLY A 594 5.71 32.12 7.95
N ASN A 595 5.70 30.85 8.38
CA ASN A 595 4.44 30.13 8.63
C ASN A 595 3.87 30.46 10.03
N SER A 596 2.57 30.26 10.23
CA SER A 596 1.88 30.60 11.49
C SER A 596 1.35 29.36 12.22
N ILE A 597 1.44 29.39 13.55
CA ILE A 597 0.79 28.47 14.48
C ILE A 597 -0.33 29.22 15.19
N THR A 598 -1.55 28.69 15.17
CA THR A 598 -2.68 29.19 15.96
C THR A 598 -3.07 28.16 17.02
N VAL A 599 -2.92 28.51 18.30
CA VAL A 599 -3.37 27.71 19.43
C VAL A 599 -4.76 28.18 19.85
N HIS A 600 -5.72 27.27 19.88
CA HIS A 600 -7.10 27.48 20.31
C HIS A 600 -7.29 26.86 21.70
N PHE A 601 -7.35 27.69 22.74
CA PHE A 601 -7.65 27.29 24.11
C PHE A 601 -9.16 27.20 24.30
N LYS A 602 -9.66 25.99 24.53
CA LYS A 602 -11.10 25.74 24.67
C LYS A 602 -11.52 25.72 26.12
N ASP A 603 -12.57 26.48 26.43
CA ASP A 603 -13.25 26.45 27.72
C ASP A 603 -14.39 25.41 27.72
N LYS A 604 -14.31 24.42 28.62
CA LYS A 604 -15.32 23.36 28.76
C LYS A 604 -16.73 23.86 29.11
N GLU A 605 -16.87 25.04 29.72
CA GLU A 605 -18.16 25.63 30.06
C GLU A 605 -18.79 26.39 28.89
N LEU A 606 -17.99 26.83 27.93
CA LEU A 606 -18.46 27.56 26.75
C LEU A 606 -18.67 26.65 25.54
N ILE A 607 -17.83 25.64 25.37
CA ILE A 607 -17.80 24.76 24.20
C ILE A 607 -17.64 23.29 24.58
N ARG A 608 -18.22 22.39 23.78
CA ARG A 608 -18.08 20.93 23.97
C ARG A 608 -16.61 20.51 23.96
N ASN A 609 -16.25 19.74 24.97
CA ASN A 609 -14.98 19.05 25.09
C ASN A 609 -15.00 17.69 24.36
N LYS A 610 -13.81 17.10 24.18
CA LYS A 610 -13.47 15.86 23.44
C LYS A 610 -13.00 16.09 22.01
N LYS A 611 -12.06 15.22 21.60
CA LYS A 611 -11.41 15.19 20.27
C LYS A 611 -12.36 15.39 19.10
N ARG A 612 -13.47 14.63 19.02
CA ARG A 612 -14.46 14.76 17.94
C ARG A 612 -15.03 16.19 17.79
N TRP A 613 -15.32 16.88 18.89
CA TRP A 613 -15.89 18.22 18.83
C TRP A 613 -14.85 19.28 18.48
N SER A 614 -13.59 19.06 18.88
CA SER A 614 -12.43 19.80 18.36
C SER A 614 -12.26 19.61 16.86
N GLN A 615 -12.48 18.38 16.36
CA GLN A 615 -12.49 18.11 14.93
C GLN A 615 -13.65 18.81 14.19
N VAL A 616 -14.86 18.78 14.72
CA VAL A 616 -15.99 19.53 14.16
C VAL A 616 -15.69 21.03 14.10
N MET A 617 -15.09 21.60 15.16
CA MET A 617 -14.73 23.01 15.23
C MET A 617 -13.78 23.40 14.08
N TYR A 618 -12.69 22.66 13.88
CA TYR A 618 -11.73 22.98 12.81
C TYR A 618 -12.29 22.70 11.42
N LEU A 619 -13.14 21.68 11.24
CA LEU A 619 -13.72 21.39 9.93
C LEU A 619 -14.60 22.56 9.46
N TYR A 620 -15.47 23.08 10.34
CA TYR A 620 -16.32 24.22 9.98
C TYR A 620 -15.53 25.54 9.91
N TYR A 621 -14.55 25.75 10.78
CA TYR A 621 -13.74 26.95 10.74
C TYR A 621 -12.82 27.01 9.51
N LEU A 622 -12.06 25.96 9.24
CA LEU A 622 -11.09 25.96 8.15
C LEU A 622 -11.77 25.79 6.79
N LEU A 623 -12.71 24.86 6.66
CA LEU A 623 -13.36 24.58 5.36
C LEU A 623 -14.60 25.44 5.13
N GLY A 624 -15.43 25.60 6.17
CA GLY A 624 -16.62 26.44 6.09
C GLY A 624 -16.27 27.93 6.01
N TRP A 625 -15.56 28.45 7.00
CA TRP A 625 -15.26 29.89 7.07
C TRP A 625 -14.07 30.31 6.19
N LYS A 626 -12.87 29.76 6.42
CA LYS A 626 -11.65 30.20 5.72
C LYS A 626 -11.61 29.86 4.24
N VAL A 627 -12.14 28.71 3.83
CA VAL A 627 -12.21 28.32 2.40
C VAL A 627 -13.50 28.83 1.78
N SER A 628 -14.68 28.43 2.28
CA SER A 628 -15.94 28.80 1.60
C SER A 628 -16.29 30.27 1.75
N THR A 629 -16.54 30.74 2.98
CA THR A 629 -17.07 32.09 3.19
C THR A 629 -16.12 33.18 2.71
N LYS A 630 -14.81 33.05 2.94
CA LYS A 630 -13.82 34.01 2.42
C LYS A 630 -13.71 33.99 0.89
N CYS A 631 -13.87 32.84 0.24
CA CYS A 631 -13.90 32.76 -1.22
C CYS A 631 -15.10 33.53 -1.79
N PHE A 632 -16.30 33.32 -1.25
CA PHE A 632 -17.50 34.08 -1.65
C PHE A 632 -17.40 35.59 -1.33
N LYS A 633 -16.82 35.98 -0.19
CA LYS A 633 -16.60 37.39 0.17
C LYS A 633 -15.60 38.11 -0.75
N ARG A 634 -14.52 37.43 -1.18
CA ARG A 634 -13.56 37.98 -2.16
C ARG A 634 -14.23 38.28 -3.50
N TRP A 635 -15.19 37.46 -3.92
CA TRP A 635 -15.99 37.70 -5.13
C TRP A 635 -16.97 38.86 -4.97
N GLY A 636 -17.64 39.00 -3.81
CA GLY A 636 -18.53 40.14 -3.55
C GLY A 636 -17.83 41.51 -3.65
N LYS A 637 -16.51 41.55 -3.54
CA LYS A 637 -15.66 42.74 -3.72
C LYS A 637 -14.97 42.82 -5.10
N GLY A 638 -15.00 41.76 -5.91
CA GLY A 638 -14.34 41.66 -7.23
C GLY A 638 -15.37 41.40 -8.35
N GLY A 639 -15.82 42.46 -9.01
CA GLY A 639 -16.93 42.41 -9.97
C GLY A 639 -16.76 41.46 -11.17
N GLY A 640 -17.88 40.87 -11.59
CA GLY A 640 -18.15 40.59 -13.02
C GLY A 640 -17.91 39.18 -13.58
N LYS A 641 -17.40 38.19 -12.82
CA LYS A 641 -17.28 36.79 -13.33
C LYS A 641 -18.59 36.00 -13.14
N GLY A 642 -18.99 35.24 -14.15
CA GLY A 642 -20.23 34.45 -14.14
C GLY A 642 -20.24 33.29 -13.13
N GLU A 643 -21.41 32.92 -12.63
CA GLU A 643 -21.65 31.92 -11.57
C GLU A 643 -20.97 30.55 -11.84
N SER A 644 -20.89 30.15 -13.12
CA SER A 644 -20.23 28.89 -13.54
C SER A 644 -18.71 28.90 -13.36
N GLU A 645 -18.04 30.05 -13.50
CA GLU A 645 -16.60 30.16 -13.28
C GLU A 645 -16.27 30.12 -11.78
N LEU A 646 -17.10 30.75 -10.96
CA LEU A 646 -16.97 30.72 -9.50
C LEU A 646 -17.09 29.29 -8.98
N TYR A 647 -18.09 28.54 -9.44
CA TYR A 647 -18.23 27.14 -9.04
C TYR A 647 -16.99 26.31 -9.40
N LYS A 648 -16.38 26.56 -10.57
CA LYS A 648 -15.14 25.89 -10.99
C LYS A 648 -13.94 26.30 -10.13
N GLU A 649 -13.82 27.57 -9.78
CA GLU A 649 -12.73 28.08 -8.94
C GLU A 649 -12.84 27.58 -7.50
N PHE A 650 -14.05 27.58 -6.94
CA PHE A 650 -14.34 27.01 -5.62
C PHE A 650 -14.09 25.50 -5.56
N GLU A 651 -14.57 24.75 -6.56
CA GLU A 651 -14.28 23.31 -6.66
C GLU A 651 -12.77 23.04 -6.80
N LYS A 652 -12.04 23.90 -7.52
CA LYS A 652 -10.59 23.82 -7.63
C LYS A 652 -9.90 24.09 -6.28
N GLU A 653 -10.30 25.12 -5.54
CA GLU A 653 -9.75 25.44 -4.22
C GLU A 653 -10.02 24.32 -3.21
N LYS A 654 -11.23 23.74 -3.22
CA LYS A 654 -11.58 22.55 -2.43
C LYS A 654 -10.70 21.34 -2.76
N HIS A 655 -10.36 21.13 -4.03
CA HIS A 655 -9.52 20.02 -4.44
C HIS A 655 -8.05 20.21 -4.06
N ASN A 656 -7.59 21.46 -3.97
CA ASN A 656 -6.20 21.86 -3.66
C ASN A 656 -5.97 22.21 -2.18
N THR A 657 -6.99 22.04 -1.34
CA THR A 657 -6.90 22.25 0.11
C THR A 657 -6.93 20.92 0.85
N TYR A 658 -6.03 20.75 1.82
CA TYR A 658 -5.89 19.55 2.64
C TYR A 658 -5.86 19.86 4.13
N ILE A 659 -6.30 18.90 4.95
CA ILE A 659 -6.23 18.92 6.41
C ILE A 659 -5.38 17.74 6.88
N LEU A 660 -4.27 18.01 7.55
CA LEU A 660 -3.44 17.02 8.22
C LEU A 660 -3.93 16.88 9.67
N ALA A 661 -4.55 15.75 10.01
CA ALA A 661 -4.93 15.41 11.38
C ALA A 661 -3.72 14.86 12.14
N LEU A 662 -3.48 15.42 13.33
CA LEU A 662 -2.36 15.12 14.21
C LEU A 662 -2.83 14.89 15.66
N ASP A 663 -2.21 13.93 16.34
CA ASP A 663 -2.34 13.76 17.79
C ASP A 663 -1.17 14.46 18.50
N GLY A 664 -1.37 14.93 19.74
CA GLY A 664 -0.38 15.72 20.49
C GLY A 664 0.91 14.95 20.85
N ASP A 665 0.96 13.64 20.66
CA ASP A 665 2.10 12.76 20.91
C ASP A 665 2.84 12.31 19.62
N THR A 666 2.52 12.91 18.47
CA THR A 666 3.05 12.50 17.16
C THR A 666 4.35 13.22 16.80
N ASP A 667 5.33 12.46 16.32
CA ASP A 667 6.58 12.95 15.73
C ASP A 667 6.63 12.57 14.23
N PHE A 668 6.85 13.55 13.34
CA PHE A 668 6.89 13.33 11.90
C PHE A 668 7.96 14.15 11.20
N GLN A 669 8.40 13.67 10.04
CA GLN A 669 9.35 14.36 9.17
C GLN A 669 8.64 15.13 8.04
N PRO A 670 9.19 16.28 7.58
CA PRO A 670 8.60 17.05 6.48
C PRO A 670 8.39 16.24 5.18
N ALA A 671 9.34 15.35 4.86
CA ALA A 671 9.26 14.47 3.69
C ALA A 671 8.01 13.57 3.72
N ALA A 672 7.61 13.06 4.89
CA ALA A 672 6.43 12.22 5.04
C ALA A 672 5.15 12.97 4.65
N VAL A 673 5.02 14.24 5.06
CA VAL A 673 3.88 15.10 4.69
C VAL A 673 3.84 15.33 3.18
N MET A 674 4.99 15.58 2.54
CA MET A 674 5.07 15.78 1.09
C MET A 674 4.62 14.54 0.31
N LEU A 675 5.03 13.35 0.75
CA LEU A 675 4.62 12.09 0.14
C LEU A 675 3.09 11.87 0.20
N LEU A 676 2.42 12.30 1.28
CA LEU A 676 0.96 12.27 1.36
C LEU A 676 0.30 13.27 0.40
N ILE A 677 0.82 14.49 0.32
CA ILE A 677 0.33 15.53 -0.60
C ILE A 677 0.44 15.05 -2.05
N ASP A 678 1.59 14.53 -2.45
CA ASP A 678 1.82 14.02 -3.80
C ASP A 678 0.87 12.87 -4.15
N ARG A 679 0.60 12.00 -3.18
CA ARG A 679 -0.34 10.88 -3.35
C ARG A 679 -1.75 11.38 -3.62
N LEU A 680 -2.22 12.37 -2.86
CA LEU A 680 -3.53 12.99 -3.05
C LEU A 680 -3.58 13.80 -4.35
N LYS A 681 -2.53 14.56 -4.71
CA LYS A 681 -2.45 15.27 -6.00
C LYS A 681 -2.58 14.31 -7.19
N MET A 682 -1.93 13.16 -7.11
CA MET A 682 -1.93 12.16 -8.17
C MET A 682 -3.31 11.54 -8.42
N TYR A 683 -4.12 11.37 -7.38
CA TYR A 683 -5.41 10.68 -7.47
C TYR A 683 -6.57 11.56 -6.99
N PRO A 684 -7.28 12.25 -7.91
CA PRO A 684 -8.38 13.16 -7.56
C PRO A 684 -9.55 12.51 -6.81
N ARG A 685 -9.77 11.20 -6.95
CA ARG A 685 -10.83 10.43 -6.26
C ARG A 685 -10.45 9.97 -4.84
N VAL A 686 -9.21 10.22 -4.42
CA VAL A 686 -8.74 9.90 -3.07
C VAL A 686 -9.11 11.05 -2.16
N GLY A 687 -9.90 10.72 -1.14
CA GLY A 687 -10.38 11.67 -0.15
C GLY A 687 -9.49 11.75 1.09
N ALA A 688 -8.75 10.68 1.40
CA ALA A 688 -7.79 10.66 2.50
C ALA A 688 -6.61 9.73 2.20
N ALA A 689 -5.44 10.06 2.74
CA ALA A 689 -4.25 9.23 2.72
C ALA A 689 -3.61 9.19 4.11
N CYS A 690 -3.32 7.98 4.61
CA CYS A 690 -2.59 7.79 5.85
C CYS A 690 -1.15 7.35 5.63
N GLY A 691 -0.27 7.83 6.52
CA GLY A 691 1.09 7.33 6.63
C GLY A 691 1.17 6.04 7.43
N ARG A 692 2.38 5.53 7.53
CA ARG A 692 2.75 4.41 8.38
C ARG A 692 3.11 4.92 9.77
N ILE A 693 2.61 4.22 10.79
CA ILE A 693 2.78 4.62 12.19
C ILE A 693 3.71 3.65 12.92
N HIS A 694 4.72 4.21 13.58
CA HIS A 694 5.72 3.50 14.37
C HIS A 694 5.54 3.77 15.86
N PRO A 695 5.26 2.75 16.68
CA PRO A 695 5.14 2.94 18.10
C PRO A 695 6.51 3.14 18.75
N THR A 696 6.61 4.18 19.59
CA THR A 696 7.78 4.54 20.40
C THR A 696 7.48 4.38 21.89
N GLY A 697 8.51 4.27 22.71
CA GLY A 697 8.41 3.96 24.13
C GLY A 697 9.29 2.80 24.55
N SER A 698 9.21 2.45 25.83
CA SER A 698 10.06 1.47 26.50
C SER A 698 9.26 0.33 27.15
N GLY A 699 9.90 -0.84 27.27
CA GLY A 699 9.35 -1.99 27.99
C GLY A 699 8.61 -3.05 27.14
N PRO A 700 8.23 -4.18 27.76
CA PRO A 700 7.68 -5.34 27.05
C PRO A 700 6.34 -5.07 26.37
N MET A 701 5.49 -4.21 26.94
CA MET A 701 4.20 -3.85 26.34
C MET A 701 4.40 -3.08 25.02
N VAL A 702 5.42 -2.22 24.95
CA VAL A 702 5.77 -1.51 23.71
C VAL A 702 6.38 -2.48 22.70
N TRP A 703 7.20 -3.46 23.12
CA TRP A 703 7.72 -4.50 22.23
C TRP A 703 6.61 -5.31 21.57
N TYR A 704 5.61 -5.73 22.35
CA TYR A 704 4.40 -6.38 21.83
C TYR A 704 3.72 -5.53 20.75
N GLN A 705 3.49 -4.25 21.05
CA GLN A 705 2.83 -3.32 20.14
C GLN A 705 3.67 -3.01 18.89
N LYS A 706 5.00 -2.94 19.00
CA LYS A 706 5.92 -2.78 17.86
C LYS A 706 5.73 -3.90 16.83
N PHE A 707 5.68 -5.15 17.27
CA PHE A 707 5.44 -6.27 16.36
C PHE A 707 4.00 -6.31 15.83
N GLU A 708 3.02 -6.05 16.69
CA GLU A 708 1.60 -6.01 16.30
C GLU A 708 1.35 -4.96 15.20
N TYR A 709 1.85 -3.73 15.39
CA TYR A 709 1.74 -2.67 14.39
C TYR A 709 2.47 -3.05 13.11
N ALA A 710 3.66 -3.65 13.20
CA ALA A 710 4.39 -4.11 12.03
C ALA A 710 3.58 -5.13 11.22
N VAL A 711 3.07 -6.19 11.84
CA VAL A 711 2.25 -7.21 11.17
C VAL A 711 0.98 -6.60 10.57
N SER A 712 0.30 -5.70 11.29
CA SER A 712 -0.90 -5.02 10.79
C SER A 712 -0.61 -4.15 9.56
N HIS A 713 0.51 -3.42 9.54
CA HIS A 713 0.89 -2.59 8.40
C HIS A 713 1.42 -3.43 7.21
N TRP A 714 2.25 -4.44 7.48
CA TRP A 714 2.84 -5.31 6.47
C TRP A 714 1.79 -6.15 5.74
N LEU A 715 0.86 -6.76 6.48
CA LEU A 715 -0.11 -7.71 5.94
C LEU A 715 -1.51 -7.11 5.79
N GLN A 716 -2.15 -6.74 6.90
CA GLN A 716 -3.57 -6.37 6.89
C GLN A 716 -3.86 -5.08 6.11
N LYS A 717 -3.22 -3.96 6.47
CA LYS A 717 -3.41 -2.66 5.80
C LYS A 717 -3.02 -2.71 4.33
N THR A 718 -1.97 -3.46 4.04
CA THR A 718 -1.50 -3.65 2.67
C THR A 718 -2.50 -4.46 1.85
N ALA A 719 -3.07 -5.53 2.41
CA ALA A 719 -4.14 -6.29 1.78
C ALA A 719 -5.40 -5.44 1.53
N GLU A 720 -5.82 -4.63 2.52
CA GLU A 720 -6.92 -3.68 2.36
C GLU A 720 -6.66 -2.70 1.21
N HIS A 721 -5.44 -2.16 1.12
CA HIS A 721 -5.05 -1.22 0.06
C HIS A 721 -5.08 -1.86 -1.33
N VAL A 722 -4.60 -3.11 -1.46
CA VAL A 722 -4.51 -3.82 -2.73
C VAL A 722 -5.87 -4.29 -3.24
N PHE A 723 -6.69 -4.91 -2.37
CA PHE A 723 -8.01 -5.41 -2.79
C PHE A 723 -9.04 -4.29 -2.98
N GLY A 724 -8.87 -3.15 -2.30
CA GLY A 724 -9.79 -2.02 -2.44
C GLY A 724 -9.22 -0.73 -1.87
N CYS A 725 -9.51 -0.48 -0.60
CA CYS A 725 -9.06 0.71 0.11
C CYS A 725 -8.96 0.42 1.60
N VAL A 726 -8.21 1.26 2.32
CA VAL A 726 -8.07 1.12 3.78
C VAL A 726 -9.36 1.59 4.46
N LEU A 727 -9.78 0.89 5.52
CA LEU A 727 -11.04 1.19 6.21
C LEU A 727 -10.94 2.32 7.25
N CYS A 728 -9.72 2.67 7.65
CA CYS A 728 -9.48 3.68 8.67
C CYS A 728 -8.11 4.33 8.47
N SER A 729 -8.09 5.66 8.45
CA SER A 729 -6.91 6.50 8.57
C SER A 729 -6.75 6.89 10.05
N PRO A 730 -5.61 6.58 10.71
CA PRO A 730 -5.42 6.87 12.12
C PRO A 730 -5.38 8.39 12.36
N GLY A 731 -5.95 8.86 13.48
CA GLY A 731 -6.00 10.29 13.81
C GLY A 731 -4.64 10.95 14.07
N CYS A 732 -3.59 10.17 14.34
CA CYS A 732 -2.27 10.69 14.65
C CYS A 732 -1.50 11.25 13.45
N PHE A 733 -1.65 10.68 12.24
CA PHE A 733 -0.95 11.18 11.04
C PHE A 733 -1.68 10.81 9.74
N SER A 734 -2.67 11.64 9.39
CA SER A 734 -3.50 11.40 8.19
C SER A 734 -3.89 12.69 7.47
N LEU A 735 -3.77 12.70 6.14
CA LEU A 735 -4.08 13.85 5.29
C LEU A 735 -5.43 13.66 4.59
N PHE A 736 -6.36 14.60 4.78
CA PHE A 736 -7.71 14.60 4.23
C PHE A 736 -7.88 15.71 3.20
N ARG A 737 -8.58 15.44 2.09
CA ARG A 737 -8.94 16.44 1.09
C ARG A 737 -10.18 17.22 1.51
N ALA A 738 -10.14 18.55 1.40
CA ALA A 738 -11.28 19.41 1.71
C ALA A 738 -12.52 19.05 0.87
N ALA A 739 -12.38 18.82 -0.43
CA ALA A 739 -13.49 18.39 -1.30
C ALA A 739 -14.22 17.13 -0.79
N ALA A 740 -13.48 16.18 -0.19
CA ALA A 740 -14.06 14.95 0.32
C ALA A 740 -14.76 15.15 1.68
N LEU A 741 -14.23 16.03 2.52
CA LEU A 741 -14.83 16.39 3.81
C LEU A 741 -16.09 17.24 3.64
N MET A 742 -16.10 18.16 2.67
CA MET A 742 -17.20 19.09 2.39
C MET A 742 -18.34 18.49 1.56
N ASP A 743 -18.27 17.21 1.23
CA ASP A 743 -19.33 16.48 0.53
C ASP A 743 -20.63 16.45 1.37
N ASP A 744 -21.79 16.49 0.72
CA ASP A 744 -23.12 16.87 1.28
C ASP A 744 -23.54 16.06 2.52
N ASN A 745 -22.95 14.89 2.72
CA ASN A 745 -23.29 13.93 3.75
C ASN A 745 -22.13 13.56 4.68
N VAL A 746 -20.95 14.17 4.56
CA VAL A 746 -19.80 13.87 5.42
C VAL A 746 -19.83 14.76 6.65
N MET A 747 -19.50 16.05 6.52
CA MET A 747 -19.49 17.00 7.64
C MET A 747 -20.84 17.07 8.37
N LYS A 748 -21.96 17.10 7.64
CA LYS A 748 -23.30 17.13 8.24
C LYS A 748 -23.56 15.91 9.13
N ARG A 749 -23.24 14.70 8.65
CA ARG A 749 -23.39 13.48 9.46
C ARG A 749 -22.41 13.44 10.61
N TYR A 750 -21.19 13.94 10.42
CA TYR A 750 -20.16 14.01 11.46
C TYR A 750 -20.56 14.84 12.68
N THR A 751 -21.49 15.80 12.52
CA THR A 751 -22.03 16.61 13.63
C THR A 751 -23.19 15.98 14.42
N ILE A 752 -23.71 14.82 14.00
CA ILE A 752 -24.90 14.21 14.62
C ILE A 752 -24.62 13.80 16.07
N LYS A 753 -25.43 14.30 17.00
CA LYS A 753 -25.29 13.99 18.44
C LYS A 753 -25.52 12.49 18.71
N SER A 754 -24.76 11.94 19.66
CA SER A 754 -24.89 10.55 20.10
C SER A 754 -26.17 10.36 20.92
N SER A 755 -27.26 9.93 20.27
CA SER A 755 -28.57 9.74 20.91
C SER A 755 -28.89 8.29 21.30
N LYS A 756 -28.24 7.30 20.66
CA LYS A 756 -28.41 5.87 20.93
C LYS A 756 -27.12 5.28 21.51
N ALA A 757 -27.22 4.21 22.29
CA ALA A 757 -26.07 3.51 22.87
C ALA A 757 -24.98 3.17 21.82
N GLN A 758 -25.38 2.62 20.66
CA GLN A 758 -24.48 2.32 19.54
C GLN A 758 -23.74 3.55 19.01
N HIS A 759 -24.37 4.74 19.02
CA HIS A 759 -23.76 5.96 18.51
C HIS A 759 -22.57 6.41 19.37
N TYR A 760 -22.60 6.18 20.69
CA TYR A 760 -21.45 6.52 21.56
C TYR A 760 -20.21 5.68 21.21
N ILE A 761 -20.41 4.40 20.90
CA ILE A 761 -19.32 3.48 20.54
C ILE A 761 -18.81 3.78 19.12
N GLN A 762 -19.72 4.03 18.19
CA GLN A 762 -19.35 4.26 16.79
C GLN A 762 -18.79 5.67 16.56
N TYR A 763 -19.42 6.70 17.10
CA TYR A 763 -19.13 8.10 16.77
C TYR A 763 -18.09 8.72 17.72
N ASP A 764 -18.16 8.42 19.02
CA ASP A 764 -17.33 9.11 20.02
C ASP A 764 -16.08 8.32 20.44
N GLN A 765 -16.10 6.98 20.39
CA GLN A 765 -14.93 6.13 20.69
C GLN A 765 -14.08 5.75 19.46
N GLY A 766 -14.63 5.92 18.26
CA GLY A 766 -13.99 5.58 16.99
C GLY A 766 -14.20 6.65 15.93
N GLU A 767 -14.05 7.91 16.33
CA GLU A 767 -14.33 9.11 15.55
C GLU A 767 -13.56 9.13 14.21
N ASP A 768 -12.28 8.76 14.22
CA ASP A 768 -11.44 8.70 13.02
C ASP A 768 -11.95 7.63 12.02
N ARG A 769 -12.33 6.45 12.55
CA ARG A 769 -12.88 5.34 11.75
C ARG A 769 -14.26 5.69 11.21
N TRP A 770 -15.07 6.39 12.00
CA TRP A 770 -16.39 6.83 11.56
C TRP A 770 -16.29 7.89 10.47
N LEU A 771 -15.38 8.86 10.59
CA LEU A 771 -15.11 9.83 9.52
C LEU A 771 -14.71 9.13 8.22
N CYS A 772 -13.78 8.16 8.29
CA CYS A 772 -13.42 7.34 7.13
C CYS A 772 -14.61 6.57 6.57
N THR A 773 -15.45 5.97 7.42
CA THR A 773 -16.66 5.25 6.99
C THR A 773 -17.62 6.15 6.22
N LEU A 774 -17.78 7.42 6.63
CA LEU A 774 -18.58 8.40 5.91
C LEU A 774 -18.01 8.73 4.52
N LEU A 775 -16.69 8.91 4.42
CA LEU A 775 -16.00 9.13 3.13
C LEU A 775 -16.20 7.95 2.18
N LEU A 776 -16.03 6.72 2.68
CA LEU A 776 -16.20 5.49 1.90
C LEU A 776 -17.65 5.34 1.39
N LYS A 777 -18.63 5.69 2.23
CA LYS A 777 -20.07 5.69 1.87
C LYS A 777 -20.42 6.73 0.80
N GLN A 778 -19.71 7.84 0.71
CA GLN A 778 -19.88 8.84 -0.36
C GLN A 778 -19.19 8.47 -1.68
N GLY A 779 -18.28 7.49 -1.67
CA GLY A 779 -17.59 7.05 -2.88
C GLY A 779 -16.13 7.49 -2.98
N TRP A 780 -15.60 8.13 -1.94
CA TRP A 780 -14.19 8.48 -1.86
C TRP A 780 -13.33 7.26 -1.53
N ARG A 781 -12.11 7.22 -2.05
CA ARG A 781 -11.11 6.21 -1.69
C ARG A 781 -10.23 6.72 -0.55
N VAL A 782 -9.92 5.84 0.39
CA VAL A 782 -8.93 6.07 1.46
C VAL A 782 -7.68 5.24 1.14
N GLU A 783 -6.52 5.88 1.07
CA GLU A 783 -5.26 5.23 0.71
C GLU A 783 -4.27 5.16 1.87
N TYR A 784 -3.34 4.22 1.75
CA TYR A 784 -2.22 4.04 2.67
C TYR A 784 -0.93 4.24 1.88
N ASN A 785 -0.02 5.06 2.41
CA ASN A 785 1.28 5.31 1.82
C ASN A 785 2.39 4.76 2.73
N ALA A 786 2.94 3.60 2.35
CA ALA A 786 3.94 2.89 3.15
C ALA A 786 5.31 3.59 3.22
N ALA A 787 5.57 4.60 2.38
CA ALA A 787 6.81 5.38 2.41
C ALA A 787 6.74 6.63 3.30
N SER A 788 5.56 6.91 3.87
CA SER A 788 5.31 8.11 4.67
C SER A 788 5.28 7.72 6.15
N ASP A 789 6.43 7.78 6.82
CA ASP A 789 6.56 7.35 8.21
C ASP A 789 6.29 8.46 9.24
N ALA A 790 5.64 8.09 10.34
CA ALA A 790 5.43 8.91 11.53
C ALA A 790 5.53 8.05 12.80
N TYR A 791 5.84 8.67 13.93
CA TYR A 791 6.09 8.03 15.21
C TYR A 791 5.09 8.52 16.27
N THR A 792 4.61 7.63 17.14
CA THR A 792 3.62 7.93 18.21
C THR A 792 4.04 7.23 19.50
N ASN A 793 3.67 7.76 20.65
CA ASN A 793 3.97 7.12 21.93
C ASN A 793 2.95 5.99 22.19
N ALA A 794 3.45 4.78 22.42
CA ALA A 794 2.59 3.63 22.74
C ALA A 794 2.39 3.50 24.26
N PRO A 795 1.23 2.99 24.72
CA PRO A 795 1.01 2.66 26.12
C PRO A 795 2.11 1.76 26.68
N GLU A 796 2.79 2.21 27.73
CA GLU A 796 3.85 1.43 28.40
C GLU A 796 3.29 0.50 29.48
N GLU A 797 2.20 0.92 30.13
CA GLU A 797 1.54 0.15 31.19
C GLU A 797 0.45 -0.78 30.66
N PHE A 798 0.32 -1.95 31.30
CA PHE A 798 -0.72 -2.94 30.96
C PHE A 798 -2.14 -2.37 31.11
N LYS A 799 -2.38 -1.53 32.13
CA LYS A 799 -3.66 -0.86 32.36
C LYS A 799 -4.02 0.11 31.24
N GLU A 800 -3.07 0.93 30.82
CA GLU A 800 -3.25 1.91 29.75
C GLU A 800 -3.54 1.21 28.41
N PHE A 801 -2.80 0.13 28.10
CA PHE A 801 -3.04 -0.70 26.93
C PHE A 801 -4.47 -1.28 26.90
N TYR A 802 -4.95 -1.88 28.00
CA TYR A 802 -6.31 -2.43 28.07
C TYR A 802 -7.38 -1.34 27.91
N ASN A 803 -7.18 -0.16 28.51
CA ASN A 803 -8.10 0.97 28.39
C ASN A 803 -8.16 1.53 26.96
N GLN A 804 -7.04 1.56 26.23
CA GLN A 804 -7.01 1.92 24.81
C GLN A 804 -7.84 0.93 23.98
N ARG A 805 -7.62 -0.37 24.19
CA ARG A 805 -8.26 -1.45 23.41
C ARG A 805 -9.74 -1.61 23.68
N ARG A 806 -10.19 -1.26 24.89
CA ARG A 806 -11.61 -1.10 25.24
C ARG A 806 -12.36 -0.20 24.26
N ARG A 807 -11.72 0.85 23.73
CA ARG A 807 -12.33 1.77 22.75
C ARG A 807 -12.21 1.27 21.32
N TRP A 808 -11.04 0.75 20.95
CA TRP A 808 -10.73 0.40 19.56
C TRP A 808 -11.45 -0.84 19.06
N VAL A 809 -11.59 -1.88 19.89
CA VAL A 809 -12.17 -3.16 19.46
C VAL A 809 -13.67 -3.01 19.15
N PRO A 810 -14.52 -2.48 20.08
CA PRO A 810 -15.95 -2.32 19.81
C PRO A 810 -16.23 -1.34 18.67
N SER A 811 -15.48 -0.23 18.56
CA SER A 811 -15.68 0.75 17.50
C SER A 811 -15.30 0.20 16.12
N THR A 812 -14.30 -0.68 16.05
CA THR A 812 -13.93 -1.39 14.82
C THR A 812 -15.05 -2.31 14.36
N ILE A 813 -15.58 -3.14 15.26
CA ILE A 813 -16.71 -4.04 14.94
C ILE A 813 -17.93 -3.24 14.50
N ALA A 814 -18.30 -2.19 15.25
CA ALA A 814 -19.48 -1.36 14.94
C ALA A 814 -19.41 -0.73 13.54
N ASN A 815 -18.25 -0.18 13.15
CA ASN A 815 -18.09 0.44 11.83
C ASN A 815 -18.02 -0.59 10.69
N ILE A 816 -17.41 -1.77 10.90
CA ILE A 816 -17.40 -2.82 9.88
C ILE A 816 -18.82 -3.37 9.66
N VAL A 817 -19.58 -3.60 10.73
CA VAL A 817 -20.99 -4.04 10.62
C VAL A 817 -21.84 -3.00 9.89
N ASP A 818 -21.67 -1.71 10.17
CA ASP A 818 -22.36 -0.62 9.45
C ASP A 818 -21.97 -0.57 7.96
N LEU A 819 -20.70 -0.83 7.64
CA LEU A 819 -20.22 -0.91 6.26
C LEU A 819 -20.83 -2.11 5.52
N LEU A 820 -20.82 -3.30 6.14
CA LEU A 820 -21.37 -4.53 5.58
C LEU A 820 -22.89 -4.45 5.40
N GLY A 821 -23.62 -3.85 6.35
CA GLY A 821 -25.07 -3.63 6.24
C GLY A 821 -25.46 -2.74 5.05
N SER A 822 -24.55 -1.88 4.58
CA SER A 822 -24.74 -1.00 3.42
C SER A 822 -23.99 -1.46 2.17
N ALA A 823 -23.49 -2.70 2.13
CA ALA A 823 -22.54 -3.19 1.12
C ALA A 823 -23.02 -3.02 -0.34
N THR A 824 -24.30 -3.28 -0.60
CA THR A 824 -24.87 -3.20 -1.96
C THR A 824 -24.91 -1.77 -2.49
N LEU A 825 -25.23 -0.80 -1.63
CA LEU A 825 -25.25 0.62 -1.98
C LEU A 825 -23.83 1.16 -2.17
N ILE A 826 -22.93 0.83 -1.24
CA ILE A 826 -21.53 1.28 -1.28
C ILE A 826 -20.84 0.72 -2.52
N SER A 827 -21.03 -0.56 -2.85
CA SER A 827 -20.41 -1.17 -4.05
C SER A 827 -20.87 -0.54 -5.36
N LYS A 828 -22.07 0.06 -5.39
CA LYS A 828 -22.56 0.79 -6.57
C LYS A 828 -21.96 2.20 -6.67
N ARG A 829 -21.77 2.88 -5.53
CA ARG A 829 -21.24 4.26 -5.49
C ARG A 829 -19.72 4.31 -5.54
N ASN A 830 -19.04 3.42 -4.83
CA ASN A 830 -17.60 3.41 -4.65
C ASN A 830 -16.95 2.27 -5.44
N PRO A 831 -16.23 2.57 -6.55
CA PRO A 831 -15.58 1.53 -7.35
C PRO A 831 -14.42 0.83 -6.61
N SER A 832 -13.88 1.41 -5.54
CA SER A 832 -12.83 0.80 -4.72
C SER A 832 -13.38 -0.22 -3.72
N MET A 833 -14.68 -0.18 -3.41
CA MET A 833 -15.35 -1.11 -2.51
C MET A 833 -16.17 -2.13 -3.31
N SER A 834 -15.49 -3.03 -3.99
CA SER A 834 -16.14 -4.08 -4.79
C SER A 834 -16.89 -5.09 -3.91
N ARG A 835 -17.84 -5.85 -4.49
CA ARG A 835 -18.55 -6.92 -3.76
C ARG A 835 -17.61 -7.99 -3.20
N SER A 836 -16.57 -8.37 -3.94
CA SER A 836 -15.56 -9.32 -3.46
C SER A 836 -14.76 -8.76 -2.30
N TYR A 837 -14.45 -7.46 -2.31
CA TYR A 837 -13.85 -6.79 -1.17
C TYR A 837 -14.77 -6.80 0.06
N MET A 838 -16.08 -6.60 -0.13
CA MET A 838 -17.05 -6.72 0.97
C MET A 838 -17.12 -8.15 1.53
N VAL A 839 -17.00 -9.18 0.69
CA VAL A 839 -16.89 -10.58 1.13
C VAL A 839 -15.60 -10.82 1.91
N TYR A 840 -14.47 -10.26 1.45
CA TYR A 840 -13.21 -10.31 2.21
C TYR A 840 -13.35 -9.66 3.60
N GLN A 841 -14.05 -8.52 3.69
CA GLN A 841 -14.31 -7.87 4.98
C GLN A 841 -15.29 -8.64 5.87
N LEU A 842 -16.28 -9.30 5.28
CA LEU A 842 -17.15 -10.24 6.00
C LEU A 842 -16.35 -11.42 6.55
N PHE A 843 -15.44 -11.97 5.75
CA PHE A 843 -14.57 -13.07 6.15
C PHE A 843 -13.59 -12.65 7.26
N ASN A 844 -13.00 -11.44 7.19
CA ASN A 844 -12.20 -10.88 8.28
C ASN A 844 -13.01 -10.72 9.58
N LEU A 845 -14.25 -10.21 9.47
CA LEU A 845 -15.14 -10.06 10.63
C LEU A 845 -15.48 -11.43 11.24
N ALA A 846 -15.83 -12.42 10.40
CA ALA A 846 -16.11 -13.78 10.82
C ALA A 846 -14.88 -14.42 11.48
N SER A 847 -13.69 -14.28 10.90
CA SER A 847 -12.42 -14.76 11.46
C SER A 847 -12.13 -14.12 12.82
N SER A 848 -12.31 -12.81 12.98
CA SER A 848 -12.20 -12.12 14.28
C SER A 848 -13.22 -12.61 15.32
N ILE A 849 -14.39 -13.08 14.88
CA ILE A 849 -15.40 -13.70 15.76
C ILE A 849 -15.01 -15.14 16.13
N LEU A 850 -14.34 -15.88 15.25
CA LEU A 850 -13.92 -17.26 15.53
C LEU A 850 -12.61 -17.37 16.32
N THR A 851 -11.75 -16.34 16.29
CA THR A 851 -10.38 -16.41 16.83
C THR A 851 -10.27 -16.89 18.30
N PRO A 852 -11.09 -16.44 19.27
CA PRO A 852 -11.02 -16.89 20.65
C PRO A 852 -11.42 -18.36 20.82
N SER A 853 -12.36 -18.86 19.99
CA SER A 853 -12.72 -20.28 19.98
C SER A 853 -11.52 -21.12 19.51
N SER A 854 -10.84 -20.68 18.44
CA SER A 854 -9.60 -21.32 17.98
C SER A 854 -8.47 -21.28 19.02
N VAL A 855 -8.37 -20.21 19.81
CA VAL A 855 -7.42 -20.12 20.93
C VAL A 855 -7.78 -21.10 22.04
N ILE A 856 -9.07 -21.26 22.38
CA ILE A 856 -9.52 -22.26 23.36
C ILE A 856 -9.19 -23.67 22.89
N LEU A 857 -9.43 -23.99 21.61
CA LEU A 857 -9.07 -25.28 21.03
C LEU A 857 -7.55 -25.52 21.06
N MET A 858 -6.74 -24.50 20.76
CA MET A 858 -5.28 -24.58 20.84
C MET A 858 -4.82 -24.87 22.28
N ILE A 859 -5.43 -24.24 23.29
CA ILE A 859 -5.15 -24.51 24.70
C ILE A 859 -5.59 -25.93 25.07
N ALA A 860 -6.77 -26.36 24.63
CA ALA A 860 -7.28 -27.71 24.86
C ALA A 860 -6.36 -28.78 24.27
N GLY A 861 -5.93 -28.63 23.02
CA GLY A 861 -4.97 -29.53 22.38
C GLY A 861 -3.62 -29.58 23.12
N SER A 862 -3.16 -28.43 23.62
CA SER A 862 -1.95 -28.37 24.45
C SER A 862 -2.11 -29.13 25.77
N LEU A 863 -3.29 -29.05 26.40
CA LEU A 863 -3.60 -29.76 27.65
C LEU A 863 -3.76 -31.27 27.45
N THR A 864 -4.36 -31.71 26.33
CA THR A 864 -4.45 -33.13 25.98
C THR A 864 -3.06 -33.76 25.90
N VAL A 865 -2.11 -33.09 25.22
CA VAL A 865 -0.74 -33.63 25.10
C VAL A 865 0.03 -33.54 26.42
N LEU A 866 -0.16 -32.46 27.20
CA LEU A 866 0.59 -32.24 28.44
C LEU A 866 0.14 -33.15 29.60
N LEU A 867 -1.17 -33.38 29.72
CA LEU A 867 -1.77 -34.07 30.87
C LEU A 867 -2.30 -35.47 30.53
N ASP A 868 -2.20 -35.90 29.27
CA ASP A 868 -2.73 -37.17 28.77
C ASP A 868 -4.22 -37.37 29.07
N ILE A 869 -4.99 -36.28 29.00
CA ILE A 869 -6.43 -36.26 29.27
C ILE A 869 -7.19 -36.37 27.95
N GLN A 870 -8.28 -37.15 27.95
CA GLN A 870 -9.22 -37.24 26.82
C GLN A 870 -9.62 -35.84 26.32
N SER A 871 -9.66 -35.64 24.99
CA SER A 871 -9.90 -34.34 24.35
C SER A 871 -11.12 -33.58 24.90
N ASN A 872 -12.19 -34.29 25.26
CA ASN A 872 -13.39 -33.71 25.85
C ASN A 872 -13.13 -33.07 27.22
N GLY A 873 -12.36 -33.76 28.08
CA GLY A 873 -11.97 -33.27 29.39
C GLY A 873 -11.04 -32.06 29.29
N ALA A 874 -10.08 -32.11 28.35
CA ALA A 874 -9.15 -31.01 28.10
C ALA A 874 -9.86 -29.75 27.57
N LEU A 875 -10.86 -29.90 26.70
CA LEU A 875 -11.68 -28.80 26.19
C LEU A 875 -12.50 -28.13 27.30
N ILE A 876 -13.16 -28.93 28.15
CA ILE A 876 -13.91 -28.41 29.30
C ILE A 876 -12.96 -27.65 30.24
N MET A 877 -11.78 -28.20 30.53
CA MET A 877 -10.77 -27.52 31.35
C MET A 877 -10.26 -26.22 30.72
N ALA A 878 -10.09 -26.16 29.39
CA ALA A 878 -9.69 -24.94 28.69
C ALA A 878 -10.77 -23.84 28.72
N LEU A 879 -12.06 -24.23 28.76
CA LEU A 879 -13.20 -23.32 28.74
C LEU A 879 -13.51 -22.71 30.13
N ILE A 880 -13.22 -23.42 31.21
CA ILE A 880 -13.53 -23.00 32.58
C ILE A 880 -12.90 -21.62 32.93
N PRO A 881 -11.58 -21.38 32.77
CA PRO A 881 -11.00 -20.10 33.20
C PRO A 881 -11.52 -18.87 32.43
N PRO A 882 -11.68 -18.91 31.08
CA PRO A 882 -12.31 -17.81 30.34
C PRO A 882 -13.78 -17.58 30.73
N ALA A 883 -14.55 -18.64 30.98
CA ALA A 883 -15.94 -18.54 31.42
C ALA A 883 -16.06 -17.92 32.82
N ILE A 884 -15.18 -18.30 33.75
CA ILE A 884 -15.08 -17.69 35.09
C ILE A 884 -14.70 -16.21 34.95
N PHE A 885 -13.66 -15.89 34.19
CA PHE A 885 -13.21 -14.51 33.99
C PHE A 885 -14.34 -13.63 33.43
N LEU A 886 -15.09 -14.16 32.47
CA LEU A 886 -16.26 -13.50 31.90
C LEU A 886 -17.36 -13.25 32.94
N GLY A 887 -17.77 -14.29 33.70
CA GLY A 887 -18.81 -14.17 34.72
C GLY A 887 -18.43 -13.16 35.81
N ILE A 888 -17.16 -13.17 36.23
CA ILE A 888 -16.60 -12.22 37.19
C ILE A 888 -16.59 -10.80 36.61
N SER A 889 -16.22 -10.64 35.34
CA SER A 889 -16.11 -9.33 34.68
C SER A 889 -17.45 -8.57 34.61
N PHE A 890 -18.60 -9.26 34.65
CA PHE A 890 -19.89 -8.57 34.71
C PHE A 890 -20.19 -7.90 36.06
N LYS A 891 -19.59 -8.38 37.16
CA LYS A 891 -19.87 -7.93 38.53
C LYS A 891 -18.78 -7.03 39.11
N ILE A 892 -17.53 -7.22 38.69
CA ILE A 892 -16.35 -6.57 39.29
C ILE A 892 -16.00 -5.22 38.62
N LYS A 893 -15.32 -4.32 39.33
CA LYS A 893 -14.81 -3.04 38.81
C LYS A 893 -13.71 -3.23 37.73
N PRO A 894 -13.60 -2.34 36.72
CA PRO A 894 -12.66 -2.52 35.60
C PRO A 894 -11.20 -2.70 36.02
N ASP A 895 -10.73 -1.99 37.05
CA ASP A 895 -9.34 -2.06 37.51
C ASP A 895 -8.98 -3.45 38.06
N THR A 896 -9.88 -4.06 38.81
CA THR A 896 -9.70 -5.43 39.30
C THR A 896 -9.80 -6.45 38.18
N GLN A 897 -10.64 -6.21 37.15
CA GLN A 897 -10.68 -7.06 35.95
C GLN A 897 -9.33 -7.05 35.22
N ILE A 898 -8.71 -5.88 35.06
CA ILE A 898 -7.39 -5.75 34.43
C ILE A 898 -6.33 -6.50 35.25
N LEU A 899 -6.38 -6.43 36.59
CA LEU A 899 -5.47 -7.18 37.46
C LEU A 899 -5.62 -8.69 37.29
N ILE A 900 -6.86 -9.20 37.30
CA ILE A 900 -7.13 -10.63 37.05
C ILE A 900 -6.67 -11.03 35.65
N ALA A 901 -6.91 -10.18 34.65
CA ALA A 901 -6.44 -10.41 33.29
C ALA A 901 -4.91 -10.50 33.26
N ALA A 902 -4.18 -9.61 33.93
CA ALA A 902 -2.71 -9.65 33.98
C ALA A 902 -2.17 -10.95 34.60
N ILE A 903 -2.79 -11.43 35.68
CA ILE A 903 -2.42 -12.71 36.32
C ILE A 903 -2.69 -13.87 35.35
N MET A 904 -3.88 -13.91 34.75
CA MET A 904 -4.25 -14.93 33.77
C MET A 904 -3.37 -14.90 32.51
N SER A 905 -3.00 -13.72 32.02
CA SER A 905 -2.09 -13.54 30.88
C SER A 905 -0.71 -14.14 31.16
N THR A 906 -0.23 -14.01 32.40
CA THR A 906 1.04 -14.61 32.83
C THR A 906 0.94 -16.14 32.82
N VAL A 907 -0.13 -16.70 33.37
CA VAL A 907 -0.39 -18.15 33.35
C VAL A 907 -0.49 -18.68 31.92
N TYR A 908 -1.23 -18.00 31.05
CA TYR A 908 -1.34 -18.39 29.65
C TYR A 908 -0.03 -18.28 28.88
N ALA A 909 0.82 -17.29 29.18
CA ALA A 909 2.14 -17.20 28.55
C ALA A 909 3.01 -18.42 28.89
N PHE A 910 2.97 -18.90 30.15
CA PHE A 910 3.65 -20.15 30.53
C PHE A 910 3.06 -21.37 29.84
N LEU A 911 1.73 -21.45 29.75
CA LEU A 911 1.06 -22.53 29.03
C LEU A 911 1.46 -22.55 27.55
N MET A 912 1.57 -21.38 26.90
CA MET A 912 2.02 -21.25 25.52
C MET A 912 3.49 -21.64 25.33
N MET A 913 4.37 -21.31 26.28
CA MET A 913 5.76 -21.78 26.26
C MET A 913 5.83 -23.31 26.32
N ILE A 914 5.06 -23.93 27.22
CA ILE A 914 5.00 -25.39 27.35
C ILE A 914 4.44 -26.01 26.06
N ALA A 915 3.35 -25.45 25.51
CA ALA A 915 2.76 -25.90 24.26
C ALA A 915 3.77 -25.85 23.09
N ALA A 916 4.54 -24.76 22.97
CA ALA A 916 5.56 -24.64 21.94
C ALA A 916 6.67 -25.70 22.09
N ILE A 917 7.13 -25.96 23.33
CA ILE A 917 8.12 -27.01 23.61
C ILE A 917 7.54 -28.39 23.27
N VAL A 918 6.29 -28.66 23.65
CA VAL A 918 5.60 -29.91 23.35
C VAL A 918 5.51 -30.15 21.83
N ILE A 919 5.16 -29.12 21.05
CA ILE A 919 5.12 -29.24 19.58
C ILE A 919 6.51 -29.51 19.00
N LEU A 920 7.56 -28.90 19.56
CA LEU A 920 8.94 -29.22 19.15
C LEU A 920 9.32 -30.67 19.51
N CYS A 921 8.94 -31.14 20.71
CA CYS A 921 9.18 -32.51 21.15
C CYS A 921 8.42 -33.53 20.30
N THR A 922 7.20 -33.25 19.84
CA THR A 922 6.46 -34.16 18.95
C THR A 922 7.09 -34.25 17.57
N ILE A 923 7.57 -33.13 16.99
CA ILE A 923 8.33 -33.16 15.74
C ILE A 923 9.57 -34.06 15.86
N VAL A 924 10.29 -33.95 16.97
CA VAL A 924 11.50 -34.75 17.23
C VAL A 924 11.18 -36.21 17.51
N LYS A 925 10.13 -36.49 18.30
CA LYS A 925 9.72 -37.86 18.68
C LYS A 925 9.16 -38.62 17.49
N ASP A 926 8.32 -37.98 16.69
CA ASP A 926 7.63 -38.61 15.57
C ASP A 926 8.47 -38.61 14.28
N GLN A 927 9.67 -38.00 14.31
CA GLN A 927 10.59 -37.84 13.16
C GLN A 927 9.87 -37.31 11.90
N THR A 928 8.84 -36.47 12.09
CA THR A 928 8.02 -35.97 10.99
C THR A 928 7.61 -34.52 11.22
N ILE A 929 7.72 -33.74 10.15
CA ILE A 929 7.35 -32.32 10.10
C ILE A 929 5.90 -32.14 9.60
N LEU A 930 5.23 -33.25 9.23
CA LEU A 930 3.92 -33.24 8.57
C LEU A 930 2.72 -33.26 9.55
N THR A 931 2.93 -33.04 10.85
CA THR A 931 1.79 -32.91 11.77
C THR A 931 1.05 -31.58 11.52
N PRO A 932 -0.29 -31.53 11.56
CA PRO A 932 -1.06 -30.30 11.27
C PRO A 932 -0.61 -29.07 12.05
N SER A 933 -0.31 -29.23 13.34
CA SER A 933 0.13 -28.15 14.23
C SER A 933 1.55 -27.66 13.90
N SER A 934 2.46 -28.56 13.53
CA SER A 934 3.82 -28.18 13.12
C SER A 934 3.83 -27.49 11.77
N LEU A 935 3.08 -28.00 10.79
CA LEU A 935 2.86 -27.35 9.49
C LEU A 935 2.29 -25.94 9.66
N PHE A 936 1.33 -25.74 10.56
CA PHE A 936 0.75 -24.43 10.84
C PHE A 936 1.80 -23.44 11.38
N ILE A 937 2.55 -23.82 12.42
CA ILE A 937 3.55 -22.94 13.04
C ILE A 937 4.70 -22.63 12.07
N ILE A 938 5.20 -23.65 11.36
CA ILE A 938 6.28 -23.47 10.38
C ILE A 938 5.82 -22.59 9.23
N THR A 939 4.61 -22.80 8.71
CA THR A 939 4.05 -21.96 7.64
C THR A 939 3.87 -20.52 8.12
N LEU A 940 3.30 -20.30 9.31
CA LEU A 940 3.12 -18.97 9.87
C LEU A 940 4.46 -18.26 10.14
N ALA A 941 5.42 -18.95 10.75
CA ALA A 941 6.76 -18.45 11.00
C ALA A 941 7.47 -18.10 9.70
N SER A 942 7.38 -18.96 8.67
CA SER A 942 7.96 -18.69 7.37
C SER A 942 7.34 -17.47 6.71
N PHE A 943 6.01 -17.28 6.77
CA PHE A 943 5.37 -16.07 6.26
C PHE A 943 5.84 -14.81 6.99
N TYR A 944 5.96 -14.83 8.32
CA TYR A 944 6.44 -13.67 9.08
C TYR A 944 7.92 -13.37 8.83
N VAL A 945 8.78 -14.39 8.78
CA VAL A 945 10.21 -14.23 8.48
C VAL A 945 10.43 -13.70 7.07
N VAL A 946 9.76 -14.29 6.06
CA VAL A 946 9.84 -13.82 4.67
C VAL A 946 9.28 -12.40 4.56
N THR A 947 8.17 -12.11 5.23
CA THR A 947 7.62 -10.74 5.27
C THR A 947 8.62 -9.76 5.86
N ALA A 948 9.28 -10.10 6.97
CA ALA A 948 10.29 -9.25 7.58
C ALA A 948 11.53 -9.06 6.70
N LEU A 949 11.98 -10.11 5.99
CA LEU A 949 13.07 -10.01 5.01
C LEU A 949 12.75 -9.04 3.87
N MET A 950 11.47 -8.94 3.48
CA MET A 950 10.99 -7.94 2.51
C MET A 950 10.92 -6.50 3.08
N HIS A 951 11.21 -6.32 4.36
CA HIS A 951 11.22 -5.04 5.08
C HIS A 951 12.57 -4.86 5.82
N PRO A 952 13.68 -4.68 5.08
CA PRO A 952 15.03 -4.75 5.65
C PRO A 952 15.30 -3.74 6.77
N GLN A 953 14.69 -2.56 6.73
CA GLN A 953 14.81 -1.54 7.80
C GLN A 953 14.22 -1.99 9.14
N GLU A 954 13.38 -3.03 9.14
CA GLU A 954 12.56 -3.44 10.28
C GLU A 954 12.68 -4.91 10.60
N ILE A 955 13.63 -5.60 9.99
CA ILE A 955 13.88 -7.02 10.23
C ILE A 955 14.13 -7.30 11.72
N GLY A 956 14.70 -6.33 12.44
CA GLY A 956 14.90 -6.39 13.89
C GLY A 956 13.60 -6.51 14.71
N LEU A 957 12.44 -6.12 14.16
CA LEU A 957 11.15 -6.24 14.85
C LEU A 957 10.72 -7.71 15.06
N VAL A 958 11.26 -8.64 14.28
CA VAL A 958 10.96 -10.08 14.41
C VAL A 958 11.34 -10.62 15.78
N TRP A 959 12.37 -10.06 16.43
CA TRP A 959 12.75 -10.44 17.80
C TRP A 959 11.61 -10.21 18.80
N PHE A 960 10.81 -9.17 18.61
CA PHE A 960 9.63 -8.90 19.44
C PHE A 960 8.44 -9.83 19.11
N GLY A 961 8.49 -10.53 17.98
CA GLY A 961 7.46 -11.49 17.56
C GLY A 961 7.32 -12.70 18.48
N LEU A 962 8.39 -13.11 19.17
CA LEU A 962 8.30 -14.18 20.17
C LEU A 962 7.35 -13.80 21.31
N LEU A 963 7.51 -12.59 21.86
CA LEU A 963 6.61 -12.08 22.89
C LEU A 963 5.16 -12.00 22.39
N TYR A 964 4.97 -11.58 21.13
CA TYR A 964 3.64 -11.53 20.50
C TYR A 964 2.97 -12.91 20.46
N ILE A 965 3.70 -13.95 20.05
CA ILE A 965 3.18 -15.33 19.97
C ILE A 965 2.80 -15.86 21.36
N LEU A 966 3.62 -15.60 22.39
CA LEU A 966 3.33 -16.03 23.76
C LEU A 966 2.09 -15.35 24.34
N CYS A 967 1.82 -14.11 23.93
CA CYS A 967 0.66 -13.35 24.39
C CYS A 967 -0.62 -13.61 23.56
N ILE A 968 -0.65 -14.54 22.60
CA ILE A 968 -1.83 -14.83 21.76
C ILE A 968 -3.10 -15.07 22.62
N PRO A 969 -3.10 -15.94 23.64
CA PRO A 969 -4.30 -16.13 24.46
C PRO A 969 -4.73 -14.87 25.20
N SER A 970 -3.79 -14.10 25.72
CA SER A 970 -4.09 -12.83 26.39
C SER A 970 -4.78 -11.84 25.44
N SER A 971 -4.21 -11.66 24.25
CA SER A 971 -4.63 -10.60 23.33
C SER A 971 -5.89 -10.95 22.54
N TYR A 972 -6.10 -12.22 22.20
CA TYR A 972 -7.27 -12.62 21.42
C TYR A 972 -8.43 -13.12 22.28
N LEU A 973 -8.20 -13.68 23.47
CA LEU A 973 -9.26 -14.18 24.35
C LEU A 973 -9.59 -13.19 25.48
N LEU A 974 -8.65 -12.90 26.39
CA LEU A 974 -8.91 -12.09 27.58
C LEU A 974 -9.24 -10.62 27.24
N LEU A 975 -8.48 -10.02 26.33
CA LEU A 975 -8.69 -8.64 25.89
C LEU A 975 -10.02 -8.48 25.14
N SER A 976 -10.41 -9.47 24.33
CA SER A 976 -11.72 -9.51 23.66
C SER A 976 -12.86 -9.56 24.68
N ILE A 977 -12.75 -10.38 25.72
CA ILE A 977 -13.74 -10.43 26.80
C ILE A 977 -13.83 -9.07 27.51
N TYR A 978 -12.68 -8.54 27.94
CA TYR A 978 -12.61 -7.27 28.67
C TYR A 978 -13.21 -6.10 27.87
N SER A 979 -12.84 -5.97 26.59
CA SER A 979 -13.31 -4.87 25.73
C SER A 979 -14.82 -4.93 25.50
N MET A 980 -15.40 -6.12 25.34
CA MET A 980 -16.84 -6.29 25.13
C MET A 980 -17.64 -6.06 26.42
N VAL A 981 -17.17 -6.54 27.58
CA VAL A 981 -17.86 -6.36 28.87
C VAL A 981 -17.79 -4.91 29.36
N ASN A 982 -16.81 -4.13 28.94
CA ASN A 982 -16.67 -2.72 29.34
C ASN A 982 -17.12 -1.72 28.26
N MET A 983 -17.87 -2.17 27.26
CA MET A 983 -18.40 -1.31 26.20
C MET A 983 -19.38 -0.23 26.71
N ASN A 984 -19.97 -0.43 27.89
CA ASN A 984 -20.80 0.57 28.56
C ASN A 984 -19.98 1.74 29.16
N ASN A 985 -18.66 1.57 29.32
CA ASN A 985 -17.78 2.62 29.80
C ASN A 985 -17.29 3.48 28.62
N VAL A 986 -17.89 4.66 28.49
CA VAL A 986 -17.58 5.65 27.44
C VAL A 986 -16.57 6.72 27.88
N SER A 987 -15.84 6.46 28.97
CA SER A 987 -14.74 7.31 29.42
C SER A 987 -13.53 7.18 28.48
N TRP A 988 -12.71 8.23 28.41
CA TRP A 988 -11.49 8.26 27.59
C TRP A 988 -10.34 7.46 28.24
N GLY A 989 -10.39 7.27 29.57
CA GLY A 989 -9.80 6.14 30.28
C GLY A 989 -8.27 6.09 30.43
N THR A 990 -7.47 6.86 29.69
CA THR A 990 -6.01 6.91 29.86
C THR A 990 -5.56 7.99 30.86
N ARG A 991 -6.29 9.11 30.98
CA ARG A 991 -5.86 10.27 31.81
C ARG A 991 -6.97 10.99 32.61
N GLU A 992 -8.21 10.46 32.65
CA GLU A 992 -9.39 11.12 33.25
C GLU A 992 -9.54 10.95 34.79
N THR A 993 -8.65 10.23 35.48
CA THR A 993 -8.80 10.00 36.93
C THR A 993 -8.06 11.07 37.74
N ALA A 994 -8.77 12.13 38.15
CA ALA A 994 -8.32 12.96 39.26
C ALA A 994 -8.41 12.17 40.58
N PRO A 995 -7.48 12.32 41.54
CA PRO A 995 -7.66 11.82 42.89
C PRO A 995 -8.87 12.52 43.54
N ALA A 996 -9.64 11.79 44.33
CA ALA A 996 -10.74 12.37 45.09
C ALA A 996 -10.24 13.51 46.00
N ALA A 997 -10.91 14.66 45.96
CA ALA A 997 -10.61 15.80 46.82
C ALA A 997 -10.76 15.37 48.29
N GLY A 998 -9.64 15.39 49.04
CA GLY A 998 -9.61 15.04 50.46
C GLY A 998 -8.38 14.23 50.91
N ALA A 999 -7.59 13.66 49.99
CA ALA A 999 -6.35 13.00 50.36
C ALA A 999 -5.20 14.01 50.47
N ALA A 1000 -4.69 14.23 51.68
CA ALA A 1000 -3.53 15.08 51.95
C ALA A 1000 -2.35 14.71 51.04
N THR A 1001 -1.77 15.73 50.41
CA THR A 1001 -0.66 15.63 49.47
C THR A 1001 0.61 15.18 50.22
N GLN A 1002 1.02 13.91 50.09
CA GLN A 1002 2.39 13.54 50.43
C GLN A 1002 3.33 14.12 49.37
N ALA A 1003 4.27 14.96 49.81
CA ALA A 1003 5.26 15.62 48.97
C ALA A 1003 5.99 14.62 48.06
N ALA A 1004 6.03 14.94 46.76
CA ALA A 1004 6.74 14.19 45.75
C ALA A 1004 8.24 14.10 46.11
N ARG A 1005 8.73 12.89 46.39
CA ARG A 1005 10.18 12.62 46.46
C ARG A 1005 10.75 12.60 45.04
N ALA A 1006 11.82 13.36 44.83
CA ALA A 1006 12.59 13.42 43.60
C ALA A 1006 13.00 12.01 43.09
N PRO A 1007 13.05 11.79 41.76
CA PRO A 1007 13.36 10.48 41.19
C PRO A 1007 14.84 10.12 41.44
N LYS A 1008 15.07 9.04 42.19
CA LYS A 1008 16.40 8.44 42.31
C LYS A 1008 16.75 7.69 41.01
N THR A 1009 17.91 8.03 40.43
CA THR A 1009 18.47 7.42 39.22
C THR A 1009 18.59 5.89 39.29
N THR A 1010 18.34 5.23 38.16
CA THR A 1010 18.29 3.77 37.93
C THR A 1010 19.52 2.99 38.45
N ALA A 1011 20.67 3.65 38.62
CA ALA A 1011 21.89 3.07 39.17
C ALA A 1011 21.81 2.69 40.67
N GLN A 1012 20.95 3.34 41.47
CA GLN A 1012 20.80 3.03 42.90
C GLN A 1012 19.82 1.87 43.19
N LYS A 1013 18.84 1.60 42.32
CA LYS A 1013 17.92 0.46 42.45
C LYS A 1013 18.63 -0.87 42.17
N ALA A 1014 19.58 -0.90 41.23
CA ALA A 1014 20.35 -2.10 40.94
C ALA A 1014 21.23 -2.53 42.13
N LYS A 1015 21.84 -1.58 42.85
CA LYS A 1015 22.71 -1.88 44.00
C LYS A 1015 21.93 -2.43 45.20
N THR A 1016 20.70 -1.95 45.44
CA THR A 1016 19.91 -2.34 46.62
C THR A 1016 19.20 -3.69 46.45
N THR A 1017 18.89 -4.09 45.21
CA THR A 1017 18.31 -5.41 44.91
C THR A 1017 19.40 -6.50 44.84
N PHE A 1018 20.61 -6.16 44.41
CA PHE A 1018 21.73 -7.11 44.30
C PHE A 1018 22.33 -7.50 45.66
N THR A 1019 22.28 -6.63 46.67
CA THR A 1019 22.71 -6.98 48.05
C THR A 1019 21.65 -7.76 48.83
N ARG A 1020 20.38 -7.75 48.38
CA ARG A 1020 19.28 -8.48 49.05
C ARG A 1020 19.15 -9.94 48.59
N PHE A 1021 19.84 -10.33 47.52
CA PHE A 1021 19.76 -11.67 46.93
C PHE A 1021 20.86 -12.64 47.39
N PHE A 1022 21.86 -12.17 48.17
CA PHE A 1022 22.98 -13.01 48.64
C PHE A 1022 23.19 -13.08 50.16
N SER A 1023 22.17 -12.77 50.97
CA SER A 1023 22.24 -13.01 52.42
C SER A 1023 20.96 -13.65 52.95
N ARG A 1024 20.76 -14.92 52.60
CA ARG A 1024 19.78 -15.78 53.29
C ARG A 1024 20.26 -17.22 53.30
N GLY A 1025 21.30 -17.45 54.09
CA GLY A 1025 21.74 -18.77 54.54
C GLY A 1025 22.44 -18.61 55.89
N GLN A 1026 21.99 -19.37 56.89
CA GLN A 1026 22.47 -19.46 58.30
C GLN A 1026 22.17 -18.25 59.19
N CYS A 1027 21.91 -18.36 60.49
CA CYS A 1027 21.46 -19.41 61.42
C CYS A 1027 21.22 -18.68 62.76
N CYS A 1028 20.36 -19.20 63.63
CA CYS A 1028 20.07 -18.70 64.97
C CYS A 1028 21.32 -18.47 65.85
N ARG A 1029 21.39 -17.35 66.61
CA ARG A 1029 21.67 -17.34 68.06
C ARG A 1029 21.65 -15.92 68.68
N LYS A 1030 20.99 -15.86 69.84
CA LYS A 1030 21.04 -14.86 70.94
C LYS A 1030 22.40 -14.14 71.10
N LEU A 1031 22.41 -12.84 71.43
CA LEU A 1031 22.62 -12.32 72.81
C LEU A 1031 22.59 -10.76 72.87
N CYS A 1032 22.04 -10.28 73.99
CA CYS A 1032 21.95 -8.96 74.62
C CYS A 1032 22.92 -7.82 74.24
N TRP A 1033 22.42 -6.57 74.36
CA TRP A 1033 22.90 -5.43 75.20
C TRP A 1033 21.87 -4.28 75.00
N ARG A 1034 20.88 -4.05 75.87
CA ARG A 1034 20.81 -3.37 77.20
C ARG A 1034 21.02 -1.84 77.18
N GLY A 1035 20.00 -1.13 77.67
CA GLY A 1035 19.91 0.32 77.96
C GLY A 1035 18.61 0.90 77.37
N SER A 1036 17.43 0.78 78.00
CA SER A 1036 16.94 1.50 79.20
C SER A 1036 17.02 3.02 78.99
N ALA A 1037 16.02 3.85 79.20
CA ALA A 1037 14.72 3.78 79.87
C ALA A 1037 13.89 4.92 79.22
N GLU A 1038 12.58 4.85 79.01
CA GLU A 1038 11.43 4.96 79.93
C GLU A 1038 10.53 6.01 79.26
N GLU A 1039 9.34 5.63 78.78
CA GLU A 1039 8.06 5.69 79.52
C GLU A 1039 7.44 7.10 79.43
N LEU A 1040 6.12 7.31 79.32
CA LEU A 1040 4.97 6.44 79.56
C LEU A 1040 3.79 7.03 78.74
N ILE A 1041 3.08 6.27 77.89
CA ILE A 1041 1.79 5.55 78.10
C ILE A 1041 0.65 6.51 78.50
N VAL A 1042 -0.54 6.50 77.89
CA VAL A 1042 -1.68 5.61 78.17
C VAL A 1042 -2.74 5.97 77.11
N SER A 1043 -3.06 5.09 76.15
CA SER A 1043 -3.93 3.90 76.25
C SER A 1043 -5.43 4.25 76.25
N ARG A 1044 -6.17 3.73 75.26
CA ARG A 1044 -7.23 2.70 75.42
C ARG A 1044 -8.62 3.33 75.45
N ASP A 1045 -9.72 2.76 74.97
CA ASP A 1045 -10.10 1.40 74.55
C ASP A 1045 -11.42 1.53 73.76
N ILE A 1046 -11.64 0.77 72.68
CA ILE A 1046 -12.55 -0.41 72.60
C ILE A 1046 -14.04 -0.08 72.88
N GLN A 1047 -14.95 -0.25 71.90
CA GLN A 1047 -15.84 -1.44 71.73
C GLN A 1047 -16.97 -1.22 70.68
N THR A 1048 -17.14 -2.24 69.85
CA THR A 1048 -18.26 -2.72 69.01
C THR A 1048 -19.69 -2.17 69.20
N ILE A 1049 -20.48 -2.11 68.11
CA ILE A 1049 -21.72 -2.92 67.89
C ILE A 1049 -22.24 -2.78 66.43
N GLU A 1050 -22.57 -3.96 65.88
CA GLU A 1050 -23.48 -4.47 64.84
C GLU A 1050 -24.13 -3.65 63.69
N ALA A 1051 -24.52 -4.45 62.69
CA ALA A 1051 -24.89 -4.18 61.31
C ALA A 1051 -26.28 -3.57 61.09
N THR A 1052 -26.41 -2.79 60.00
CA THR A 1052 -27.62 -2.73 59.16
C THR A 1052 -27.27 -2.21 57.76
N GLU A 1053 -27.53 -3.01 56.72
CA GLU A 1053 -27.66 -2.55 55.32
C GLU A 1053 -29.05 -1.89 55.15
N PRO A 1054 -29.24 -0.83 54.33
CA PRO A 1054 -29.33 -1.03 52.87
C PRO A 1054 -28.85 0.12 51.94
N ASP A 1055 -28.62 -0.27 50.69
CA ASP A 1055 -28.70 0.50 49.43
C ASP A 1055 -27.75 1.70 49.17
N ALA A 1056 -26.62 1.42 48.51
CA ALA A 1056 -25.78 2.44 47.88
C ALA A 1056 -26.18 2.75 46.43
N GLN A 1057 -26.84 3.89 46.24
CA GLN A 1057 -26.94 4.58 44.95
C GLN A 1057 -25.59 5.20 44.55
N PRO A 1058 -25.22 5.26 43.25
CA PRO A 1058 -24.06 6.03 42.82
C PRO A 1058 -24.44 7.52 42.68
N GLN A 1059 -24.11 8.33 43.69
CA GLN A 1059 -24.17 9.78 43.58
C GLN A 1059 -22.83 10.31 43.05
N ASN A 1060 -22.83 10.74 41.80
CA ASN A 1060 -21.87 11.72 41.29
C ASN A 1060 -22.56 13.09 41.22
N THR A 1061 -21.79 14.13 41.55
CA THR A 1061 -22.09 15.58 41.42
C THR A 1061 -23.12 16.12 42.43
N ILE A 1062 -22.63 16.79 43.46
CA ILE A 1062 -23.33 17.91 44.11
C ILE A 1062 -22.59 19.18 43.68
N VAL A 1063 -23.27 19.99 42.88
CA VAL A 1063 -23.10 21.44 42.84
C VAL A 1063 -24.12 21.94 43.85
N GLU A 1064 -23.69 22.60 44.92
CA GLU A 1064 -24.61 23.23 45.87
C GLU A 1064 -24.85 24.68 45.43
N ASP A 1065 -26.15 24.97 45.28
CA ASP A 1065 -26.70 26.29 44.98
C ASP A 1065 -26.52 27.24 46.16
N VAL A 1066 -26.20 28.48 45.80
CA VAL A 1066 -26.13 29.66 46.66
C VAL A 1066 -27.47 29.90 47.37
N ARG A 1067 -27.48 29.91 48.71
CA ARG A 1067 -28.45 30.68 49.52
C ARG A 1067 -27.74 31.82 50.23
N ARG A 1068 -28.24 33.05 49.99
CA ARG A 1068 -27.94 34.25 50.79
C ARG A 1068 -28.68 34.19 52.14
N MET A 1069 -28.08 34.80 53.17
CA MET A 1069 -28.63 35.57 54.33
C MET A 1069 -27.76 35.35 55.59
N PRO A 1070 -27.73 36.26 56.58
CA PRO A 1070 -27.03 37.55 56.66
C PRO A 1070 -25.83 37.53 57.66
N GLU A 1071 -25.09 38.64 57.72
CA GLU A 1071 -23.91 38.90 58.57
C GLU A 1071 -24.22 39.05 60.06
N GLU A 1072 -23.30 38.53 60.91
CA GLU A 1072 -22.94 38.87 62.32
C GLU A 1072 -22.25 37.60 62.90
N GLU A 1073 -21.09 37.52 63.57
CA GLU A 1073 -20.28 38.41 64.41
C GLU A 1073 -18.80 37.93 64.47
N ARG A 1074 -17.94 38.76 65.06
CA ARG A 1074 -16.46 38.76 65.08
C ARG A 1074 -15.79 37.75 66.04
N SER A 1075 -14.51 37.45 65.73
CA SER A 1075 -13.26 37.59 66.56
C SER A 1075 -12.35 36.38 66.32
N SER A 1076 -11.10 36.45 65.82
CA SER A 1076 -9.87 37.22 66.12
C SER A 1076 -8.74 36.18 66.31
N GLY A 1077 -7.67 36.23 65.51
CA GLY A 1077 -6.47 35.42 65.79
C GLY A 1077 -5.50 35.21 64.62
N GLN A 1078 -4.58 36.17 64.47
CA GLN A 1078 -3.24 36.08 63.84
C GLN A 1078 -3.10 35.99 62.30
N GLN A 1079 -2.68 37.13 61.74
CA GLN A 1079 -2.19 37.35 60.38
C GLN A 1079 -0.70 37.02 60.25
N GLU A 1080 -0.35 36.27 59.20
CA GLU A 1080 0.92 36.37 58.48
C GLU A 1080 0.65 37.01 57.10
N PRO A 1081 1.61 37.73 56.50
CA PRO A 1081 1.33 38.76 55.50
C PRO A 1081 0.82 38.16 54.18
N ALA A 1082 -0.41 38.54 53.82
CA ALA A 1082 -0.96 38.29 52.51
C ALA A 1082 -0.15 39.08 51.47
N PHE A 1083 0.57 38.37 50.59
CA PHE A 1083 0.90 38.92 49.29
C PHE A 1083 -0.41 39.24 48.57
N THR A 1084 -0.73 40.53 48.49
CA THR A 1084 -1.79 41.05 47.64
C THR A 1084 -1.42 40.76 46.19
N CYS A 1085 -2.02 39.72 45.61
CA CYS A 1085 -1.88 39.44 44.18
C CYS A 1085 -2.79 40.42 43.41
N PRO A 1086 -2.26 41.23 42.48
CA PRO A 1086 -3.09 42.13 41.68
C PRO A 1086 -4.03 41.30 40.78
N ASN A 1087 -5.22 41.84 40.49
CA ASN A 1087 -6.22 41.28 39.59
C ASN A 1087 -5.60 40.66 38.31
N GLN A 1088 -5.34 39.37 38.29
CA GLN A 1088 -4.73 38.67 37.15
C GLN A 1088 -5.83 38.03 36.30
N SER A 1089 -5.98 38.49 35.06
CA SER A 1089 -6.71 37.76 34.02
C SER A 1089 -5.83 36.64 33.44
N TRP A 1090 -6.41 35.64 32.77
CA TRP A 1090 -5.61 34.58 32.10
C TRP A 1090 -4.63 35.12 31.05
N VAL A 1091 -4.93 36.28 30.45
CA VAL A 1091 -4.05 36.97 29.51
C VAL A 1091 -2.84 37.53 30.25
N THR A 1092 -3.07 38.20 31.39
CA THR A 1092 -2.02 38.73 32.28
C THR A 1092 -1.12 37.61 32.83
N GLN A 1093 -1.71 36.43 33.11
CA GLN A 1093 -0.98 35.23 33.52
C GLN A 1093 -0.01 34.76 32.43
N LEU A 1094 -0.47 34.61 31.18
CA LEU A 1094 0.40 34.20 30.06
C LEU A 1094 1.44 35.27 29.70
N GLN A 1095 1.10 36.56 29.80
CA GLN A 1095 2.04 37.67 29.63
C GLN A 1095 3.15 37.62 30.68
N SER A 1096 2.84 37.27 31.94
CA SER A 1096 3.85 37.16 33.01
C SER A 1096 4.81 35.98 32.86
N LEU A 1097 4.38 34.92 32.17
CA LEU A 1097 5.21 33.73 31.87
C LEU A 1097 6.16 33.97 30.67
N SER A 1098 5.92 35.03 29.88
CA SER A 1098 6.60 35.31 28.61
C SER A 1098 7.47 36.57 28.66
N ASN A 1099 8.25 36.76 29.73
CA ASN A 1099 9.08 37.97 29.92
C ASN A 1099 10.04 38.30 28.74
N ASP A 1100 10.44 37.30 27.94
CA ASP A 1100 11.29 37.47 26.76
C ASP A 1100 10.51 37.62 25.42
N VAL A 1101 9.21 37.30 25.39
CA VAL A 1101 8.33 37.34 24.20
C VAL A 1101 7.12 38.22 24.49
N ARG A 1102 7.06 39.43 23.90
CA ARG A 1102 5.92 40.32 24.13
C ARG A 1102 4.66 39.78 23.44
N LEU A 1103 3.66 39.39 24.24
CA LEU A 1103 2.32 39.02 23.76
C LEU A 1103 1.44 40.28 23.66
N ARG A 1104 1.13 40.72 22.43
CA ARG A 1104 0.18 41.83 22.18
C ARG A 1104 -1.26 41.32 22.16
N GLU A 1105 -2.12 42.00 22.90
CA GLU A 1105 -3.57 41.78 22.84
C GLU A 1105 -4.11 42.28 21.50
N ASP A 1106 -4.91 41.45 20.84
CA ASP A 1106 -5.56 41.73 19.55
C ASP A 1106 -7.02 41.26 19.64
N THR A 1107 -7.90 41.80 18.79
CA THR A 1107 -9.33 41.46 18.76
C THR A 1107 -9.68 40.62 17.53
N LEU A 1108 -10.69 39.75 17.65
CA LEU A 1108 -11.21 39.03 16.48
C LEU A 1108 -11.94 39.99 15.54
N ASP A 1109 -11.90 39.65 14.25
CA ASP A 1109 -12.77 40.25 13.24
C ASP A 1109 -14.25 40.00 13.60
N GLU A 1110 -15.11 41.02 13.54
CA GLU A 1110 -16.52 40.94 13.98
C GLU A 1110 -17.28 39.82 13.25
N ASP A 1111 -17.00 39.69 11.96
CA ASP A 1111 -17.48 38.66 11.06
C ASP A 1111 -17.10 37.23 11.54
N GLU A 1112 -15.86 37.05 11.97
CA GLU A 1112 -15.35 35.78 12.48
C GLU A 1112 -15.91 35.47 13.87
N GLU A 1113 -16.06 36.50 14.72
CA GLU A 1113 -16.69 36.35 16.03
C GLU A 1113 -18.15 35.89 15.90
N GLN A 1114 -18.92 36.51 15.01
CA GLN A 1114 -20.30 36.12 14.73
C GLN A 1114 -20.38 34.66 14.23
N PHE A 1115 -19.49 34.26 13.32
CA PHE A 1115 -19.41 32.87 12.86
C PHE A 1115 -19.21 31.88 14.03
N PHE A 1116 -18.30 32.17 14.97
CA PHE A 1116 -18.08 31.30 16.12
C PHE A 1116 -19.26 31.28 17.08
N ARG A 1117 -19.97 32.40 17.27
CA ARG A 1117 -21.21 32.46 18.06
C ARG A 1117 -22.30 31.56 17.45
N GLU A 1118 -22.51 31.63 16.14
CA GLU A 1118 -23.47 30.79 15.42
C GLU A 1118 -23.09 29.30 15.43
N LEU A 1119 -21.82 28.99 15.17
CA LEU A 1119 -21.30 27.61 15.20
C LEU A 1119 -21.47 26.98 16.59
N THR A 1120 -21.18 27.76 17.63
CA THR A 1120 -21.33 27.34 19.02
C THR A 1120 -22.80 27.11 19.35
N ALA A 1121 -23.69 28.07 19.04
CA ALA A 1121 -25.12 27.93 19.29
C ALA A 1121 -25.73 26.69 18.59
N LYS A 1122 -25.31 26.40 17.36
CA LYS A 1122 -25.89 25.32 16.55
C LYS A 1122 -25.35 23.93 16.89
N TYR A 1123 -24.03 23.79 17.05
CA TYR A 1123 -23.38 22.48 17.15
C TYR A 1123 -22.55 22.27 18.41
N LEU A 1124 -21.84 23.30 18.89
CA LEU A 1124 -20.77 23.14 19.89
C LEU A 1124 -21.15 23.56 21.31
N LYS A 1125 -22.37 24.05 21.56
CA LYS A 1125 -22.85 24.39 22.90
C LYS A 1125 -22.83 23.15 23.82
N PRO A 1126 -22.25 23.24 25.03
CA PRO A 1126 -22.28 22.16 26.01
C PRO A 1126 -23.70 21.64 26.23
N LEU A 1127 -23.83 20.32 26.35
CA LEU A 1127 -25.13 19.70 26.61
C LEU A 1127 -25.41 19.78 28.10
N SER A 1128 -26.45 20.54 28.49
CA SER A 1128 -27.05 20.46 29.83
C SER A 1128 -27.88 19.18 29.92
N VAL A 1129 -27.22 18.03 30.02
CA VAL A 1129 -27.91 16.74 30.14
C VAL A 1129 -28.42 16.60 31.56
N SER A 1130 -29.72 16.40 31.74
CA SER A 1130 -30.29 16.16 33.08
C SER A 1130 -29.70 14.89 33.70
N LYS A 1131 -29.54 14.85 35.03
CA LYS A 1131 -29.04 13.64 35.74
C LYS A 1131 -29.88 12.40 35.38
N THR A 1132 -31.17 12.57 35.13
CA THR A 1132 -32.11 11.51 34.70
C THR A 1132 -31.79 10.96 33.31
N GLU A 1133 -31.49 11.83 32.33
CA GLU A 1133 -31.12 11.42 30.98
C GLU A 1133 -29.77 10.70 30.95
N GLN A 1134 -28.79 11.16 31.75
CA GLN A 1134 -27.50 10.47 31.89
C GLN A 1134 -27.68 9.07 32.47
N LYS A 1135 -28.50 8.93 33.53
CA LYS A 1135 -28.82 7.63 34.14
C LYS A 1135 -29.54 6.70 33.16
N ASN A 1136 -30.51 7.23 32.40
CA ASN A 1136 -31.21 6.46 31.36
C ASN A 1136 -30.27 6.01 30.23
N MET A 1137 -29.36 6.87 29.79
CA MET A 1137 -28.37 6.49 28.77
C MET A 1137 -27.38 5.45 29.30
N ALA A 1138 -26.91 5.59 30.54
CA ALA A 1138 -26.05 4.61 31.19
C ALA A 1138 -26.74 3.24 31.29
N ASN A 1139 -28.05 3.22 31.61
CA ASN A 1139 -28.84 1.99 31.62
C ASN A 1139 -28.99 1.39 30.20
N LYS A 1140 -29.28 2.22 29.18
CA LYS A 1140 -29.33 1.76 27.78
C LYS A 1140 -27.98 1.23 27.28
N LEU A 1141 -26.86 1.82 27.70
CA LEU A 1141 -25.52 1.34 27.40
C LEU A 1141 -25.24 -0.01 28.07
N LYS A 1142 -25.67 -0.19 29.32
CA LYS A 1142 -25.59 -1.48 30.03
C LYS A 1142 -26.47 -2.55 29.37
N GLU A 1143 -27.68 -2.20 28.96
CA GLU A 1143 -28.59 -3.11 28.25
C GLU A 1143 -28.01 -3.48 26.88
N PHE A 1144 -27.48 -2.50 26.13
CA PHE A 1144 -26.83 -2.73 24.85
C PHE A 1144 -25.60 -3.62 25.01
N ARG A 1145 -24.76 -3.37 26.02
CA ARG A 1145 -23.68 -4.27 26.40
C ARG A 1145 -24.22 -5.67 26.67
N ASN A 1146 -25.19 -5.83 27.56
CA ASN A 1146 -25.71 -7.16 27.88
C ASN A 1146 -26.23 -7.89 26.64
N LYS A 1147 -26.96 -7.22 25.75
CA LYS A 1147 -27.43 -7.80 24.48
C LYS A 1147 -26.27 -8.20 23.56
N VAL A 1148 -25.33 -7.29 23.30
CA VAL A 1148 -24.21 -7.54 22.39
C VAL A 1148 -23.27 -8.60 22.97
N THR A 1149 -22.91 -8.49 24.25
CA THR A 1149 -22.09 -9.47 24.92
C THR A 1149 -22.80 -10.81 24.95
N MET A 1150 -24.11 -10.90 25.27
CA MET A 1150 -24.83 -12.18 25.18
C MET A 1150 -24.93 -12.73 23.75
N CYS A 1151 -25.19 -11.91 22.73
CA CYS A 1151 -25.21 -12.38 21.34
C CYS A 1151 -23.84 -12.85 20.88
N VAL A 1152 -22.78 -12.09 21.17
CA VAL A 1152 -21.41 -12.45 20.80
C VAL A 1152 -20.96 -13.66 21.60
N LEU A 1153 -21.29 -13.74 22.89
CA LEU A 1153 -20.97 -14.91 23.72
C LEU A 1153 -21.76 -16.13 23.28
N ALA A 1154 -23.07 -16.04 23.10
CA ALA A 1154 -23.89 -17.11 22.57
C ALA A 1154 -23.35 -17.56 21.22
N LYS A 1155 -22.92 -16.64 20.36
CA LYS A 1155 -22.24 -16.97 19.10
C LYS A 1155 -20.89 -17.66 19.32
N ARG A 1156 -20.04 -17.20 20.25
CA ARG A 1156 -18.71 -17.78 20.52
C ARG A 1156 -18.80 -19.14 21.20
N PHE A 1157 -19.77 -19.30 22.10
CA PHE A 1157 -20.11 -20.56 22.77
C PHE A 1157 -20.81 -21.50 21.80
N ASP A 1158 -21.77 -21.05 20.99
CA ASP A 1158 -22.41 -21.86 19.94
C ASP A 1158 -21.39 -22.25 18.88
N ASP A 1159 -20.46 -21.37 18.48
CA ASP A 1159 -19.38 -21.74 17.55
C ASP A 1159 -18.41 -22.74 18.21
N ALA A 1160 -18.03 -22.56 19.48
CA ALA A 1160 -17.16 -23.51 20.21
C ALA A 1160 -17.86 -24.83 20.56
N VAL A 1161 -19.17 -24.81 20.80
CA VAL A 1161 -20.03 -25.97 21.08
C VAL A 1161 -20.41 -26.66 19.79
N PHE A 1162 -20.67 -25.94 18.70
CA PHE A 1162 -20.83 -26.49 17.35
C PHE A 1162 -19.53 -27.13 16.91
N GLU A 1163 -18.39 -26.46 17.10
CA GLU A 1163 -17.07 -27.02 16.87
C GLU A 1163 -16.89 -28.29 17.71
N SER A 1164 -17.16 -28.28 19.01
CA SER A 1164 -17.03 -29.47 19.85
C SER A 1164 -18.05 -30.57 19.53
N THR A 1165 -19.30 -30.23 19.21
CA THR A 1165 -20.42 -31.17 18.95
C THR A 1165 -20.29 -31.78 17.57
N PHE A 1166 -19.84 -31.01 16.57
CA PHE A 1166 -19.50 -31.51 15.24
C PHE A 1166 -18.23 -32.38 15.31
N THR A 1167 -17.24 -32.01 16.14
CA THR A 1167 -16.08 -32.89 16.44
C THR A 1167 -16.52 -34.16 17.16
N LEU A 1168 -17.48 -34.09 18.08
CA LEU A 1168 -18.05 -35.24 18.80
C LEU A 1168 -18.92 -36.15 17.92
N GLN A 1169 -19.71 -35.60 16.98
CA GLN A 1169 -20.49 -36.36 16.00
C GLN A 1169 -19.59 -37.01 14.93
N LEU A 1170 -18.46 -36.38 14.58
CA LEU A 1170 -17.39 -37.01 13.81
C LEU A 1170 -16.47 -37.91 14.63
N LEU A 1171 -16.53 -37.93 15.97
CA LEU A 1171 -15.82 -38.91 16.80
C LEU A 1171 -16.64 -40.19 16.99
N SER A 1172 -17.94 -40.15 16.72
CA SER A 1172 -18.82 -41.33 16.70
C SER A 1172 -18.91 -42.01 15.33
N SER A 1173 -18.29 -41.44 14.29
CA SER A 1173 -18.09 -42.07 12.97
C SER A 1173 -16.63 -41.88 12.52
N PRO A 1174 -15.92 -42.85 11.93
CA PRO A 1174 -14.47 -42.81 11.77
C PRO A 1174 -14.04 -41.96 10.56
N PHE A 1175 -14.31 -40.65 10.56
CA PHE A 1175 -13.80 -39.74 9.52
C PHE A 1175 -12.48 -39.10 9.98
N PHE A 1176 -11.41 -39.90 10.00
CA PHE A 1176 -10.03 -39.41 10.17
C PHE A 1176 -9.33 -39.39 8.81
N ILE A 1177 -8.66 -38.28 8.49
CA ILE A 1177 -7.83 -38.23 7.29
C ILE A 1177 -6.51 -38.91 7.65
N GLN A 1178 -6.28 -40.10 7.09
CA GLN A 1178 -5.03 -40.84 7.27
C GLN A 1178 -4.01 -40.35 6.23
N VAL A 1179 -2.96 -39.67 6.70
CA VAL A 1179 -1.85 -39.24 5.85
C VAL A 1179 -0.65 -40.15 6.12
N PRO A 1180 0.00 -40.69 5.08
CA PRO A 1180 1.17 -41.54 5.29
C PRO A 1180 2.29 -40.77 5.99
N LYS A 1181 2.88 -41.38 7.02
CA LYS A 1181 3.98 -40.82 7.78
C LYS A 1181 5.26 -40.88 6.93
N VAL A 1182 5.92 -39.74 6.84
CA VAL A 1182 7.15 -39.56 6.08
C VAL A 1182 8.22 -39.03 7.02
N ASP A 1183 9.41 -39.64 6.97
CA ASP A 1183 10.60 -39.22 7.71
C ASP A 1183 11.12 -37.87 7.19
N ILE A 1184 12.03 -37.23 7.94
CA ILE A 1184 12.69 -35.96 7.61
C ILE A 1184 13.37 -36.03 6.23
N ASN A 1185 13.82 -37.22 5.81
CA ASN A 1185 14.43 -37.49 4.50
C ASN A 1185 13.42 -37.81 3.37
N LEU A 1186 12.12 -37.54 3.57
CA LEU A 1186 11.03 -37.82 2.62
C LEU A 1186 10.80 -39.31 2.32
N HIS A 1187 11.27 -40.22 3.18
CA HIS A 1187 11.03 -41.66 3.06
C HIS A 1187 9.78 -42.11 3.83
N TYR A 1188 9.00 -43.01 3.22
CA TYR A 1188 7.77 -43.56 3.80
C TYR A 1188 8.10 -44.51 4.96
N THR A 1189 7.57 -44.26 6.16
CA THR A 1189 7.94 -45.01 7.38
C THR A 1189 7.02 -46.20 7.70
N GLY A 1190 5.97 -46.45 6.92
CA GLY A 1190 5.05 -47.57 7.16
C GLY A 1190 3.81 -47.23 8.00
N GLU A 1191 3.81 -46.09 8.69
CA GLU A 1191 2.76 -45.66 9.63
C GLU A 1191 1.86 -44.56 9.03
N TYR A 1192 0.68 -44.35 9.60
CA TYR A 1192 -0.26 -43.29 9.18
C TYR A 1192 -0.49 -42.30 10.33
N ILE A 1193 -0.52 -41.00 10.01
CA ILE A 1193 -0.90 -39.92 10.91
C ILE A 1193 -2.41 -39.69 10.78
N THR A 1194 -3.12 -39.70 11.90
CA THR A 1194 -4.54 -39.36 11.96
C THR A 1194 -4.70 -37.84 12.09
N ILE A 1195 -5.38 -37.22 11.12
CA ILE A 1195 -5.69 -35.80 11.15
C ILE A 1195 -7.17 -35.60 11.44
N GLU A 1196 -7.46 -34.77 12.44
CA GLU A 1196 -8.81 -34.30 12.75
C GLU A 1196 -9.26 -33.26 11.70
N PRO A 1197 -10.29 -33.55 10.88
CA PRO A 1197 -10.64 -32.72 9.73
C PRO A 1197 -11.11 -31.30 10.12
N ILE A 1198 -11.74 -31.13 11.29
CA ILE A 1198 -12.29 -29.84 11.74
C ILE A 1198 -11.18 -28.89 12.21
N GLY A 1199 -10.31 -29.35 13.11
CA GLY A 1199 -9.13 -28.59 13.53
C GLY A 1199 -8.25 -28.22 12.32
N PHE A 1200 -8.10 -29.14 11.37
CA PHE A 1200 -7.40 -28.88 10.12
C PHE A 1200 -8.10 -27.81 9.24
N MET A 1201 -9.43 -27.83 9.11
CA MET A 1201 -10.19 -26.82 8.36
C MET A 1201 -10.04 -25.41 8.97
N PHE A 1202 -10.04 -25.28 10.29
CA PHE A 1202 -9.83 -23.99 10.95
C PHE A 1202 -8.40 -23.47 10.75
N LEU A 1203 -7.39 -24.32 10.92
CA LEU A 1203 -6.00 -23.98 10.64
C LEU A 1203 -5.82 -23.56 9.18
N LEU A 1204 -6.44 -24.29 8.24
CA LEU A 1204 -6.42 -23.99 6.82
C LEU A 1204 -7.10 -22.66 6.50
N THR A 1205 -8.21 -22.33 7.18
CA THR A 1205 -8.91 -21.05 7.04
C THR A 1205 -8.01 -19.88 7.45
N PHE A 1206 -7.27 -20.00 8.55
CA PHE A 1206 -6.33 -18.97 9.00
C PHE A 1206 -5.09 -18.87 8.10
N ILE A 1207 -4.50 -20.01 7.71
CA ILE A 1207 -3.38 -20.05 6.76
C ILE A 1207 -3.81 -19.41 5.44
N PHE A 1208 -5.01 -19.70 4.96
CA PHE A 1208 -5.56 -19.12 3.74
C PHE A 1208 -5.73 -17.60 3.86
N LEU A 1209 -6.20 -17.10 5.00
CA LEU A 1209 -6.30 -15.66 5.24
C LEU A 1209 -4.93 -14.99 5.23
N VAL A 1210 -3.95 -15.55 5.95
CA VAL A 1210 -2.58 -15.04 6.00
C VAL A 1210 -1.92 -15.14 4.62
N LEU A 1211 -2.15 -16.21 3.88
CA LEU A 1211 -1.66 -16.38 2.51
C LEU A 1211 -2.22 -15.31 1.57
N ILE A 1212 -3.52 -15.03 1.64
CA ILE A 1212 -4.15 -13.93 0.90
C ILE A 1212 -3.48 -12.59 1.22
N GLN A 1213 -3.25 -12.32 2.51
CA GLN A 1213 -2.60 -11.09 2.95
C GLN A 1213 -1.13 -11.02 2.52
N PHE A 1214 -0.42 -12.15 2.57
CA PHE A 1214 0.97 -12.28 2.15
C PHE A 1214 1.14 -12.05 0.65
N LEU A 1215 0.28 -12.65 -0.18
CA LEU A 1215 0.27 -12.42 -1.63
C LEU A 1215 -0.06 -10.96 -1.97
N ALA A 1216 -0.99 -10.34 -1.24
CA ALA A 1216 -1.29 -8.92 -1.39
C ALA A 1216 -0.11 -8.03 -0.98
N MET A 1217 0.60 -8.37 0.08
CA MET A 1217 1.83 -7.70 0.51
C MET A 1217 2.92 -7.77 -0.56
N LEU A 1218 3.16 -8.96 -1.14
CA LEU A 1218 4.10 -9.15 -2.23
C LEU A 1218 3.76 -8.26 -3.43
N TYR A 1219 2.49 -8.25 -3.85
CA TYR A 1219 2.01 -7.40 -4.94
C TYR A 1219 2.19 -5.91 -4.64
N HIS A 1220 1.86 -5.47 -3.43
CA HIS A 1220 2.03 -4.09 -3.00
C HIS A 1220 3.50 -3.65 -2.99
N ARG A 1221 4.41 -4.51 -2.51
CA ARG A 1221 5.86 -4.24 -2.48
C ARG A 1221 6.41 -4.11 -3.89
N ILE A 1222 6.02 -5.00 -4.81
CA ILE A 1222 6.39 -4.87 -6.23
C ILE A 1222 5.86 -3.56 -6.82
N CYS A 1223 4.60 -3.19 -6.56
CA CYS A 1223 4.04 -1.93 -7.04
C CYS A 1223 4.77 -0.71 -6.46
N THR A 1224 5.14 -0.76 -5.18
CA THR A 1224 5.88 0.31 -4.50
C THR A 1224 7.28 0.45 -5.11
N LEU A 1225 7.98 -0.66 -5.36
CA LEU A 1225 9.28 -0.65 -6.04
C LEU A 1225 9.18 -0.05 -7.44
N ILE A 1226 8.16 -0.44 -8.22
CA ILE A 1226 7.91 0.13 -9.56
C ILE A 1226 7.68 1.65 -9.46
N HIS A 1227 6.86 2.09 -8.51
CA HIS A 1227 6.59 3.51 -8.29
C HIS A 1227 7.84 4.28 -7.87
N TYR A 1228 8.69 3.68 -7.04
CA TYR A 1228 9.92 4.29 -6.54
C TYR A 1228 10.99 4.40 -7.64
N VAL A 1229 11.18 3.35 -8.45
CA VAL A 1229 12.09 3.40 -9.61
C VAL A 1229 11.65 4.45 -10.62
N ALA A 1230 10.33 4.55 -10.88
CA ALA A 1230 9.78 5.58 -11.76
C ALA A 1230 9.95 7.00 -11.19
N PHE A 1231 9.94 7.16 -9.85
CA PHE A 1231 10.14 8.44 -9.18
C PHE A 1231 11.57 8.97 -9.38
N LEU A 1232 12.58 8.14 -9.13
CA LEU A 1232 14.00 8.50 -9.28
C LEU A 1232 14.37 8.95 -10.71
N ASP A 1233 13.73 8.40 -11.74
CA ASP A 1233 13.95 8.83 -13.13
C ASP A 1233 13.39 10.23 -13.43
N THR A 1234 12.37 10.68 -12.68
CA THR A 1234 11.70 11.97 -12.92
C THR A 1234 12.43 13.12 -12.21
N GLU A 1235 12.90 12.92 -10.98
CA GLU A 1235 13.67 13.95 -10.25
C GLU A 1235 14.99 14.27 -10.94
N SER A 1236 15.75 13.26 -11.37
CA SER A 1236 17.03 13.49 -12.05
C SER A 1236 16.92 14.27 -13.36
N MET A 1237 15.75 14.26 -14.01
CA MET A 1237 15.48 15.06 -15.21
C MET A 1237 15.05 16.49 -14.87
N SER A 1238 14.27 16.66 -13.79
CA SER A 1238 13.87 17.98 -13.28
C SER A 1238 15.08 18.75 -12.73
N GLU A 1239 15.93 18.08 -11.95
CA GLU A 1239 17.19 18.64 -11.45
C GLU A 1239 18.15 18.96 -12.60
N LYS A 1240 18.33 18.06 -13.57
CA LYS A 1240 19.15 18.37 -14.75
C LYS A 1240 18.58 19.50 -15.61
N GLN A 1241 17.25 19.64 -15.71
CA GLN A 1241 16.64 20.76 -16.41
C GLN A 1241 16.83 22.07 -15.65
N LYS A 1242 16.73 22.05 -14.32
CA LYS A 1242 17.03 23.22 -13.47
C LYS A 1242 18.51 23.58 -13.53
N GLU A 1243 19.42 22.61 -13.45
CA GLU A 1243 20.86 22.82 -13.63
C GLU A 1243 21.17 23.34 -15.04
N GLN A 1244 20.57 22.79 -16.09
CA GLN A 1244 20.78 23.27 -17.46
C GLN A 1244 20.16 24.65 -17.70
N GLN A 1245 19.05 24.99 -17.04
CA GLN A 1245 18.47 26.32 -17.08
C GLN A 1245 19.31 27.32 -16.28
N ALA A 1246 19.84 26.90 -15.13
CA ALA A 1246 20.77 27.70 -14.34
C ALA A 1246 22.09 27.92 -15.09
N LEU A 1247 22.66 26.87 -15.71
CA LEU A 1247 23.84 26.95 -16.58
C LEU A 1247 23.59 27.83 -17.81
N LYS A 1248 22.39 27.76 -18.41
CA LYS A 1248 22.01 28.67 -19.49
C LYS A 1248 21.85 30.11 -19.01
N GLN A 1249 21.24 30.34 -17.84
CA GLN A 1249 21.16 31.69 -17.27
C GLN A 1249 22.55 32.24 -16.91
N VAL A 1250 23.47 31.39 -16.46
CA VAL A 1250 24.86 31.78 -16.20
C VAL A 1250 25.60 32.06 -17.51
N GLN A 1251 25.43 31.24 -18.56
CA GLN A 1251 26.01 31.49 -19.88
C GLN A 1251 25.40 32.71 -20.60
N ASP A 1252 24.09 32.94 -20.45
CA ASP A 1252 23.40 34.10 -21.02
C ASP A 1252 23.79 35.38 -20.26
N ASN A 1253 24.08 35.30 -18.95
CA ASN A 1253 24.63 36.42 -18.17
C ASN A 1253 26.13 36.66 -18.44
N GLU A 1254 26.94 35.61 -18.66
CA GLU A 1254 28.37 35.74 -19.00
C GLU A 1254 28.60 36.17 -20.46
N SER A 1255 27.60 36.02 -21.34
CA SER A 1255 27.67 36.50 -22.73
C SER A 1255 27.15 37.92 -22.94
N ASP A 1256 26.51 38.52 -21.92
CA ASP A 1256 26.11 39.94 -21.92
C ASP A 1256 27.15 40.84 -21.22
N ASP A 1257 28.11 40.25 -20.50
CA ASP A 1257 29.24 40.94 -19.85
C ASP A 1257 30.56 40.67 -20.60
N GLY A 1258 30.66 41.18 -21.83
CA GLY A 1258 31.88 41.15 -22.63
C GLY A 1258 31.93 42.22 -23.70
N GLU A 1259 32.70 43.28 -23.42
CA GLU A 1259 33.18 44.32 -24.34
C GLU A 1259 32.17 45.41 -24.76
N ASP A 1260 31.86 46.32 -23.85
CA ASP A 1260 31.74 47.78 -24.09
C ASP A 1260 30.98 48.42 -22.92
N LEU A 1261 31.63 48.90 -21.84
CA LEU A 1261 31.13 50.04 -21.01
C LEU A 1261 31.95 50.42 -19.75
N VAL A 1262 33.24 50.08 -19.62
CA VAL A 1262 34.02 50.47 -18.42
C VAL A 1262 34.86 51.76 -18.60
N PHE A 1263 34.85 52.41 -19.77
CA PHE A 1263 35.70 53.60 -20.00
C PHE A 1263 35.02 54.99 -19.94
N SER A 1264 33.76 55.12 -19.50
CA SER A 1264 33.07 56.43 -19.57
C SER A 1264 32.28 56.89 -18.33
N ARG A 1265 32.40 56.25 -17.16
CA ARG A 1265 31.69 56.67 -15.93
C ARG A 1265 32.57 56.97 -14.72
N VAL A 1266 33.79 57.47 -14.95
CA VAL A 1266 34.67 57.99 -13.88
C VAL A 1266 34.89 59.51 -13.96
N LEU A 1267 34.33 60.20 -14.96
CA LEU A 1267 34.48 61.65 -15.12
C LEU A 1267 33.12 62.30 -15.38
N ASN A 1268 32.42 62.66 -14.29
CA ASN A 1268 31.53 63.83 -14.16
C ASN A 1268 30.42 63.60 -13.12
N SER A 1269 30.75 63.74 -11.83
CA SER A 1269 29.88 64.44 -10.89
C SER A 1269 30.63 64.74 -9.60
N HIS A 1270 30.70 66.02 -9.26
CA HIS A 1270 31.14 66.64 -8.01
C HIS A 1270 32.61 67.05 -7.89
N GLY A 1271 32.86 68.29 -8.35
CA GLY A 1271 33.74 69.22 -7.67
C GLY A 1271 33.00 69.99 -6.56
N ASP A 1272 33.80 70.45 -5.60
CA ASP A 1272 33.55 71.38 -4.48
C ASP A 1272 32.65 70.91 -3.32
N GLY A 1273 33.07 70.87 -2.05
CA GLY A 1273 34.33 71.26 -1.43
C GLY A 1273 34.30 71.07 0.10
N THR A 1274 35.50 70.85 0.67
CA THR A 1274 36.01 71.24 2.01
C THR A 1274 35.32 70.83 3.33
N LEU A 1275 36.04 69.95 4.06
CA LEU A 1275 36.42 70.01 5.50
C LEU A 1275 35.33 70.22 6.57
N VAL A 1276 34.97 69.15 7.31
CA VAL A 1276 35.50 68.72 8.64
C VAL A 1276 35.05 67.28 8.89
#